data_AF-A0A8H5DLJ4-F1
#
_entry.id   AF-A0A8H5DLJ4-F1
#
_cell.length_a   1.000
_cell.length_b   1.000
_cell.length_c   1.000
_cell.angle_alpha   90.00
_cell.angle_beta   90.00
_cell.angle_gamma   90.00
#
_symmetry.space_group_name_H-M   'P 1'
#
loop_
_entity.id
_entity.type
_entity.pdbx_description
1 polymer ?
#
loop_
_entity_poly.entity_id
_entity_poly.type
_entity_poly.pdbx_seq_one_letter_code
_entity_poly.pdbx_strand_id
1 'polypeptide(L)'
;MAQAERQEPTRISILGEPNIIVDHGLWLNFVVDDLLQNTPTSTYVLITDTNLFDTYVPAFQARFEAASQATATRLLTYTIPPGEASKSRETKAEIEDWLLSQQCTRDTVIIALGGGVMGDMIGYVAATFMRGVRFVQVPTTLLAMVDSSIGGKTAIDTPMGKNLVGAFWQPKRIYIDLTFLETLPAREFINGMAEVVKTAAIWNETEFTILEESAARILECVRSKGESRLDPIRDVLKRIVIGSAGVKAEVVSSDEREGGLRNLLNFGHSIGHAFEAILTPQLLHGEAVAIGMVKEAELARHLGVLRPGAVARLVKCIASYDLPTSLRDKRVIKLTAGKKCPVDILLEKMGVDKKNDGRKKKIVLLSAIGKCHEPRASVVEDKVIRTILSSSIRVTPGVPKDLNVTVAPPGSKSISNRALILAALGSGTCRIKNLLHSDDTEYMLSAVHQLGGASYSWQEAGEVLVVEGKGGNLRASKDPLYLGNAGTASRFLTTVVALAAPSQESRVNVLTGNARMQVRPIGALVDALRSNGVEIEYLGKENSLPLRIDAAGGFRGGDIELAATISSQYVSSILMAAPYAKNPVTLRLVGGKPISQSYIDMTITMMASFGINVEVSSDEPNTYHIPQGIYKNPQEYTIESDASSATYPLAVAAITGTKCTIPNIGSKSLQGDARFAIDVLKPMGCYVEQSDHSTTVTGPAPGQLNGLPHVDMEPMTDAFLTASVLAAVASGTTRITGIANQRVKECNRIAAMKDQLAKFGVQCNELEDGIEVLGKSRDGGVVTPEVGIHCYDDHRVAMSFSVLAVASPGPVVITERECVGKTWPGWWDILSQAFKIEMVGEEPDVDEDDHESQETVLERSVFIIGMRGAGKTTAGNWMAKLLGWKFIDLDQELERRAGRTIPEMIRGDRGWDGFRADELALLQDVMENNKTGHIFSCGGGLVETPKAREMLKSYGKSGGNVLLVHRDTDQVVEYLNRDKTRPAYTSEIRQVYLRRKDFYNECSTHLYYSPHSESSGSKAEIPSDFQQFVHSIAGRNSHFKDVLNKDHSFFVSLTVPDVDEAVDLVPEVVVGSDAVELRVDLLQDRSIDSVTRQISTLRASAKKPIVFTLRTESQGGKFPDSAYEEGLQLYRLALQMGLEYVDVEMTLPDDIIQTITESRGYSRIIASHHDPKGTMSWKNASWIQYYNRALQYGDIIKLVGIARTPEDNFDLAKFKSRMQEAQKTPMIVMNMGKAGKLSRVLNRFLTPVSHPALPFKAAPGQMSASEIRRALALL
;
A
#
# COMPACT_ATOMS: atom_id res chain seq x y z
N MET A 1 -38.78 -16.17 36.11
CA MET A 1 -38.28 -17.16 35.13
C MET A 1 -39.38 -17.40 34.11
N ALA A 2 -39.36 -16.67 33.00
CA ALA A 2 -40.15 -17.02 31.83
C ALA A 2 -39.24 -17.87 30.93
N GLN A 3 -39.67 -19.10 30.63
CA GLN A 3 -39.08 -19.91 29.55
C GLN A 3 -39.33 -19.16 28.25
N ALA A 4 -38.34 -18.40 27.79
CA ALA A 4 -38.28 -18.02 26.38
C ALA A 4 -38.09 -19.32 25.60
N GLU A 5 -38.99 -19.61 24.66
CA GLU A 5 -38.86 -20.72 23.72
C GLU A 5 -37.47 -20.66 23.09
N ARG A 6 -36.60 -21.63 23.42
CA ARG A 6 -35.27 -21.73 22.81
C ARG A 6 -35.49 -22.07 21.34
N GLN A 7 -35.28 -21.09 20.46
CA GLN A 7 -35.24 -21.31 19.02
C GLN A 7 -34.17 -22.38 18.73
N GLU A 8 -34.53 -23.41 17.97
CA GLU A 8 -33.59 -24.48 17.63
C GLU A 8 -32.51 -23.94 16.67
N PRO A 9 -31.21 -24.23 16.89
CA PRO A 9 -30.14 -23.70 16.06
C PRO A 9 -30.24 -24.22 14.62
N THR A 10 -29.79 -23.41 13.66
CA THR A 10 -29.83 -23.78 12.25
C THR A 10 -28.86 -24.92 11.97
N ARG A 11 -29.29 -25.94 11.21
CA ARG A 11 -28.46 -27.09 10.84
C ARG A 11 -28.22 -27.16 9.34
N ILE A 12 -27.00 -27.49 8.94
CA ILE A 12 -26.61 -27.72 7.54
C ILE A 12 -26.21 -29.20 7.40
N SER A 13 -26.73 -29.86 6.37
CA SER A 13 -26.40 -31.26 6.08
C SER A 13 -25.10 -31.36 5.29
N ILE A 14 -24.23 -32.27 5.72
CA ILE A 14 -23.00 -32.63 5.01
C ILE A 14 -22.87 -34.15 5.01
N LEU A 15 -22.58 -34.74 3.86
CA LEU A 15 -22.49 -36.21 3.68
C LEU A 15 -23.74 -36.96 4.18
N GLY A 16 -24.92 -36.35 4.02
CA GLY A 16 -26.22 -36.94 4.39
C GLY A 16 -26.63 -36.74 5.86
N GLU A 17 -25.82 -36.09 6.69
CA GLU A 17 -26.11 -35.89 8.12
C GLU A 17 -26.10 -34.39 8.52
N PRO A 18 -27.01 -33.93 9.41
CA PRO A 18 -27.10 -32.53 9.87
C PRO A 18 -26.04 -32.23 10.94
N ASN A 19 -24.76 -32.36 10.58
CA ASN A 19 -23.62 -32.29 11.50
C ASN A 19 -23.03 -30.88 11.66
N ILE A 20 -23.41 -29.92 10.82
CA ILE A 20 -23.03 -28.51 10.96
C ILE A 20 -24.16 -27.77 11.68
N ILE A 21 -23.84 -27.08 12.76
CA ILE A 21 -24.79 -26.36 13.61
C ILE A 21 -24.34 -24.90 13.70
N VAL A 22 -25.20 -23.96 13.34
CA VAL A 22 -24.88 -22.55 13.20
C VAL A 22 -25.85 -21.69 14.01
N ASP A 23 -25.33 -20.98 15.01
CA ASP A 23 -26.05 -19.92 15.70
C ASP A 23 -25.12 -19.04 16.55
N HIS A 24 -25.69 -18.17 17.38
CA HIS A 24 -24.97 -17.41 18.41
C HIS A 24 -25.07 -18.08 19.79
N GLY A 25 -23.99 -17.97 20.58
CA GLY A 25 -23.96 -18.40 21.96
C GLY A 25 -24.06 -19.91 22.14
N LEU A 26 -23.65 -20.70 21.13
CA LEU A 26 -23.67 -22.16 21.19
C LEU A 26 -22.65 -22.71 22.21
N TRP A 27 -21.47 -22.08 22.34
CA TRP A 27 -20.32 -22.63 23.05
C TRP A 27 -20.64 -23.06 24.49
N LEU A 28 -21.34 -22.20 25.23
CA LEU A 28 -21.72 -22.48 26.63
C LEU A 28 -23.16 -22.99 26.79
N ASN A 29 -24.06 -22.69 25.86
CA ASN A 29 -25.49 -22.98 26.00
C ASN A 29 -25.95 -24.25 25.30
N PHE A 30 -25.15 -24.80 24.39
CA PHE A 30 -25.54 -25.94 23.54
C PHE A 30 -24.43 -26.99 23.41
N VAL A 31 -23.19 -26.59 23.11
CA VAL A 31 -22.10 -27.52 22.74
C VAL A 31 -21.82 -28.55 23.83
N VAL A 32 -21.79 -28.14 25.10
CA VAL A 32 -21.57 -29.07 26.23
C VAL A 32 -22.65 -30.16 26.29
N ASP A 33 -23.91 -29.77 26.16
CA ASP A 33 -25.03 -30.70 26.26
C ASP A 33 -25.06 -31.65 25.05
N ASP A 34 -24.81 -31.12 23.84
CA ASP A 34 -24.74 -31.93 22.62
C ASP A 34 -23.55 -32.91 22.64
N LEU A 35 -22.39 -32.50 23.13
CA LEU A 35 -21.22 -33.38 23.24
C LEU A 35 -21.53 -34.58 24.16
N LEU A 36 -22.03 -34.31 25.37
CA LEU A 36 -22.33 -35.35 26.36
C LEU A 36 -23.43 -36.31 25.89
N GLN A 37 -24.41 -35.83 25.13
CA GLN A 37 -25.54 -36.64 24.64
C GLN A 37 -25.22 -37.39 23.34
N ASN A 38 -24.63 -36.71 22.36
CA ASN A 38 -24.49 -37.21 20.99
C ASN A 38 -23.07 -37.70 20.65
N THR A 39 -22.08 -37.41 21.50
CA THR A 39 -20.70 -37.92 21.34
C THR A 39 -20.10 -38.50 22.63
N PRO A 40 -20.79 -39.37 23.38
CA PRO A 40 -20.33 -39.83 24.69
C PRO A 40 -18.95 -40.52 24.64
N THR A 41 -18.13 -40.25 25.66
CA THR A 41 -16.78 -40.79 25.86
C THR A 41 -16.36 -40.69 27.33
N SER A 42 -15.37 -41.50 27.74
CA SER A 42 -14.70 -41.33 29.03
C SER A 42 -13.79 -40.10 29.08
N THR A 43 -13.23 -39.67 27.94
CA THR A 43 -12.21 -38.60 27.89
C THR A 43 -12.45 -37.65 26.72
N TYR A 44 -12.78 -36.40 27.04
CA TYR A 44 -12.74 -35.28 26.10
C TYR A 44 -11.39 -34.57 26.19
N VAL A 45 -10.86 -34.13 25.06
CA VAL A 45 -9.64 -33.33 25.00
C VAL A 45 -9.89 -32.07 24.20
N LEU A 46 -9.87 -30.92 24.86
CA LEU A 46 -9.99 -29.60 24.25
C LEU A 46 -8.61 -29.01 23.97
N ILE A 47 -8.30 -28.81 22.69
CA ILE A 47 -7.03 -28.23 22.27
C ILE A 47 -7.30 -26.91 21.55
N THR A 48 -6.58 -25.87 21.97
CA THR A 48 -6.68 -24.51 21.43
C THR A 48 -5.28 -23.87 21.34
N ASP A 49 -5.20 -22.62 20.92
CA ASP A 49 -3.96 -21.83 20.95
C ASP A 49 -3.87 -20.91 22.19
N THR A 50 -2.69 -20.35 22.43
CA THR A 50 -2.45 -19.47 23.59
C THR A 50 -3.27 -18.17 23.56
N ASN A 51 -3.74 -17.71 22.41
CA ASN A 51 -4.53 -16.48 22.31
C ASN A 51 -5.97 -16.70 22.80
N LEU A 52 -6.50 -17.91 22.59
CA LEU A 52 -7.90 -18.25 22.88
C LEU A 52 -8.10 -18.85 24.28
N PHE A 53 -7.06 -19.43 24.87
CA PHE A 53 -7.19 -20.25 26.08
C PHE A 53 -7.83 -19.50 27.25
N ASP A 54 -7.19 -18.41 27.72
CA ASP A 54 -7.64 -17.69 28.92
C ASP A 54 -9.04 -17.07 28.75
N THR A 55 -9.45 -16.79 27.52
CA THR A 55 -10.77 -16.20 27.22
C THR A 55 -11.89 -17.24 27.19
N TYR A 56 -11.67 -18.42 26.59
CA TYR A 56 -12.77 -19.33 26.23
C TYR A 56 -12.78 -20.67 26.96
N VAL A 57 -11.63 -21.13 27.43
CA VAL A 57 -11.48 -22.46 28.00
C VAL A 57 -11.98 -22.56 29.45
N PRO A 58 -11.62 -21.65 30.38
CA PRO A 58 -12.05 -21.75 31.78
C PRO A 58 -13.57 -21.78 31.96
N ALA A 59 -14.30 -20.93 31.22
CA ALA A 59 -15.76 -20.89 31.27
C ALA A 59 -16.39 -22.19 30.73
N PHE A 60 -15.83 -22.75 29.66
CA PHE A 60 -16.28 -24.03 29.12
C PHE A 60 -15.99 -25.18 30.07
N GLN A 61 -14.80 -25.23 30.68
CA GLN A 61 -14.44 -26.25 31.68
C GLN A 61 -15.44 -26.24 32.84
N ALA A 62 -15.72 -25.08 33.43
CA ALA A 62 -16.68 -24.96 34.53
C ALA A 62 -18.10 -25.45 34.12
N ARG A 63 -18.55 -25.09 32.91
CA ARG A 63 -19.86 -25.52 32.39
C ARG A 63 -19.90 -27.02 32.07
N PHE A 64 -18.80 -27.58 31.58
CA PHE A 64 -18.66 -28.99 31.25
C PHE A 64 -18.63 -29.85 32.52
N GLU A 65 -17.84 -29.46 33.52
CA GLU A 65 -17.75 -30.13 34.82
C GLU A 65 -19.10 -30.12 35.55
N ALA A 66 -19.83 -29.00 35.48
CA ALA A 66 -21.17 -28.90 36.06
C ALA A 66 -22.18 -29.87 35.41
N ALA A 67 -22.13 -30.08 34.09
CA ALA A 67 -23.05 -31.00 33.40
C ALA A 67 -22.61 -32.47 33.44
N SER A 68 -21.32 -32.74 33.63
CA SER A 68 -20.76 -34.09 33.64
C SER A 68 -20.72 -34.74 35.03
N GLN A 69 -21.22 -34.08 36.09
CA GLN A 69 -21.20 -34.59 37.47
C GLN A 69 -21.86 -35.98 37.63
N ALA A 70 -22.82 -36.34 36.77
CA ALA A 70 -23.50 -37.63 36.78
C ALA A 70 -22.85 -38.69 35.86
N THR A 71 -21.75 -38.36 35.18
CA THR A 71 -21.09 -39.20 34.17
C THR A 71 -19.64 -39.47 34.54
N ALA A 72 -19.15 -40.69 34.31
CA ALA A 72 -17.75 -41.05 34.52
C ALA A 72 -16.84 -40.55 33.37
N THR A 73 -16.84 -39.24 33.15
CA THR A 73 -16.18 -38.56 32.03
C THR A 73 -15.23 -37.47 32.55
N ARG A 74 -14.07 -37.29 31.91
CA ARG A 74 -13.12 -36.20 32.19
C ARG A 74 -12.91 -35.28 30.98
N LEU A 75 -12.51 -34.03 31.25
CA LEU A 75 -12.06 -33.05 30.25
C LEU A 75 -10.59 -32.70 30.49
N LEU A 76 -9.76 -32.87 29.46
CA LEU A 76 -8.36 -32.43 29.45
C LEU A 76 -8.23 -31.20 28.55
N THR A 77 -7.32 -30.29 28.89
CA THR A 77 -7.06 -29.08 28.09
C THR A 77 -5.58 -28.93 27.75
N TYR A 78 -5.30 -28.46 26.54
CA TYR A 78 -3.93 -28.23 26.07
C TYR A 78 -3.86 -27.00 25.16
N THR A 79 -2.71 -26.32 25.17
CA THR A 79 -2.45 -25.15 24.33
C THR A 79 -1.24 -25.37 23.46
N ILE A 80 -1.31 -24.84 22.23
CA ILE A 80 -0.17 -24.73 21.33
C ILE A 80 0.08 -23.27 20.94
N PRO A 81 1.27 -22.92 20.44
CA PRO A 81 1.48 -21.58 19.88
C PRO A 81 0.51 -21.29 18.72
N PRO A 82 0.11 -20.03 18.51
CA PRO A 82 -0.79 -19.66 17.42
C PRO A 82 -0.07 -19.58 16.07
N GLY A 83 -0.85 -19.59 14.99
CA GLY A 83 -0.38 -19.30 13.63
C GLY A 83 0.17 -20.50 12.85
N GLU A 84 0.44 -20.27 11.56
CA GLU A 84 0.71 -21.34 10.60
C GLU A 84 1.93 -22.22 10.96
N ALA A 85 2.92 -21.66 11.65
CA ALA A 85 4.11 -22.40 12.08
C ALA A 85 3.81 -23.58 13.02
N SER A 86 2.62 -23.61 13.64
CA SER A 86 2.16 -24.74 14.47
C SER A 86 1.59 -25.91 13.64
N LYS A 87 1.34 -25.74 12.34
CA LYS A 87 1.02 -26.86 11.44
C LYS A 87 2.30 -27.58 11.03
N SER A 88 2.94 -28.22 12.00
CA SER A 88 4.26 -28.83 11.85
C SER A 88 4.29 -30.28 12.36
N ARG A 89 5.35 -31.01 12.01
CA ARG A 89 5.59 -32.35 12.54
C ARG A 89 5.88 -32.30 14.04
N GLU A 90 6.58 -31.25 14.47
CA GLU A 90 6.99 -31.02 15.85
C GLU A 90 5.77 -30.81 16.75
N THR A 91 4.86 -29.92 16.37
CA THR A 91 3.63 -29.66 17.12
C THR A 91 2.72 -30.90 17.14
N LYS A 92 2.67 -31.67 16.04
CA LYS A 92 1.96 -32.96 16.02
C LYS A 92 2.47 -33.90 17.10
N ALA A 93 3.79 -34.12 17.14
CA ALA A 93 4.43 -35.02 18.08
C ALA A 93 4.25 -34.53 19.53
N GLU A 94 4.39 -33.21 19.76
CA GLU A 94 4.17 -32.58 21.07
C GLU A 94 2.76 -32.89 21.61
N ILE A 95 1.72 -32.73 20.78
CA ILE A 95 0.34 -33.05 21.17
C ILE A 95 0.16 -34.55 21.40
N GLU A 96 0.64 -35.40 20.49
CA GLU A 96 0.46 -36.86 20.59
C GLU A 96 1.17 -37.45 21.82
N ASP A 97 2.40 -37.01 22.11
CA ASP A 97 3.16 -37.42 23.28
C ASP A 97 2.45 -36.97 24.57
N TRP A 98 1.90 -35.76 24.58
CA TRP A 98 1.10 -35.29 25.71
C TRP A 98 -0.18 -36.11 25.90
N LEU A 99 -0.93 -36.42 24.83
CA LEU A 99 -2.12 -37.28 24.89
C LEU A 99 -1.80 -38.66 25.49
N LEU A 100 -0.67 -39.26 25.07
CA LEU A 100 -0.20 -40.53 25.61
C LEU A 100 0.17 -40.41 27.10
N SER A 101 0.82 -39.32 27.50
CA SER A 101 1.15 -39.06 28.91
C SER A 101 -0.08 -38.96 29.83
N GLN A 102 -1.22 -38.52 29.28
CA GLN A 102 -2.50 -38.42 29.99
C GLN A 102 -3.34 -39.70 29.93
N GLN A 103 -2.80 -40.77 29.34
CA GLN A 103 -3.47 -42.06 29.15
C GLN A 103 -4.77 -41.93 28.35
N CYS A 104 -4.80 -41.08 27.31
CA CYS A 104 -5.92 -41.05 26.38
C CYS A 104 -6.02 -42.37 25.60
N THR A 105 -7.25 -42.84 25.37
CA THR A 105 -7.52 -44.12 24.68
C THR A 105 -8.28 -43.92 23.36
N ARG A 106 -8.68 -45.01 22.70
CA ARG A 106 -9.36 -44.94 21.40
C ARG A 106 -10.77 -44.35 21.49
N ASP A 107 -11.38 -44.32 22.68
CA ASP A 107 -12.69 -43.72 22.88
C ASP A 107 -12.63 -42.18 22.94
N THR A 108 -11.45 -41.57 23.04
CA THR A 108 -11.25 -40.12 23.18
C THR A 108 -12.01 -39.33 22.11
N VAL A 109 -12.61 -38.21 22.53
CA VAL A 109 -13.19 -37.21 21.62
C VAL A 109 -12.37 -35.94 21.72
N ILE A 110 -11.74 -35.54 20.60
CA ILE A 110 -10.95 -34.31 20.53
C ILE A 110 -11.85 -33.14 20.13
N ILE A 111 -11.71 -31.99 20.78
CA ILE A 111 -12.41 -30.74 20.49
C ILE A 111 -11.37 -29.76 19.95
N ALA A 112 -11.43 -29.46 18.66
CA ALA A 112 -10.58 -28.47 18.01
C ALA A 112 -11.23 -27.09 18.13
N LEU A 113 -10.78 -26.28 19.10
CA LEU A 113 -11.22 -24.90 19.30
C LEU A 113 -10.23 -23.96 18.64
N GLY A 114 -10.63 -23.25 17.59
CA GLY A 114 -9.78 -22.26 16.95
C GLY A 114 -10.07 -22.01 15.47
N GLY A 115 -9.13 -21.37 14.79
CA GLY A 115 -9.19 -21.15 13.34
C GLY A 115 -8.76 -22.37 12.52
N GLY A 116 -8.47 -22.16 11.23
CA GLY A 116 -8.05 -23.23 10.32
C GLY A 116 -6.75 -23.94 10.71
N VAL A 117 -5.80 -23.23 11.35
CA VAL A 117 -4.59 -23.85 11.90
C VAL A 117 -4.93 -24.94 12.92
N MET A 118 -5.81 -24.62 13.87
CA MET A 118 -6.28 -25.57 14.88
C MET A 118 -7.08 -26.70 14.22
N GLY A 119 -8.00 -26.35 13.32
CA GLY A 119 -8.82 -27.33 12.62
C GLY A 119 -8.00 -28.38 11.86
N ASP A 120 -6.98 -27.96 11.13
CA ASP A 120 -6.11 -28.84 10.35
C ASP A 120 -5.17 -29.67 11.25
N MET A 121 -4.45 -29.01 12.18
CA MET A 121 -3.47 -29.67 13.04
C MET A 121 -4.16 -30.68 13.96
N ILE A 122 -5.21 -30.25 14.67
CA ILE A 122 -5.89 -31.10 15.65
C ILE A 122 -6.73 -32.17 14.96
N GLY A 123 -7.33 -31.84 13.81
CA GLY A 123 -7.99 -32.83 12.96
C GLY A 123 -7.02 -33.90 12.47
N TYR A 124 -5.76 -33.55 12.17
CA TYR A 124 -4.76 -34.53 11.72
C TYR A 124 -4.26 -35.39 12.88
N VAL A 125 -4.06 -34.82 14.07
CA VAL A 125 -3.84 -35.61 15.30
C VAL A 125 -4.99 -36.59 15.52
N ALA A 126 -6.25 -36.15 15.40
CA ALA A 126 -7.40 -37.03 15.54
C ALA A 126 -7.43 -38.16 14.49
N ALA A 127 -7.02 -37.88 13.25
CA ALA A 127 -6.95 -38.86 12.18
C ALA A 127 -5.90 -39.96 12.44
N THR A 128 -4.80 -39.65 13.12
CA THR A 128 -3.67 -40.58 13.31
C THR A 128 -3.55 -41.17 14.70
N PHE A 129 -4.00 -40.46 15.74
CA PHE A 129 -3.93 -40.94 17.12
C PHE A 129 -4.71 -42.25 17.26
N MET A 130 -4.02 -43.31 17.70
CA MET A 130 -4.55 -44.68 17.74
C MET A 130 -5.23 -45.15 16.43
N ARG A 131 -4.73 -44.69 15.28
CA ARG A 131 -5.28 -44.95 13.93
C ARG A 131 -6.68 -44.38 13.70
N GLY A 132 -7.00 -43.27 14.36
CA GLY A 132 -8.25 -42.54 14.18
C GLY A 132 -9.11 -42.56 15.43
N VAL A 133 -9.41 -41.37 15.94
CA VAL A 133 -10.37 -41.11 17.02
C VAL A 133 -11.40 -40.05 16.59
N ARG A 134 -12.50 -39.97 17.34
CA ARG A 134 -13.56 -39.01 17.06
C ARG A 134 -13.07 -37.59 17.39
N PHE A 135 -13.49 -36.62 16.60
CA PHE A 135 -13.28 -35.22 16.92
C PHE A 135 -14.42 -34.33 16.43
N VAL A 136 -14.48 -33.11 16.96
CA VAL A 136 -15.41 -32.07 16.55
C VAL A 136 -14.64 -30.79 16.24
N GLN A 137 -15.22 -29.94 15.39
CA GLN A 137 -14.70 -28.62 15.07
C GLN A 137 -15.51 -27.54 15.79
N VAL A 138 -14.81 -26.57 16.37
CA VAL A 138 -15.39 -25.36 16.96
C VAL A 138 -14.66 -24.15 16.35
N PRO A 139 -15.02 -23.75 15.11
CA PRO A 139 -14.35 -22.66 14.41
C PRO A 139 -14.55 -21.32 15.10
N THR A 140 -13.44 -20.60 15.36
CA THR A 140 -13.47 -19.27 16.02
C THR A 140 -13.13 -18.12 15.09
N THR A 141 -12.66 -18.40 13.87
CA THR A 141 -12.38 -17.38 12.85
C THR A 141 -13.40 -17.46 11.71
N LEU A 142 -13.68 -16.32 11.06
CA LEU A 142 -14.60 -16.29 9.92
C LEU A 142 -14.19 -17.30 8.83
N LEU A 143 -12.91 -17.35 8.50
CA LEU A 143 -12.32 -18.32 7.56
C LEU A 143 -12.69 -19.76 7.93
N ALA A 144 -12.57 -20.13 9.21
CA ALA A 144 -12.84 -21.49 9.63
C ALA A 144 -14.33 -21.82 9.63
N MET A 145 -15.19 -20.84 9.94
CA MET A 145 -16.64 -21.00 9.90
C MET A 145 -17.16 -21.23 8.49
N VAL A 146 -16.57 -20.56 7.49
CA VAL A 146 -17.07 -20.60 6.11
C VAL A 146 -16.33 -21.59 5.20
N ASP A 147 -15.13 -22.00 5.61
CA ASP A 147 -14.26 -22.84 4.79
C ASP A 147 -13.58 -23.97 5.61
N SER A 148 -12.52 -23.71 6.37
CA SER A 148 -11.58 -24.77 6.76
C SER A 148 -12.15 -25.86 7.68
N SER A 149 -13.12 -25.54 8.55
CA SER A 149 -13.72 -26.56 9.43
C SER A 149 -14.59 -27.58 8.68
N ILE A 150 -14.97 -27.28 7.44
CA ILE A 150 -15.92 -28.05 6.65
C ILE A 150 -15.20 -28.93 5.63
N GLY A 151 -15.52 -30.23 5.68
CA GLY A 151 -15.13 -31.22 4.67
C GLY A 151 -13.87 -32.03 4.96
N GLY A 152 -13.38 -32.00 6.19
CA GLY A 152 -12.50 -33.03 6.75
C GLY A 152 -11.09 -33.09 6.16
N LYS A 153 -10.62 -32.07 5.45
CA LYS A 153 -9.21 -31.98 5.06
C LYS A 153 -8.40 -31.57 6.28
N THR A 154 -7.44 -32.39 6.70
CA THR A 154 -6.57 -32.10 7.83
C THR A 154 -5.13 -32.31 7.40
N ALA A 155 -4.23 -31.40 7.76
CA ALA A 155 -2.87 -31.44 7.22
C ALA A 155 -1.87 -30.64 8.07
N ILE A 156 -0.59 -30.90 7.77
CA ILE A 156 0.55 -30.11 8.23
C ILE A 156 1.37 -29.64 7.04
N ASP A 157 2.13 -28.59 7.28
CA ASP A 157 3.07 -28.04 6.33
C ASP A 157 4.43 -28.75 6.47
N THR A 158 5.23 -28.65 5.41
CA THR A 158 6.63 -29.08 5.40
C THR A 158 7.48 -27.98 4.75
N PRO A 159 8.81 -28.01 4.87
CA PRO A 159 9.66 -27.04 4.17
C PRO A 159 9.43 -26.96 2.65
N MET A 160 8.86 -28.01 2.04
CA MET A 160 8.54 -28.06 0.61
C MET A 160 7.24 -27.33 0.25
N GLY A 161 6.35 -27.09 1.22
CA GLY A 161 5.09 -26.39 0.96
C GLY A 161 3.94 -26.75 1.90
N LYS A 162 2.79 -26.18 1.55
CA LYS A 162 1.55 -26.16 2.32
C LYS A 162 0.77 -27.48 2.23
N ASN A 163 0.25 -27.95 3.37
CA ASN A 163 -0.73 -29.03 3.44
C ASN A 163 -0.35 -30.28 2.63
N LEU A 164 0.94 -30.63 2.62
CA LEU A 164 1.49 -31.71 1.80
C LEU A 164 1.37 -33.08 2.47
N VAL A 165 1.27 -33.11 3.80
CA VAL A 165 1.09 -34.33 4.59
C VAL A 165 -0.17 -34.16 5.43
N GLY A 166 -1.10 -35.10 5.32
CA GLY A 166 -2.41 -34.96 5.96
C GLY A 166 -3.31 -36.17 5.78
N ALA A 167 -4.57 -36.03 6.17
CA ALA A 167 -5.61 -37.05 6.02
C ALA A 167 -6.96 -36.41 5.66
N PHE A 168 -7.84 -37.20 5.04
CA PHE A 168 -9.27 -36.90 5.01
C PHE A 168 -9.91 -37.55 6.24
N TRP A 169 -10.34 -36.74 7.20
CA TRP A 169 -10.96 -37.18 8.45
C TRP A 169 -12.12 -36.26 8.82
N GLN A 170 -13.36 -36.75 8.68
CA GLN A 170 -14.56 -35.94 8.92
C GLN A 170 -14.81 -35.77 10.41
N PRO A 171 -15.08 -34.53 10.88
CA PRO A 171 -15.52 -34.31 12.25
C PRO A 171 -16.93 -34.89 12.47
N LYS A 172 -17.21 -35.30 13.69
CA LYS A 172 -18.57 -35.75 14.09
C LYS A 172 -19.56 -34.60 14.19
N ARG A 173 -19.09 -33.41 14.54
CA ARG A 173 -19.87 -32.18 14.64
C ARG A 173 -19.01 -30.99 14.24
N ILE A 174 -19.65 -29.96 13.68
CA ILE A 174 -19.06 -28.65 13.41
C ILE A 174 -19.97 -27.61 14.07
N TYR A 175 -19.48 -27.00 15.15
CA TYR A 175 -20.23 -26.03 15.95
C TYR A 175 -19.80 -24.60 15.61
N ILE A 176 -20.54 -23.97 14.71
CA ILE A 176 -20.28 -22.59 14.26
C ILE A 176 -21.01 -21.64 15.21
N ASP A 177 -20.29 -21.18 16.25
CA ASP A 177 -20.76 -20.14 17.15
C ASP A 177 -20.31 -18.76 16.67
N LEU A 178 -21.24 -17.98 16.12
CA LEU A 178 -20.97 -16.65 15.57
C LEU A 178 -20.50 -15.64 16.64
N THR A 179 -20.70 -15.92 17.94
CA THR A 179 -20.21 -15.06 19.03
C THR A 179 -18.68 -15.00 19.08
N PHE A 180 -17.94 -15.96 18.53
CA PHE A 180 -16.47 -15.87 18.46
C PHE A 180 -15.98 -14.71 17.57
N LEU A 181 -16.79 -14.23 16.63
CA LEU A 181 -16.41 -13.11 15.76
C LEU A 181 -16.31 -11.78 16.53
N GLU A 182 -16.96 -11.66 17.69
CA GLU A 182 -16.91 -10.47 18.56
C GLU A 182 -15.47 -10.06 18.90
N THR A 183 -14.64 -11.04 19.30
CA THR A 183 -13.26 -10.82 19.74
C THR A 183 -12.21 -10.99 18.63
N LEU A 184 -12.62 -11.48 17.46
CA LEU A 184 -11.71 -11.76 16.36
C LEU A 184 -11.03 -10.47 15.85
N PRO A 185 -9.70 -10.40 15.74
CA PRO A 185 -9.03 -9.22 15.23
C PRO A 185 -9.52 -8.83 13.83
N ALA A 186 -9.58 -7.53 13.54
CA ALA A 186 -10.09 -7.02 12.25
C ALA A 186 -9.36 -7.63 11.04
N ARG A 187 -8.03 -7.81 11.14
CA ARG A 187 -7.23 -8.44 10.09
C ARG A 187 -7.66 -9.89 9.81
N GLU A 188 -7.94 -10.67 10.84
CA GLU A 188 -8.39 -12.06 10.70
C GLU A 188 -9.83 -12.18 10.18
N PHE A 189 -10.67 -11.18 10.49
CA PHE A 189 -12.00 -11.06 9.88
C PHE A 189 -11.88 -10.82 8.37
N ILE A 190 -11.07 -9.82 7.98
CA ILE A 190 -10.80 -9.48 6.57
C ILE A 190 -10.16 -10.67 5.83
N ASN A 191 -9.21 -11.36 6.48
CA ASN A 191 -8.60 -12.60 5.99
C ASN A 191 -9.67 -13.65 5.61
N GLY A 192 -10.68 -13.86 6.47
CA GLY A 192 -11.79 -14.78 6.17
C GLY A 192 -12.74 -14.32 5.06
N MET A 193 -12.85 -13.01 4.81
CA MET A 193 -13.68 -12.50 3.71
C MET A 193 -13.16 -12.93 2.34
N ALA A 194 -11.87 -13.24 2.20
CA ALA A 194 -11.32 -13.76 0.94
C ALA A 194 -12.00 -15.08 0.53
N GLU A 195 -12.22 -15.99 1.48
CA GLU A 195 -12.91 -17.27 1.23
C GLU A 195 -14.40 -17.11 0.93
N VAL A 196 -15.03 -16.11 1.56
CA VAL A 196 -16.42 -15.73 1.30
C VAL A 196 -16.56 -15.20 -0.14
N VAL A 197 -15.70 -14.25 -0.53
CA VAL A 197 -15.68 -13.68 -1.89
C VAL A 197 -15.40 -14.77 -2.93
N LYS A 198 -14.43 -15.66 -2.67
CA LYS A 198 -14.14 -16.82 -3.50
C LYS A 198 -15.39 -17.67 -3.73
N THR A 199 -16.08 -18.05 -2.66
CA THR A 199 -17.25 -18.93 -2.72
C THR A 199 -18.39 -18.29 -3.51
N ALA A 200 -18.65 -17.00 -3.33
CA ALA A 200 -19.61 -16.27 -4.14
C ALA A 200 -19.18 -16.17 -5.61
N ALA A 201 -17.90 -15.87 -5.87
CA ALA A 201 -17.37 -15.68 -7.21
C ALA A 201 -17.44 -16.94 -8.09
N ILE A 202 -17.32 -18.13 -7.51
CA ILE A 202 -17.42 -19.40 -8.26
C ILE A 202 -18.84 -19.95 -8.39
N TRP A 203 -19.78 -19.53 -7.51
CA TRP A 203 -21.06 -20.23 -7.34
C TRP A 203 -22.31 -19.36 -7.49
N ASN A 204 -22.30 -18.10 -7.02
CA ASN A 204 -23.52 -17.30 -6.89
C ASN A 204 -23.28 -15.79 -7.05
N GLU A 205 -23.67 -15.27 -8.21
CA GLU A 205 -23.57 -13.84 -8.52
C GLU A 205 -24.46 -12.96 -7.62
N THR A 206 -25.62 -13.45 -7.18
CA THR A 206 -26.52 -12.68 -6.31
C THR A 206 -25.87 -12.44 -4.96
N GLU A 207 -25.29 -13.48 -4.33
CA GLU A 207 -24.53 -13.31 -3.09
C GLU A 207 -23.31 -12.41 -3.30
N PHE A 208 -22.64 -12.50 -4.46
CA PHE A 208 -21.53 -11.59 -4.80
C PHE A 208 -21.97 -10.12 -4.78
N THR A 209 -23.12 -9.78 -5.38
CA THR A 209 -23.67 -8.42 -5.34
C THR A 209 -23.94 -7.94 -3.91
N ILE A 210 -24.45 -8.82 -3.05
CA ILE A 210 -24.71 -8.47 -1.63
C ILE A 210 -23.40 -8.20 -0.87
N LEU A 211 -22.32 -8.91 -1.20
CA LEU A 211 -20.99 -8.62 -0.65
C LEU A 211 -20.52 -7.23 -1.08
N GLU A 212 -20.71 -6.86 -2.35
CA GLU A 212 -20.38 -5.51 -2.85
C GLU A 212 -21.14 -4.42 -2.06
N GLU A 213 -22.45 -4.59 -1.87
CA GLU A 213 -23.32 -3.65 -1.15
C GLU A 213 -23.01 -3.58 0.35
N SER A 214 -22.60 -4.69 0.97
CA SER A 214 -22.40 -4.79 2.41
C SER A 214 -20.99 -4.43 2.87
N ALA A 215 -20.01 -4.33 1.97
CA ALA A 215 -18.59 -4.20 2.30
C ALA A 215 -18.28 -3.02 3.24
N ALA A 216 -18.79 -1.82 2.91
CA ALA A 216 -18.52 -0.61 3.69
C ALA A 216 -19.04 -0.73 5.13
N ARG A 217 -20.28 -1.20 5.29
CA ARG A 217 -20.92 -1.40 6.60
C ARG A 217 -20.22 -2.49 7.43
N ILE A 218 -19.81 -3.58 6.78
CA ILE A 218 -19.06 -4.65 7.46
C ILE A 218 -17.73 -4.12 7.99
N LEU A 219 -16.94 -3.42 7.16
CA LEU A 219 -15.66 -2.87 7.59
C LEU A 219 -15.79 -1.82 8.69
N GLU A 220 -16.82 -0.97 8.63
CA GLU A 220 -17.11 -0.01 9.69
C GLU A 220 -17.36 -0.69 11.04
N CYS A 221 -18.25 -1.68 11.08
CA CYS A 221 -18.54 -2.44 12.31
C CYS A 221 -17.31 -3.23 12.81
N VAL A 222 -16.57 -3.87 11.91
CA VAL A 222 -15.35 -4.64 12.27
C VAL A 222 -14.25 -3.74 12.83
N ARG A 223 -14.14 -2.48 12.37
CA ARG A 223 -13.15 -1.52 12.86
C ARG A 223 -13.63 -0.70 14.07
N SER A 224 -14.91 -0.78 14.42
CA SER A 224 -15.49 -0.08 15.56
C SER A 224 -14.89 -0.54 16.89
N LYS A 225 -14.72 0.41 17.81
CA LYS A 225 -14.23 0.18 19.18
C LYS A 225 -15.43 0.25 20.13
N GLY A 226 -16.10 -0.88 20.36
CA GLY A 226 -17.24 -0.98 21.27
C GLY A 226 -17.57 -2.42 21.63
N GLU A 227 -18.24 -2.61 22.77
CA GLU A 227 -18.89 -3.88 23.10
C GLU A 227 -20.04 -4.14 22.11
N SER A 228 -20.24 -5.40 21.69
CA SER A 228 -21.25 -5.79 20.69
C SER A 228 -21.11 -5.09 19.33
N ARG A 229 -19.87 -4.83 18.89
CA ARG A 229 -19.58 -4.08 17.64
C ARG A 229 -20.21 -4.69 16.38
N LEU A 230 -20.56 -5.97 16.40
CA LEU A 230 -21.10 -6.69 15.24
C LEU A 230 -22.63 -6.77 15.21
N ASP A 231 -23.33 -6.32 16.25
CA ASP A 231 -24.80 -6.32 16.31
C ASP A 231 -25.47 -5.69 15.07
N PRO A 232 -25.00 -4.55 14.53
CA PRO A 232 -25.62 -3.93 13.36
C PRO A 232 -25.57 -4.78 12.08
N ILE A 233 -24.70 -5.79 12.02
CA ILE A 233 -24.52 -6.66 10.85
C ILE A 233 -24.79 -8.13 11.17
N ARG A 234 -25.35 -8.43 12.35
CA ARG A 234 -25.54 -9.80 12.85
C ARG A 234 -26.26 -10.72 11.86
N ASP A 235 -27.39 -10.27 11.32
CA ASP A 235 -28.17 -11.06 10.36
C ASP A 235 -27.44 -11.26 9.03
N VAL A 236 -26.71 -10.24 8.57
CA VAL A 236 -25.88 -10.30 7.36
C VAL A 236 -24.75 -11.31 7.53
N LEU A 237 -24.07 -11.30 8.67
CA LEU A 237 -23.01 -12.28 8.98
C LEU A 237 -23.55 -13.69 9.08
N LYS A 238 -24.69 -13.89 9.76
CA LYS A 238 -25.34 -15.20 9.84
C LYS A 238 -25.70 -15.73 8.45
N ARG A 239 -26.24 -14.88 7.58
CA ARG A 239 -26.52 -15.23 6.18
C ARG A 239 -25.26 -15.61 5.41
N ILE A 240 -24.20 -14.80 5.48
CA ILE A 240 -22.92 -15.04 4.80
C ILE A 240 -22.35 -16.40 5.21
N VAL A 241 -22.32 -16.67 6.52
CA VAL A 241 -21.76 -17.91 7.05
C VAL A 241 -22.60 -19.12 6.63
N ILE A 242 -23.93 -19.04 6.75
CA ILE A 242 -24.82 -20.14 6.32
C ILE A 242 -24.70 -20.38 4.81
N GLY A 243 -24.69 -19.32 3.99
CA GLY A 243 -24.59 -19.42 2.55
C GLY A 243 -23.28 -20.06 2.10
N SER A 244 -22.15 -19.58 2.62
CA SER A 244 -20.83 -20.10 2.27
C SER A 244 -20.63 -21.54 2.78
N ALA A 245 -21.01 -21.82 4.03
CA ALA A 245 -20.94 -23.16 4.60
C ALA A 245 -21.83 -24.15 3.85
N GLY A 246 -23.02 -23.72 3.42
CA GLY A 246 -23.96 -24.52 2.63
C GLY A 246 -23.38 -24.93 1.29
N VAL A 247 -22.80 -23.98 0.53
CA VAL A 247 -22.13 -24.28 -0.74
C VAL A 247 -21.00 -25.28 -0.54
N LYS A 248 -20.15 -25.07 0.46
CA LYS A 248 -19.05 -25.99 0.74
C LYS A 248 -19.54 -27.38 1.13
N ALA A 249 -20.57 -27.47 1.97
CA ALA A 249 -21.17 -28.74 2.36
C ALA A 249 -21.76 -29.50 1.16
N GLU A 250 -22.43 -28.81 0.24
CA GLU A 250 -22.97 -29.39 -1.00
C GLU A 250 -21.86 -29.94 -1.92
N VAL A 251 -20.83 -29.12 -2.17
CA VAL A 251 -19.68 -29.51 -3.01
C VAL A 251 -18.93 -30.70 -2.40
N VAL A 252 -18.70 -30.69 -1.08
CA VAL A 252 -18.03 -31.79 -0.38
C VAL A 252 -18.88 -33.05 -0.38
N SER A 253 -20.20 -32.93 -0.21
CA SER A 253 -21.09 -34.09 -0.24
C SER A 253 -21.11 -34.75 -1.61
N SER A 254 -20.92 -33.95 -2.66
CA SER A 254 -20.86 -34.41 -4.05
C SER A 254 -19.49 -34.97 -4.44
N ASP A 255 -18.41 -34.48 -3.82
CA ASP A 255 -17.03 -34.84 -4.16
C ASP A 255 -16.10 -34.78 -2.93
N GLU A 256 -16.28 -35.73 -2.00
CA GLU A 256 -15.53 -35.73 -0.73
C GLU A 256 -14.01 -35.82 -0.97
N ARG A 257 -13.57 -36.61 -1.94
CA ARG A 257 -12.15 -36.91 -2.17
C ARG A 257 -11.49 -36.11 -3.28
N GLU A 258 -12.13 -35.02 -3.72
CA GLU A 258 -11.57 -34.08 -4.70
C GLU A 258 -11.19 -34.72 -6.06
N GLY A 259 -12.10 -35.52 -6.61
CA GLY A 259 -11.98 -36.09 -7.95
C GLY A 259 -12.31 -35.12 -9.09
N GLY A 260 -13.00 -34.00 -8.80
CA GLY A 260 -13.38 -33.02 -9.83
C GLY A 260 -14.01 -31.74 -9.27
N LEU A 261 -15.30 -31.79 -8.90
CA LEU A 261 -16.09 -30.61 -8.51
C LEU A 261 -15.46 -29.83 -7.34
N ARG A 262 -14.86 -30.53 -6.37
CA ARG A 262 -14.22 -29.89 -5.23
C ARG A 262 -12.99 -29.06 -5.61
N ASN A 263 -12.44 -29.24 -6.82
CA ASN A 263 -11.37 -28.38 -7.33
C ASN A 263 -11.79 -26.91 -7.37
N LEU A 264 -13.08 -26.61 -7.62
CA LEU A 264 -13.58 -25.25 -7.74
C LEU A 264 -13.38 -24.41 -6.47
N LEU A 265 -13.37 -25.07 -5.29
CA LEU A 265 -13.07 -24.42 -4.01
C LEU A 265 -11.62 -23.92 -3.90
N ASN A 266 -10.76 -24.25 -4.86
CA ASN A 266 -9.39 -23.77 -4.96
C ASN A 266 -9.24 -22.60 -5.96
N PHE A 267 -10.33 -21.90 -6.32
CA PHE A 267 -10.20 -20.65 -7.06
C PHE A 267 -9.33 -19.66 -6.30
N GLY A 268 -8.34 -19.08 -6.99
CA GLY A 268 -7.31 -18.23 -6.42
C GLY A 268 -6.21 -18.97 -5.65
N HIS A 269 -6.35 -20.27 -5.37
CA HIS A 269 -5.41 -21.01 -4.53
C HIS A 269 -4.23 -21.59 -5.30
N SER A 270 -4.34 -21.80 -6.61
CA SER A 270 -3.23 -22.35 -7.41
C SER A 270 -2.05 -21.38 -7.39
N ILE A 271 -2.34 -20.10 -7.67
CA ILE A 271 -1.35 -19.02 -7.56
C ILE A 271 -1.22 -18.54 -6.12
N GLY A 272 -2.33 -18.43 -5.38
CA GLY A 272 -2.34 -17.98 -3.99
C GLY A 272 -1.46 -18.81 -3.07
N HIS A 273 -1.52 -20.16 -3.13
CA HIS A 273 -0.64 -21.02 -2.35
C HIS A 273 0.84 -20.90 -2.75
N ALA A 274 1.14 -20.57 -4.00
CA ALA A 274 2.52 -20.35 -4.43
C ALA A 274 3.09 -19.07 -3.77
N PHE A 275 2.31 -17.98 -3.74
CA PHE A 275 2.68 -16.78 -2.97
C PHE A 275 2.75 -17.08 -1.47
N GLU A 276 1.75 -17.77 -0.92
CA GLU A 276 1.71 -18.12 0.50
C GLU A 276 2.92 -18.95 0.91
N ALA A 277 3.34 -19.93 0.11
CA ALA A 277 4.52 -20.76 0.41
C ALA A 277 5.82 -19.95 0.54
N ILE A 278 5.90 -18.77 -0.09
CA ILE A 278 7.05 -17.87 0.00
C ILE A 278 6.87 -16.86 1.14
N LEU A 279 5.66 -16.30 1.30
CA LEU A 279 5.38 -15.14 2.15
C LEU A 279 4.80 -15.48 3.53
N THR A 280 4.43 -16.74 3.76
CA THR A 280 4.04 -17.25 5.07
C THR A 280 5.24 -17.24 6.03
N PRO A 281 5.04 -17.02 7.34
CA PRO A 281 3.78 -16.78 8.04
C PRO A 281 3.34 -15.31 8.13
N GLN A 282 4.03 -14.36 7.50
CA GLN A 282 3.72 -12.94 7.66
C GLN A 282 2.51 -12.49 6.85
N LEU A 283 2.38 -12.99 5.62
CA LEU A 283 1.18 -12.87 4.81
C LEU A 283 0.21 -14.00 5.18
N LEU A 284 -1.03 -13.65 5.50
CA LEU A 284 -2.05 -14.62 5.87
C LEU A 284 -2.62 -15.31 4.62
N HIS A 285 -3.26 -16.46 4.84
CA HIS A 285 -3.81 -17.30 3.78
C HIS A 285 -4.78 -16.54 2.86
N GLY A 286 -5.82 -15.93 3.42
CA GLY A 286 -6.83 -15.18 2.67
C GLY A 286 -6.26 -13.95 1.96
N GLU A 287 -5.22 -13.32 2.51
CA GLU A 287 -4.49 -12.24 1.83
C GLU A 287 -3.76 -12.77 0.59
N ALA A 288 -3.14 -13.95 0.67
CA ALA A 288 -2.52 -14.60 -0.49
C ALA A 288 -3.55 -15.10 -1.52
N VAL A 289 -4.67 -15.67 -1.05
CA VAL A 289 -5.80 -16.11 -1.89
C VAL A 289 -6.43 -14.92 -2.61
N ALA A 290 -6.55 -13.76 -1.99
CA ALA A 290 -7.04 -12.55 -2.64
C ALA A 290 -6.18 -12.16 -3.85
N ILE A 291 -4.86 -12.10 -3.69
CA ILE A 291 -3.92 -11.83 -4.79
C ILE A 291 -3.99 -12.94 -5.84
N GLY A 292 -4.08 -14.20 -5.40
CA GLY A 292 -4.22 -15.35 -6.27
C GLY A 292 -5.50 -15.32 -7.11
N MET A 293 -6.65 -14.94 -6.54
CA MET A 293 -7.93 -14.78 -7.24
C MET A 293 -7.82 -13.73 -8.35
N VAL A 294 -7.16 -12.60 -8.08
CA VAL A 294 -6.90 -11.56 -9.09
C VAL A 294 -6.06 -12.15 -10.22
N LYS A 295 -4.97 -12.85 -9.91
CA LYS A 295 -4.08 -13.42 -10.93
C LYS A 295 -4.72 -14.55 -11.74
N GLU A 296 -5.54 -15.40 -11.12
CA GLU A 296 -6.28 -16.44 -11.83
C GLU A 296 -7.41 -15.84 -12.70
N ALA A 297 -8.03 -14.74 -12.29
CA ALA A 297 -8.98 -14.00 -13.12
C ALA A 297 -8.31 -13.28 -14.29
N GLU A 298 -7.15 -12.64 -14.09
CA GLU A 298 -6.33 -12.06 -15.16
C GLU A 298 -5.88 -13.13 -16.16
N LEU A 299 -5.50 -14.31 -15.67
CA LEU A 299 -5.18 -15.47 -16.50
C LEU A 299 -6.38 -15.93 -17.33
N ALA A 300 -7.56 -16.06 -16.72
CA ALA A 300 -8.78 -16.43 -17.44
C ALA A 300 -9.15 -15.39 -18.51
N ARG A 301 -8.91 -14.10 -18.24
CA ARG A 301 -9.10 -13.01 -19.22
C ARG A 301 -8.11 -13.10 -20.37
N HIS A 302 -6.84 -13.36 -20.07
CA HIS A 302 -5.79 -13.56 -21.09
C HIS A 302 -6.05 -14.77 -21.99
N LEU A 303 -6.68 -15.81 -21.45
CA LEU A 303 -7.12 -16.99 -22.20
C LEU A 303 -8.41 -16.76 -23.02
N GLY A 304 -9.06 -15.59 -22.88
CA GLY A 304 -10.33 -15.28 -23.55
C GLY A 304 -11.54 -15.98 -22.94
N VAL A 305 -11.41 -16.51 -21.73
CA VAL A 305 -12.45 -17.25 -21.00
C VAL A 305 -13.30 -16.31 -20.14
N LEU A 306 -12.67 -15.30 -19.53
CA LEU A 306 -13.31 -14.32 -18.67
C LEU A 306 -13.35 -12.94 -19.31
N ARG A 307 -14.47 -12.24 -19.18
CA ARG A 307 -14.60 -10.86 -19.68
C ARG A 307 -13.86 -9.87 -18.79
N PRO A 308 -13.27 -8.79 -19.33
CA PRO A 308 -12.55 -7.78 -18.54
C PRO A 308 -13.40 -7.14 -17.43
N GLY A 309 -14.69 -6.91 -17.67
CA GLY A 309 -15.61 -6.35 -16.67
C GLY A 309 -15.72 -7.21 -15.40
N ALA A 310 -15.73 -8.53 -15.54
CA ALA A 310 -15.77 -9.45 -14.41
C ALA A 310 -14.46 -9.43 -13.59
N VAL A 311 -13.30 -9.29 -14.25
CA VAL A 311 -12.01 -9.12 -13.54
C VAL A 311 -12.03 -7.83 -12.72
N ALA A 312 -12.43 -6.71 -13.33
CA ALA A 312 -12.50 -5.43 -12.63
C ALA A 312 -13.46 -5.48 -11.43
N ARG A 313 -14.64 -6.11 -11.61
CA ARG A 313 -15.63 -6.31 -10.54
C ARG A 313 -15.09 -7.16 -9.39
N LEU A 314 -14.38 -8.26 -9.69
CA LEU A 314 -13.72 -9.09 -8.67
C LEU A 314 -12.65 -8.32 -7.90
N VAL A 315 -11.76 -7.62 -8.61
CA VAL A 315 -10.69 -6.82 -8.00
C VAL A 315 -11.27 -5.76 -7.06
N LYS A 316 -12.34 -5.07 -7.49
CA LYS A 316 -13.02 -4.05 -6.67
C LYS A 316 -13.68 -4.64 -5.44
N CYS A 317 -14.37 -5.76 -5.56
CA CYS A 317 -14.98 -6.46 -4.41
C CYS A 317 -13.90 -6.89 -3.39
N ILE A 318 -12.78 -7.44 -3.85
CA ILE A 318 -11.65 -7.80 -2.97
C ILE A 318 -11.11 -6.54 -2.26
N ALA A 319 -10.85 -5.47 -3.02
CA ALA A 319 -10.32 -4.22 -2.48
C ALA A 319 -11.31 -3.52 -1.51
N SER A 320 -12.63 -3.63 -1.72
CA SER A 320 -13.64 -3.02 -0.85
C SER A 320 -13.72 -3.65 0.54
N TYR A 321 -13.21 -4.88 0.70
CA TYR A 321 -12.98 -5.53 1.99
C TYR A 321 -11.58 -5.29 2.56
N ASP A 322 -10.81 -4.36 1.99
CA ASP A 322 -9.44 -4.03 2.41
C ASP A 322 -8.44 -5.20 2.21
N LEU A 323 -8.73 -6.16 1.33
CA LEU A 323 -7.79 -7.22 0.96
C LEU A 323 -6.78 -6.74 -0.10
N PRO A 324 -5.55 -7.28 -0.12
CA PRO A 324 -4.58 -6.95 -1.16
C PRO A 324 -4.97 -7.55 -2.51
N THR A 325 -4.81 -6.77 -3.57
CA THR A 325 -5.02 -7.20 -4.96
C THR A 325 -3.71 -7.40 -5.73
N SER A 326 -2.56 -7.06 -5.12
CA SER A 326 -1.23 -7.16 -5.72
C SER A 326 -0.15 -7.34 -4.63
N LEU A 327 0.96 -7.97 -5.00
CA LEU A 327 2.18 -8.02 -4.16
C LEU A 327 2.79 -6.64 -3.91
N ARG A 328 2.49 -5.64 -4.77
CA ARG A 328 2.94 -4.25 -4.62
C ARG A 328 2.15 -3.47 -3.56
N ASP A 329 1.16 -4.09 -2.91
CA ASP A 329 0.48 -3.47 -1.78
C ASP A 329 1.49 -3.15 -0.67
N LYS A 330 1.51 -1.89 -0.22
CA LYS A 330 2.44 -1.40 0.81
C LYS A 330 2.37 -2.23 2.09
N ARG A 331 1.20 -2.79 2.42
CA ARG A 331 1.00 -3.64 3.60
C ARG A 331 1.71 -4.98 3.41
N VAL A 332 1.59 -5.58 2.23
CA VAL A 332 2.29 -6.84 1.87
C VAL A 332 3.80 -6.63 1.94
N ILE A 333 4.32 -5.56 1.33
CA ILE A 333 5.75 -5.22 1.36
C ILE A 333 6.21 -5.03 2.81
N LYS A 334 5.47 -4.25 3.61
CA LYS A 334 5.80 -3.98 5.01
C LYS A 334 5.82 -5.25 5.87
N LEU A 335 4.80 -6.10 5.78
CA LEU A 335 4.68 -7.32 6.58
C LEU A 335 5.74 -8.36 6.23
N THR A 336 6.12 -8.45 4.96
CA THR A 336 7.06 -9.46 4.45
C THR A 336 8.50 -8.98 4.40
N ALA A 337 8.77 -7.74 4.84
CA ALA A 337 10.06 -7.06 4.73
C ALA A 337 10.59 -7.03 3.27
N GLY A 338 9.69 -6.79 2.31
CA GLY A 338 10.04 -6.71 0.88
C GLY A 338 10.47 -8.04 0.26
N LYS A 339 10.04 -9.18 0.83
CA LYS A 339 10.41 -10.50 0.31
C LYS A 339 9.93 -10.67 -1.14
N LYS A 340 10.88 -10.88 -2.04
CA LYS A 340 10.62 -11.09 -3.48
C LYS A 340 9.99 -12.47 -3.72
N CYS A 341 9.12 -12.55 -4.72
CA CYS A 341 8.50 -13.80 -5.19
C CYS A 341 8.88 -14.07 -6.65
N PRO A 342 10.10 -14.57 -6.94
CA PRO A 342 10.52 -14.85 -8.30
C PRO A 342 9.60 -15.85 -9.00
N VAL A 343 9.27 -15.60 -10.27
CA VAL A 343 8.31 -16.40 -11.04
C VAL A 343 8.74 -17.86 -11.17
N ASP A 344 10.04 -18.14 -11.30
CA ASP A 344 10.54 -19.51 -11.35
C ASP A 344 10.25 -20.29 -10.07
N ILE A 345 10.42 -19.66 -8.92
CA ILE A 345 10.11 -20.26 -7.61
C ILE A 345 8.58 -20.45 -7.48
N LEU A 346 7.78 -19.48 -7.94
CA LEU A 346 6.31 -19.62 -7.95
C LEU A 346 5.89 -20.82 -8.80
N LEU A 347 6.41 -20.96 -10.01
CA LEU A 347 6.10 -22.09 -10.90
C LEU A 347 6.56 -23.44 -10.32
N GLU A 348 7.68 -23.47 -9.61
CA GLU A 348 8.14 -24.65 -8.87
C GLU A 348 7.14 -25.04 -7.78
N LYS A 349 6.68 -24.07 -6.96
CA LYS A 349 5.68 -24.31 -5.92
C LYS A 349 4.32 -24.70 -6.49
N MET A 350 3.92 -24.12 -7.63
CA MET A 350 2.74 -24.57 -8.38
C MET A 350 2.91 -25.97 -8.97
N GLY A 351 4.15 -26.44 -9.19
CA GLY A 351 4.44 -27.78 -9.72
C GLY A 351 4.00 -28.92 -8.80
N VAL A 352 3.89 -28.65 -7.49
CA VAL A 352 3.43 -29.61 -6.46
C VAL A 352 1.99 -29.36 -6.01
N ASP A 353 1.22 -28.52 -6.73
CA ASP A 353 -0.20 -28.33 -6.46
C ASP A 353 -0.96 -29.66 -6.66
N LYS A 354 -1.82 -29.99 -5.68
CA LYS A 354 -2.55 -31.27 -5.58
C LYS A 354 -3.55 -31.48 -6.71
N LYS A 355 -3.96 -30.41 -7.41
CA LYS A 355 -4.85 -30.50 -8.59
C LYS A 355 -4.13 -30.97 -9.85
N ASN A 356 -2.81 -30.89 -9.89
CA ASN A 356 -2.04 -31.17 -11.10
C ASN A 356 -2.19 -32.63 -11.55
N ASP A 357 -2.18 -32.82 -12.87
CA ASP A 357 -2.14 -34.14 -13.49
C ASP A 357 -0.75 -34.37 -14.09
N GLY A 358 0.13 -35.00 -13.30
CA GLY A 358 1.56 -35.07 -13.60
C GLY A 358 2.17 -33.67 -13.69
N ARG A 359 2.77 -33.32 -14.83
CA ARG A 359 3.38 -32.00 -15.07
C ARG A 359 2.38 -30.92 -15.51
N LYS A 360 1.12 -31.29 -15.79
CA LYS A 360 0.10 -30.37 -16.27
C LYS A 360 -0.51 -29.62 -15.09
N LYS A 361 -0.21 -28.32 -15.00
CA LYS A 361 -0.78 -27.46 -13.98
C LYS A 361 -2.28 -27.26 -14.22
N LYS A 362 -3.10 -27.41 -13.17
CA LYS A 362 -4.55 -27.21 -13.24
C LYS A 362 -4.99 -26.02 -12.40
N ILE A 363 -5.73 -25.09 -13.02
CA ILE A 363 -6.16 -23.82 -12.41
C ILE A 363 -7.67 -23.65 -12.62
N VAL A 364 -8.37 -23.08 -11.62
CA VAL A 364 -9.80 -22.78 -11.76
C VAL A 364 -9.96 -21.49 -12.55
N LEU A 365 -10.66 -21.56 -13.68
CA LEU A 365 -10.92 -20.40 -14.53
C LEU A 365 -12.38 -19.99 -14.38
N LEU A 366 -12.64 -18.74 -14.02
CA LEU A 366 -13.98 -18.17 -14.08
C LEU A 366 -14.36 -17.92 -15.55
N SER A 367 -15.63 -18.14 -15.89
CA SER A 367 -16.23 -17.68 -17.16
C SER A 367 -17.08 -16.42 -16.96
N ALA A 368 -17.60 -16.22 -15.75
CA ALA A 368 -18.32 -15.03 -15.29
C ALA A 368 -18.30 -15.02 -13.75
N ILE A 369 -18.75 -13.93 -13.12
CA ILE A 369 -19.02 -13.96 -11.67
C ILE A 369 -20.15 -14.97 -11.40
N GLY A 370 -19.94 -15.85 -10.42
CA GLY A 370 -20.82 -16.95 -10.08
C GLY A 370 -20.72 -18.18 -10.98
N LYS A 371 -19.77 -18.23 -11.93
CA LYS A 371 -19.62 -19.36 -12.88
C LYS A 371 -18.17 -19.68 -13.24
N CYS A 372 -17.81 -20.96 -13.15
CA CYS A 372 -16.54 -21.49 -13.65
C CYS A 372 -16.66 -22.00 -15.10
N HIS A 373 -15.55 -21.93 -15.83
CA HIS A 373 -15.43 -22.39 -17.22
C HIS A 373 -15.70 -23.89 -17.38
N GLU A 374 -15.15 -24.69 -16.47
CA GLU A 374 -15.39 -26.13 -16.36
C GLU A 374 -15.90 -26.44 -14.94
N PRO A 375 -16.63 -27.56 -14.72
CA PRO A 375 -17.01 -28.03 -13.39
C PRO A 375 -15.83 -28.66 -12.62
N ARG A 376 -14.61 -28.22 -12.91
CA ARG A 376 -13.32 -28.66 -12.34
C ARG A 376 -12.23 -27.64 -12.72
N ALA A 377 -11.00 -27.84 -12.25
CA ALA A 377 -9.86 -27.02 -12.70
C ALA A 377 -9.40 -27.40 -14.13
N SER A 378 -9.05 -26.38 -14.93
CA SER A 378 -8.62 -26.51 -16.33
C SER A 378 -7.10 -26.59 -16.44
N VAL A 379 -6.59 -27.33 -17.44
CA VAL A 379 -5.15 -27.39 -17.71
C VAL A 379 -4.69 -26.08 -18.34
N VAL A 380 -3.62 -25.49 -17.79
CA VAL A 380 -3.03 -24.24 -18.31
C VAL A 380 -1.52 -24.44 -18.53
N GLU A 381 -1.01 -23.92 -19.65
CA GLU A 381 0.41 -23.99 -19.98
C GLU A 381 1.26 -23.05 -19.11
N ASP A 382 2.44 -23.52 -18.71
CA ASP A 382 3.40 -22.77 -17.88
C ASP A 382 3.79 -21.41 -18.48
N LYS A 383 3.89 -21.34 -19.82
CA LYS A 383 4.20 -20.08 -20.53
C LYS A 383 3.14 -19.00 -20.30
N VAL A 384 1.87 -19.39 -20.25
CA VAL A 384 0.77 -18.45 -20.01
C VAL A 384 0.75 -18.02 -18.56
N ILE A 385 0.94 -18.96 -17.63
CA ILE A 385 1.05 -18.66 -16.19
C ILE A 385 2.20 -17.68 -15.94
N ARG A 386 3.38 -17.94 -16.52
CA ARG A 386 4.56 -17.06 -16.45
C ARG A 386 4.24 -15.65 -16.91
N THR A 387 3.53 -15.50 -18.04
CA THR A 387 3.16 -14.19 -18.59
C THR A 387 2.32 -13.35 -17.62
N ILE A 388 1.46 -13.98 -16.82
CA ILE A 388 0.63 -13.30 -15.83
C ILE A 388 1.39 -12.94 -14.55
N LEU A 389 2.32 -13.81 -14.14
CA LEU A 389 3.11 -13.62 -12.92
C LEU A 389 4.29 -12.66 -13.10
N SER A 390 4.82 -12.52 -14.31
CA SER A 390 6.00 -11.70 -14.59
C SER A 390 5.72 -10.20 -14.60
N SER A 391 6.70 -9.46 -14.09
CA SER A 391 6.74 -7.99 -14.07
C SER A 391 6.96 -7.37 -15.45
N SER A 392 7.66 -8.08 -16.33
CA SER A 392 8.02 -7.65 -17.69
C SER A 392 7.50 -8.64 -18.73
N ILE A 393 7.46 -8.20 -19.99
CA ILE A 393 6.97 -9.01 -21.11
C ILE A 393 7.94 -8.94 -22.29
N ARG A 394 8.31 -10.12 -22.80
CA ARG A 394 9.05 -10.26 -24.04
C ARG A 394 8.08 -10.41 -25.20
N VAL A 395 8.13 -9.49 -26.15
CA VAL A 395 7.31 -9.46 -27.35
C VAL A 395 8.12 -10.03 -28.51
N THR A 396 7.62 -11.11 -29.12
CA THR A 396 8.22 -11.70 -30.32
C THR A 396 7.69 -10.99 -31.56
N PRO A 397 8.54 -10.48 -32.46
CA PRO A 397 8.09 -9.76 -33.64
C PRO A 397 7.33 -10.67 -34.61
N GLY A 398 6.34 -10.11 -35.30
CA GLY A 398 5.58 -10.79 -36.33
C GLY A 398 4.08 -10.87 -36.08
N VAL A 399 3.33 -10.86 -37.18
CA VAL A 399 1.88 -11.07 -37.24
C VAL A 399 1.55 -11.92 -38.47
N PRO A 400 0.38 -12.59 -38.52
CA PRO A 400 -0.07 -13.25 -39.74
C PRO A 400 -0.19 -12.27 -40.92
N LYS A 401 0.30 -12.65 -42.11
CA LYS A 401 0.35 -11.75 -43.28
C LYS A 401 -1.02 -11.25 -43.75
N ASP A 402 -2.03 -12.12 -43.69
CA ASP A 402 -3.40 -11.82 -44.14
C ASP A 402 -4.30 -11.38 -42.97
N LEU A 403 -3.72 -10.88 -41.88
CA LEU A 403 -4.47 -10.52 -40.67
C LEU A 403 -5.47 -9.39 -40.96
N ASN A 404 -6.73 -9.64 -40.64
CA ASN A 404 -7.83 -8.68 -40.66
C ASN A 404 -8.65 -8.83 -39.38
N VAL A 405 -8.58 -7.84 -38.51
CA VAL A 405 -9.17 -7.91 -37.16
C VAL A 405 -10.09 -6.73 -36.88
N THR A 406 -11.11 -6.97 -36.07
CA THR A 406 -11.94 -5.92 -35.46
C THR A 406 -11.65 -5.88 -33.98
N VAL A 407 -11.22 -4.73 -33.48
CA VAL A 407 -10.86 -4.53 -32.07
C VAL A 407 -11.69 -3.38 -31.52
N ALA A 408 -12.35 -3.62 -30.38
CA ALA A 408 -13.04 -2.57 -29.63
C ALA A 408 -12.25 -2.32 -28.33
N PRO A 409 -11.47 -1.23 -28.25
CA PRO A 409 -10.85 -0.81 -26.99
C PRO A 409 -11.91 -0.49 -25.92
N PRO A 410 -11.54 -0.40 -24.64
CA PRO A 410 -12.44 0.07 -23.59
C PRO A 410 -13.06 1.43 -23.92
N GLY A 411 -14.25 1.70 -23.38
CA GLY A 411 -14.93 2.98 -23.58
C GLY A 411 -14.08 4.18 -23.17
N SER A 412 -14.28 5.32 -23.85
CA SER A 412 -13.66 6.58 -23.46
C SER A 412 -14.16 7.00 -22.08
N LYS A 413 -13.24 7.25 -21.14
CA LYS A 413 -13.58 7.74 -19.79
C LYS A 413 -14.39 9.04 -19.86
N SER A 414 -13.99 9.94 -20.76
CA SER A 414 -14.58 11.26 -20.91
C SER A 414 -16.04 11.21 -21.37
N ILE A 415 -16.35 10.31 -22.31
CA ILE A 415 -17.71 10.10 -22.81
C ILE A 415 -18.51 9.29 -21.79
N SER A 416 -17.94 8.21 -21.23
CA SER A 416 -18.57 7.37 -20.19
C SER A 416 -19.13 8.21 -19.05
N ASN A 417 -18.30 9.09 -18.49
CA ASN A 417 -18.68 9.91 -17.34
C ASN A 417 -19.81 10.89 -17.65
N ARG A 418 -19.81 11.49 -18.85
CA ARG A 418 -20.85 12.43 -19.29
C ARG A 418 -22.16 11.72 -19.59
N ALA A 419 -22.10 10.60 -20.31
CA ALA A 419 -23.27 9.81 -20.68
C ALA A 419 -24.04 9.35 -19.44
N LEU A 420 -23.32 8.96 -18.39
CA LEU A 420 -23.89 8.56 -17.12
C LEU A 420 -24.66 9.71 -16.43
N ILE A 421 -24.06 10.90 -16.32
CA ILE A 421 -24.73 12.07 -15.73
C ILE A 421 -25.94 12.48 -16.56
N LEU A 422 -25.81 12.58 -17.89
CA LEU A 422 -26.90 12.93 -18.79
C LEU A 422 -28.06 11.92 -18.71
N ALA A 423 -27.75 10.62 -18.71
CA ALA A 423 -28.75 9.57 -18.57
C ALA A 423 -29.44 9.59 -17.20
N ALA A 424 -28.70 9.86 -16.14
CA ALA A 424 -29.25 9.91 -14.80
C ALA A 424 -30.14 11.17 -14.58
N LEU A 425 -29.74 12.30 -15.15
CA LEU A 425 -30.55 13.53 -15.13
C LEU A 425 -31.76 13.46 -16.08
N GLY A 426 -31.70 12.66 -17.13
CA GLY A 426 -32.76 12.54 -18.12
C GLY A 426 -34.02 11.81 -17.64
N SER A 427 -35.02 11.81 -18.51
CA SER A 427 -36.30 11.13 -18.29
C SER A 427 -36.37 9.84 -19.11
N GLY A 428 -36.77 8.74 -18.47
CA GLY A 428 -36.89 7.41 -19.10
C GLY A 428 -35.65 6.52 -18.93
N THR A 429 -35.65 5.38 -19.62
CA THR A 429 -34.59 4.36 -19.52
C THR A 429 -33.59 4.48 -20.68
N CYS A 430 -32.29 4.47 -20.36
CA CYS A 430 -31.18 4.42 -21.31
C CYS A 430 -30.34 3.17 -21.08
N ARG A 431 -30.11 2.39 -22.14
CA ARG A 431 -29.14 1.28 -22.14
C ARG A 431 -27.78 1.80 -22.60
N ILE A 432 -26.79 1.83 -21.72
CA ILE A 432 -25.45 2.31 -22.04
C ILE A 432 -24.54 1.11 -22.31
N LYS A 433 -23.98 1.05 -23.52
CA LYS A 433 -23.05 -0.01 -23.98
C LYS A 433 -21.61 0.48 -24.03
N ASN A 434 -20.65 -0.45 -23.84
CA ASN A 434 -19.21 -0.17 -23.86
C ASN A 434 -18.78 0.89 -22.83
N LEU A 435 -19.49 0.96 -21.70
CA LEU A 435 -19.15 1.90 -20.62
C LEU A 435 -17.80 1.51 -20.01
N LEU A 436 -16.93 2.49 -19.78
CA LEU A 436 -15.71 2.25 -19.02
C LEU A 436 -16.04 2.06 -17.54
N HIS A 437 -15.81 0.85 -17.03
CA HIS A 437 -15.89 0.55 -15.61
C HIS A 437 -14.72 1.18 -14.85
N SER A 438 -14.91 2.41 -14.38
CA SER A 438 -13.92 3.16 -13.60
C SER A 438 -14.45 3.52 -12.22
N ASP A 439 -13.56 3.94 -11.31
CA ASP A 439 -13.96 4.49 -10.02
C ASP A 439 -14.89 5.70 -10.20
N ASP A 440 -14.61 6.55 -11.20
CA ASP A 440 -15.42 7.73 -11.48
C ASP A 440 -16.86 7.36 -11.84
N THR A 441 -17.07 6.39 -12.74
CA THR A 441 -18.43 5.95 -13.12
C THR A 441 -19.18 5.33 -11.95
N GLU A 442 -18.50 4.57 -11.09
CA GLU A 442 -19.14 3.89 -9.98
C GLU A 442 -19.55 4.86 -8.86
N TYR A 443 -18.64 5.71 -8.40
CA TYR A 443 -18.97 6.71 -7.38
C TYR A 443 -20.05 7.68 -7.86
N MET A 444 -20.09 8.04 -9.14
CA MET A 444 -21.18 8.84 -9.68
C MET A 444 -22.53 8.10 -9.67
N LEU A 445 -22.56 6.82 -10.07
CA LEU A 445 -23.80 6.03 -10.04
C LEU A 445 -24.34 5.90 -8.63
N SER A 446 -23.49 5.52 -7.68
CA SER A 446 -23.86 5.38 -6.27
C SER A 446 -24.35 6.70 -5.69
N ALA A 447 -23.66 7.82 -5.99
CA ALA A 447 -24.07 9.14 -5.51
C ALA A 447 -25.43 9.58 -6.08
N VAL A 448 -25.65 9.42 -7.39
CA VAL A 448 -26.92 9.83 -8.01
C VAL A 448 -28.07 8.91 -7.58
N HIS A 449 -27.79 7.62 -7.37
CA HIS A 449 -28.77 6.68 -6.83
C HIS A 449 -29.19 7.04 -5.40
N GLN A 450 -28.21 7.37 -4.53
CA GLN A 450 -28.47 7.79 -3.15
C GLN A 450 -29.29 9.09 -3.07
N LEU A 451 -29.12 9.99 -4.04
CA LEU A 451 -29.92 11.21 -4.18
C LEU A 451 -31.32 10.96 -4.78
N GLY A 452 -31.65 9.71 -5.13
CA GLY A 452 -32.91 9.35 -5.79
C GLY A 452 -33.03 9.83 -7.24
N GLY A 453 -31.95 10.31 -7.84
CA GLY A 453 -31.95 10.88 -9.19
C GLY A 453 -32.07 9.83 -10.30
N ALA A 454 -31.61 8.60 -10.04
CA ALA A 454 -31.73 7.47 -10.97
C ALA A 454 -31.76 6.12 -10.25
N SER A 455 -32.40 5.13 -10.88
CA SER A 455 -32.18 3.71 -10.61
C SER A 455 -31.25 3.14 -11.68
N TYR A 456 -30.42 2.15 -11.32
CA TYR A 456 -29.57 1.48 -12.29
C TYR A 456 -29.52 -0.03 -12.06
N SER A 457 -29.21 -0.77 -13.12
CA SER A 457 -28.95 -2.22 -13.08
C SER A 457 -27.96 -2.61 -14.16
N TRP A 458 -27.29 -3.75 -13.97
CA TRP A 458 -26.39 -4.31 -14.95
C TRP A 458 -27.05 -5.46 -15.70
N GLN A 459 -26.83 -5.52 -17.01
CA GLN A 459 -27.24 -6.62 -17.87
C GLN A 459 -26.03 -7.18 -18.63
N GLU A 460 -26.22 -8.35 -19.25
CA GLU A 460 -25.19 -8.99 -20.10
C GLU A 460 -23.85 -9.22 -19.36
N ALA A 461 -23.95 -9.67 -18.10
CA ALA A 461 -22.80 -9.89 -17.21
C ALA A 461 -21.94 -8.63 -16.96
N GLY A 462 -22.59 -7.47 -16.86
CA GLY A 462 -21.92 -6.20 -16.53
C GLY A 462 -21.48 -5.37 -17.75
N GLU A 463 -21.75 -5.81 -18.97
CA GLU A 463 -21.38 -5.07 -20.19
C GLU A 463 -22.35 -3.93 -20.54
N VAL A 464 -23.61 -4.03 -20.08
CA VAL A 464 -24.65 -3.03 -20.35
C VAL A 464 -25.16 -2.46 -19.05
N LEU A 465 -24.99 -1.15 -18.88
CA LEU A 465 -25.58 -0.40 -17.78
C LEU A 465 -26.96 0.11 -18.20
N VAL A 466 -28.01 -0.28 -17.47
CA VAL A 466 -29.35 0.25 -17.67
C VAL A 466 -29.59 1.33 -16.63
N VAL A 467 -29.73 2.58 -17.07
CA VAL A 467 -30.00 3.73 -16.22
C VAL A 467 -31.44 4.20 -16.46
N GLU A 468 -32.22 4.31 -15.39
CA GLU A 468 -33.54 4.91 -15.42
C GLU A 468 -33.51 6.24 -14.67
N GLY A 469 -33.36 7.32 -15.45
CA GLY A 469 -33.29 8.68 -14.92
C GLY A 469 -34.66 9.20 -14.49
N LYS A 470 -34.66 10.04 -13.45
CA LYS A 470 -35.88 10.62 -12.86
C LYS A 470 -36.08 12.10 -13.22
N GLY A 471 -35.52 12.54 -14.36
CA GLY A 471 -35.76 13.87 -14.92
C GLY A 471 -35.22 15.01 -14.07
N GLY A 472 -34.08 14.83 -13.39
CA GLY A 472 -33.46 15.83 -12.53
C GLY A 472 -34.15 16.01 -11.18
N ASN A 473 -35.05 15.10 -10.80
CA ASN A 473 -35.70 15.11 -9.50
C ASN A 473 -34.82 14.47 -8.41
N LEU A 474 -33.72 15.14 -8.06
CA LEU A 474 -32.82 14.72 -6.97
C LEU A 474 -33.32 15.26 -5.63
N ARG A 475 -33.05 14.53 -4.55
CA ARG A 475 -33.35 14.93 -3.17
C ARG A 475 -32.09 14.94 -2.32
N ALA A 476 -31.98 15.90 -1.42
CA ALA A 476 -30.84 16.01 -0.52
C ALA A 476 -30.68 14.76 0.37
N SER A 477 -29.48 14.20 0.40
CA SER A 477 -29.11 13.08 1.27
C SER A 477 -28.67 13.60 2.64
N LYS A 478 -29.10 12.91 3.70
CA LYS A 478 -28.56 13.14 5.05
C LYS A 478 -27.12 12.64 5.17
N ASP A 479 -26.82 11.52 4.52
CA ASP A 479 -25.50 10.90 4.55
C ASP A 479 -24.56 11.53 3.52
N PRO A 480 -23.26 11.72 3.84
CA PRO A 480 -22.28 12.21 2.89
C PRO A 480 -22.09 11.29 1.68
N LEU A 481 -21.85 11.89 0.52
CA LEU A 481 -21.55 11.19 -0.72
C LEU A 481 -20.02 11.02 -0.85
N TYR A 482 -19.53 9.80 -0.64
CA TYR A 482 -18.11 9.46 -0.70
C TYR A 482 -17.67 9.15 -2.14
N LEU A 483 -16.61 9.81 -2.62
CA LEU A 483 -16.15 9.73 -4.01
C LEU A 483 -14.73 9.18 -4.20
N GLY A 484 -14.12 8.60 -3.16
CA GLY A 484 -12.73 8.12 -3.23
C GLY A 484 -11.77 9.23 -3.68
N ASN A 485 -11.00 8.97 -4.74
CA ASN A 485 -10.15 9.98 -5.43
C ASN A 485 -10.65 10.28 -6.86
N ALA A 486 -11.92 10.04 -7.15
CA ALA A 486 -12.50 10.21 -8.48
C ALA A 486 -12.63 11.70 -8.85
N GLY A 487 -11.63 12.18 -9.59
CA GLY A 487 -11.47 13.59 -9.92
C GLY A 487 -12.65 14.12 -10.72
N THR A 488 -13.04 13.43 -11.79
CA THR A 488 -14.13 13.85 -12.67
C THR A 488 -15.46 13.76 -11.94
N ALA A 489 -15.68 12.68 -11.17
CA ALA A 489 -16.88 12.52 -10.34
C ALA A 489 -17.10 13.70 -9.40
N SER A 490 -16.05 14.15 -8.68
CA SER A 490 -16.21 15.26 -7.73
C SER A 490 -16.59 16.58 -8.40
N ARG A 491 -16.08 16.84 -9.61
CA ARG A 491 -16.41 18.07 -10.36
C ARG A 491 -17.84 18.01 -10.87
N PHE A 492 -18.21 16.92 -11.53
CA PHE A 492 -19.57 16.74 -12.07
C PHE A 492 -20.62 16.76 -10.96
N LEU A 493 -20.39 16.00 -9.89
CA LEU A 493 -21.33 15.94 -8.78
C LEU A 493 -21.46 17.27 -8.04
N THR A 494 -20.40 18.09 -7.95
CA THR A 494 -20.50 19.41 -7.29
C THR A 494 -21.56 20.29 -7.92
N THR A 495 -21.73 20.26 -9.25
CA THR A 495 -22.83 20.96 -9.91
C THR A 495 -24.14 20.18 -9.86
N VAL A 496 -24.11 18.85 -10.05
CA VAL A 496 -25.33 18.02 -10.05
C VAL A 496 -26.04 18.03 -8.70
N VAL A 497 -25.33 17.98 -7.58
CA VAL A 497 -25.98 17.99 -6.25
C VAL A 497 -26.63 19.32 -5.90
N ALA A 498 -26.24 20.42 -6.56
CA ALA A 498 -26.92 21.72 -6.43
C ALA A 498 -28.31 21.72 -7.08
N LEU A 499 -28.60 20.74 -7.95
CA LEU A 499 -29.92 20.52 -8.53
C LEU A 499 -30.91 19.87 -7.55
N ALA A 500 -30.41 19.21 -6.50
CA ALA A 500 -31.25 18.52 -5.55
C ALA A 500 -32.20 19.48 -4.83
N ALA A 501 -33.45 19.06 -4.66
CA ALA A 501 -34.40 19.73 -3.79
C ALA A 501 -34.16 19.35 -2.32
N PRO A 502 -34.52 20.21 -1.36
CA PRO A 502 -34.49 19.86 0.05
C PRO A 502 -35.36 18.61 0.30
N SER A 503 -34.84 17.67 1.09
CA SER A 503 -35.62 16.51 1.55
C SER A 503 -36.21 16.77 2.94
N GLN A 504 -37.01 15.84 3.45
CA GLN A 504 -37.48 15.91 4.85
C GLN A 504 -36.33 15.77 5.85
N GLU A 505 -35.22 15.14 5.45
CA GLU A 505 -34.12 14.76 6.33
C GLU A 505 -32.93 15.70 6.24
N SER A 506 -32.74 16.40 5.11
CA SER A 506 -31.63 17.33 4.91
C SER A 506 -31.98 18.46 3.95
N ARG A 507 -31.36 19.62 4.15
CA ARG A 507 -31.39 20.77 3.23
C ARG A 507 -30.07 20.98 2.49
N VAL A 508 -29.06 20.15 2.78
CA VAL A 508 -27.72 20.26 2.20
C VAL A 508 -27.19 18.90 1.80
N ASN A 509 -26.25 18.86 0.88
CA ASN A 509 -25.50 17.67 0.51
C ASN A 509 -24.03 17.86 0.90
N VAL A 510 -23.39 16.78 1.37
CA VAL A 510 -21.96 16.79 1.66
C VAL A 510 -21.23 15.88 0.66
N LEU A 511 -20.34 16.45 -0.16
CA LEU A 511 -19.44 15.70 -1.02
C LEU A 511 -18.09 15.54 -0.33
N THR A 512 -17.62 14.30 -0.20
CA THR A 512 -16.34 13.97 0.43
C THR A 512 -15.56 12.91 -0.35
N GLY A 513 -14.34 12.61 0.07
CA GLY A 513 -13.49 11.60 -0.53
C GLY A 513 -12.29 11.27 0.36
N ASN A 514 -11.34 10.53 -0.20
CA ASN A 514 -10.13 10.14 0.53
C ASN A 514 -9.20 11.35 0.79
N ALA A 515 -8.15 11.14 1.58
CA ALA A 515 -7.20 12.19 1.94
C ALA A 515 -6.58 12.91 0.73
N ARG A 516 -6.41 12.22 -0.41
CA ARG A 516 -5.89 12.84 -1.65
C ARG A 516 -6.92 13.73 -2.33
N MET A 517 -8.20 13.36 -2.29
CA MET A 517 -9.29 14.21 -2.78
C MET A 517 -9.41 15.51 -1.98
N GLN A 518 -9.18 15.45 -0.66
CA GLN A 518 -9.25 16.60 0.24
C GLN A 518 -8.12 17.63 0.08
N VAL A 519 -7.22 17.44 -0.89
CA VAL A 519 -6.19 18.40 -1.27
C VAL A 519 -6.21 18.70 -2.78
N ARG A 520 -7.25 18.24 -3.50
CA ARG A 520 -7.39 18.48 -4.94
C ARG A 520 -8.18 19.77 -5.19
N PRO A 521 -7.73 20.61 -6.14
CA PRO A 521 -8.32 21.93 -6.37
C PRO A 521 -9.70 21.85 -7.02
N ILE A 522 -10.67 22.59 -6.50
CA ILE A 522 -12.03 22.76 -7.06
C ILE A 522 -12.52 24.22 -6.99
N GLY A 523 -11.72 25.14 -6.45
CA GLY A 523 -12.08 26.51 -6.10
C GLY A 523 -12.90 27.25 -7.17
N ALA A 524 -12.37 27.33 -8.39
CA ALA A 524 -13.04 28.10 -9.44
C ALA A 524 -14.43 27.57 -9.84
N LEU A 525 -14.71 26.28 -9.69
CA LEU A 525 -16.06 25.73 -9.89
C LEU A 525 -16.99 26.18 -8.75
N VAL A 526 -16.51 26.19 -7.52
CA VAL A 526 -17.26 26.66 -6.35
C VAL A 526 -17.56 28.16 -6.47
N ASP A 527 -16.58 28.97 -6.90
CA ASP A 527 -16.76 30.40 -7.10
C ASP A 527 -17.85 30.71 -8.14
N ALA A 528 -17.87 29.96 -9.24
CA ALA A 528 -18.89 30.09 -10.28
C ALA A 528 -20.29 29.66 -9.82
N LEU A 529 -20.40 28.68 -8.92
CA LEU A 529 -21.69 28.28 -8.35
C LEU A 529 -22.18 29.26 -7.27
N ARG A 530 -21.26 29.79 -6.45
CA ARG A 530 -21.56 30.84 -5.47
C ARG A 530 -22.04 32.12 -6.15
N SER A 531 -21.38 32.56 -7.22
CA SER A 531 -21.83 33.72 -8.00
C SER A 531 -23.20 33.49 -8.64
N ASN A 532 -23.54 32.24 -8.96
CA ASN A 532 -24.82 31.83 -9.52
C ASN A 532 -25.86 31.40 -8.46
N GLY A 533 -25.69 31.85 -7.21
CA GLY A 533 -26.69 31.76 -6.15
C GLY A 533 -26.81 30.41 -5.46
N VAL A 534 -25.78 29.56 -5.49
CA VAL A 534 -25.70 28.33 -4.70
C VAL A 534 -24.80 28.57 -3.49
N GLU A 535 -25.32 28.35 -2.28
CA GLU A 535 -24.50 28.42 -1.07
C GLU A 535 -23.63 27.17 -0.95
N ILE A 536 -22.30 27.37 -0.86
CA ILE A 536 -21.31 26.29 -0.74
C ILE A 536 -20.31 26.66 0.33
N GLU A 537 -20.04 25.74 1.25
CA GLU A 537 -19.08 25.87 2.34
C GLU A 537 -17.99 24.78 2.25
N TYR A 538 -16.74 25.16 2.46
CA TYR A 538 -15.64 24.21 2.60
C TYR A 538 -15.59 23.70 4.03
N LEU A 539 -15.74 22.39 4.24
CA LEU A 539 -15.68 21.78 5.59
C LEU A 539 -14.25 21.45 6.03
N GLY A 540 -13.30 21.50 5.10
CA GLY A 540 -11.89 21.17 5.31
C GLY A 540 -10.96 22.26 4.81
N LYS A 541 -10.07 21.92 3.86
CA LYS A 541 -9.15 22.89 3.26
C LYS A 541 -9.88 23.73 2.20
N GLU A 542 -9.68 25.05 2.27
CA GLU A 542 -10.13 25.99 1.24
C GLU A 542 -9.76 25.53 -0.18
N ASN A 543 -10.66 25.77 -1.13
CA ASN A 543 -10.53 25.37 -2.53
C ASN A 543 -10.45 23.86 -2.80
N SER A 544 -10.85 23.00 -1.86
CA SER A 544 -10.87 21.54 -2.01
C SER A 544 -12.01 20.87 -1.24
N LEU A 545 -12.30 19.59 -1.50
CA LEU A 545 -13.28 18.83 -0.71
C LEU A 545 -12.80 18.65 0.75
N PRO A 546 -13.70 18.38 1.73
CA PRO A 546 -15.15 18.17 1.58
C PRO A 546 -15.95 19.47 1.41
N LEU A 547 -17.03 19.39 0.63
CA LEU A 547 -17.94 20.51 0.35
C LEU A 547 -19.31 20.24 0.95
N ARG A 548 -19.86 21.22 1.68
CA ARG A 548 -21.28 21.30 2.03
C ARG A 548 -21.97 22.23 1.04
N ILE A 549 -22.94 21.70 0.29
CA ILE A 549 -23.60 22.37 -0.82
C ILE A 549 -25.10 22.44 -0.54
N ASP A 550 -25.70 23.62 -0.69
CA ASP A 550 -27.14 23.82 -0.50
C ASP A 550 -27.98 23.05 -1.53
N ALA A 551 -29.08 22.46 -1.08
CA ALA A 551 -30.05 21.79 -1.95
C ALA A 551 -30.99 22.82 -2.58
N ALA A 552 -30.42 23.65 -3.47
CA ALA A 552 -31.06 24.85 -3.98
C ALA A 552 -32.22 24.59 -4.97
N GLY A 553 -32.41 23.35 -5.42
CA GLY A 553 -33.33 22.99 -6.51
C GLY A 553 -32.90 23.60 -7.85
N GLY A 554 -31.60 23.67 -8.09
CA GLY A 554 -31.00 24.32 -9.27
C GLY A 554 -30.41 25.69 -8.96
N PHE A 555 -29.34 26.03 -9.67
CA PHE A 555 -28.70 27.36 -9.60
C PHE A 555 -29.55 28.41 -10.33
N ARG A 556 -29.26 29.71 -10.09
CA ARG A 556 -30.13 30.82 -10.53
C ARG A 556 -30.31 30.87 -12.05
N GLY A 557 -29.25 30.62 -12.82
CA GLY A 557 -29.25 30.80 -14.26
C GLY A 557 -28.99 32.25 -14.67
N GLY A 558 -29.19 32.57 -15.95
CA GLY A 558 -28.68 33.82 -16.54
C GLY A 558 -27.20 33.71 -16.87
N ASP A 559 -26.45 34.80 -16.65
CA ASP A 559 -25.04 34.88 -17.01
C ASP A 559 -24.14 34.13 -16.01
N ILE A 560 -23.28 33.28 -16.53
CA ILE A 560 -22.22 32.61 -15.76
C ILE A 560 -20.89 32.72 -16.52
N GLU A 561 -19.87 33.25 -15.85
CA GLU A 561 -18.55 33.51 -16.45
C GLU A 561 -17.48 32.60 -15.86
N LEU A 562 -16.61 32.07 -16.71
CA LEU A 562 -15.45 31.27 -16.35
C LEU A 562 -14.23 31.70 -17.17
N ALA A 563 -13.02 31.51 -16.64
CA ALA A 563 -11.81 31.76 -17.42
C ALA A 563 -11.66 30.73 -18.57
N ALA A 564 -11.18 31.17 -19.73
CA ALA A 564 -10.91 30.32 -20.90
C ALA A 564 -9.76 29.31 -20.65
N THR A 565 -8.87 29.62 -19.71
CA THR A 565 -7.75 28.77 -19.28
C THR A 565 -8.13 27.72 -18.24
N ILE A 566 -9.42 27.64 -17.86
CA ILE A 566 -9.88 26.77 -16.78
C ILE A 566 -10.06 25.31 -17.24
N SER A 567 -10.05 24.42 -16.25
CA SER A 567 -10.21 22.98 -16.46
C SER A 567 -11.49 22.62 -17.21
N SER A 568 -11.36 21.75 -18.22
CA SER A 568 -12.48 21.26 -19.04
C SER A 568 -13.58 20.58 -18.24
N GLN A 569 -13.24 20.03 -17.07
CA GLN A 569 -14.19 19.36 -16.19
C GLN A 569 -15.19 20.34 -15.56
N TYR A 570 -14.78 21.57 -15.26
CA TYR A 570 -15.65 22.56 -14.60
C TYR A 570 -16.71 23.07 -15.58
N VAL A 571 -16.27 23.50 -16.77
CA VAL A 571 -17.16 23.99 -17.83
C VAL A 571 -18.16 22.91 -18.27
N SER A 572 -17.69 21.66 -18.44
CA SER A 572 -18.56 20.55 -18.82
C SER A 572 -19.58 20.21 -17.74
N SER A 573 -19.20 20.28 -16.47
CA SER A 573 -20.10 20.08 -15.33
C SER A 573 -21.28 21.05 -15.34
N ILE A 574 -20.98 22.34 -15.55
CA ILE A 574 -21.98 23.40 -15.64
C ILE A 574 -22.88 23.20 -16.85
N LEU A 575 -22.31 22.91 -18.03
CA LEU A 575 -23.07 22.62 -19.25
C LEU A 575 -24.12 21.52 -19.04
N MET A 576 -23.72 20.39 -18.43
CA MET A 576 -24.63 19.25 -18.23
C MET A 576 -25.77 19.57 -17.26
N ALA A 577 -25.56 20.41 -16.26
CA ALA A 577 -26.56 20.75 -15.24
C ALA A 577 -27.37 22.01 -15.57
N ALA A 578 -26.89 22.87 -16.47
CA ALA A 578 -27.51 24.13 -16.87
C ALA A 578 -28.98 24.03 -17.34
N PRO A 579 -29.43 22.96 -18.03
CA PRO A 579 -30.84 22.83 -18.39
C PRO A 579 -31.80 22.78 -17.20
N TYR A 580 -31.29 22.46 -16.00
CA TYR A 580 -32.04 22.35 -14.75
C TYR A 580 -31.87 23.59 -13.85
N ALA A 581 -31.22 24.65 -14.33
CA ALA A 581 -31.18 25.94 -13.64
C ALA A 581 -32.59 26.57 -13.55
N LYS A 582 -32.76 27.60 -12.72
CA LYS A 582 -34.04 28.30 -12.53
C LYS A 582 -34.42 29.22 -13.69
N ASN A 583 -33.43 29.67 -14.48
CA ASN A 583 -33.60 30.44 -15.70
C ASN A 583 -32.64 29.89 -16.79
N PRO A 584 -32.87 30.16 -18.09
CA PRO A 584 -31.92 29.82 -19.15
C PRO A 584 -30.53 30.37 -18.86
N VAL A 585 -29.49 29.65 -19.28
CA VAL A 585 -28.10 29.95 -18.91
C VAL A 585 -27.34 30.49 -20.13
N THR A 586 -26.63 31.59 -19.95
CA THR A 586 -25.64 32.09 -20.91
C THR A 586 -24.26 31.93 -20.28
N LEU A 587 -23.48 30.99 -20.81
CA LEU A 587 -22.14 30.66 -20.32
C LEU A 587 -21.08 31.38 -21.16
N ARG A 588 -20.26 32.23 -20.54
CA ARG A 588 -19.17 32.97 -21.22
C ARG A 588 -17.79 32.52 -20.75
N LEU A 589 -16.88 32.28 -21.68
CA LEU A 589 -15.47 31.97 -21.37
C LEU A 589 -14.55 33.16 -21.65
N VAL A 590 -14.02 33.77 -20.59
CA VAL A 590 -13.22 35.00 -20.65
C VAL A 590 -11.71 34.70 -20.69
N GLY A 591 -10.96 35.34 -21.60
CA GLY A 591 -9.48 35.28 -21.59
C GLY A 591 -8.79 34.47 -22.70
N GLY A 592 -9.27 34.55 -23.95
CA GLY A 592 -8.60 33.96 -25.13
C GLY A 592 -9.22 32.65 -25.62
N LYS A 593 -8.50 31.89 -26.47
CA LYS A 593 -8.98 30.59 -26.99
C LYS A 593 -9.11 29.59 -25.83
N PRO A 594 -10.28 28.95 -25.63
CA PRO A 594 -10.44 27.99 -24.55
C PRO A 594 -9.53 26.78 -24.74
N ILE A 595 -8.75 26.44 -23.71
CA ILE A 595 -7.92 25.22 -23.69
C ILE A 595 -8.82 23.95 -23.73
N SER A 596 -10.08 24.12 -23.36
CA SER A 596 -11.06 23.05 -23.15
C SER A 596 -12.04 22.85 -24.31
N GLN A 597 -11.80 23.46 -25.48
CA GLN A 597 -12.79 23.52 -26.57
C GLN A 597 -13.31 22.15 -27.00
N SER A 598 -12.41 21.18 -27.24
CA SER A 598 -12.82 19.82 -27.68
C SER A 598 -13.74 19.11 -26.69
N TYR A 599 -13.55 19.36 -25.38
CA TYR A 599 -14.42 18.80 -24.34
C TYR A 599 -15.76 19.54 -24.23
N ILE A 600 -15.80 20.83 -24.56
CA ILE A 600 -17.04 21.60 -24.65
C ILE A 600 -17.88 21.07 -25.81
N ASP A 601 -17.27 20.95 -27.00
CA ASP A 601 -17.93 20.43 -28.20
C ASP A 601 -18.46 19.01 -27.99
N MET A 602 -17.66 18.14 -27.34
CA MET A 602 -18.09 16.81 -26.92
C MET A 602 -19.33 16.89 -26.02
N THR A 603 -19.31 17.74 -24.99
CA THR A 603 -20.42 17.84 -24.03
C THR A 603 -21.69 18.34 -24.72
N ILE A 604 -21.60 19.37 -25.56
CA ILE A 604 -22.73 19.92 -26.30
C ILE A 604 -23.33 18.89 -27.26
N THR A 605 -22.49 18.14 -27.98
CA THR A 605 -22.97 17.11 -28.92
C THR A 605 -23.65 15.96 -28.18
N MET A 606 -23.13 15.58 -27.00
CA MET A 606 -23.80 14.62 -26.13
C MET A 606 -25.13 15.14 -25.60
N MET A 607 -25.20 16.40 -25.14
CA MET A 607 -26.46 17.03 -24.71
C MET A 607 -27.52 16.99 -25.82
N ALA A 608 -27.13 17.25 -27.07
CA ALA A 608 -28.01 17.17 -28.24
C ALA A 608 -28.51 15.74 -28.48
N SER A 609 -27.65 14.73 -28.29
CA SER A 609 -28.04 13.30 -28.35
C SER A 609 -29.05 12.91 -27.27
N PHE A 610 -29.07 13.64 -26.16
CA PHE A 610 -30.04 13.53 -25.07
C PHE A 610 -31.17 14.58 -25.17
N GLY A 611 -31.35 15.21 -26.34
CA GLY A 611 -32.50 16.04 -26.67
C GLY A 611 -32.42 17.52 -26.26
N ILE A 612 -31.24 18.03 -25.86
CA ILE A 612 -31.04 19.45 -25.52
C ILE A 612 -30.00 20.06 -26.45
N ASN A 613 -30.40 21.04 -27.26
CA ASN A 613 -29.52 21.74 -28.19
C ASN A 613 -28.98 23.03 -27.55
N VAL A 614 -27.66 23.18 -27.51
CA VAL A 614 -26.98 24.40 -27.07
C VAL A 614 -26.65 25.24 -28.29
N GLU A 615 -26.95 26.53 -28.24
CA GLU A 615 -26.66 27.47 -29.34
C GLU A 615 -25.37 28.23 -29.03
N VAL A 616 -24.41 28.21 -29.96
CA VAL A 616 -23.20 29.03 -29.87
C VAL A 616 -23.52 30.43 -30.39
N SER A 617 -23.16 31.47 -29.65
CA SER A 617 -23.42 32.86 -30.07
C SER A 617 -22.69 33.19 -31.37
N SER A 618 -23.39 33.83 -32.31
CA SER A 618 -22.78 34.39 -33.54
C SER A 618 -22.05 35.70 -33.30
N ASP A 619 -22.40 36.40 -32.21
CA ASP A 619 -22.02 37.80 -31.98
C ASP A 619 -20.91 37.91 -30.92
N GLU A 620 -20.83 36.94 -30.00
CA GLU A 620 -19.83 36.87 -28.93
C GLU A 620 -19.02 35.56 -29.00
N PRO A 621 -17.69 35.63 -29.22
CA PRO A 621 -16.86 34.42 -29.24
C PRO A 621 -16.80 33.76 -27.86
N ASN A 622 -16.87 32.42 -27.85
CA ASN A 622 -16.87 31.59 -26.64
C ASN A 622 -18.06 31.84 -25.68
N THR A 623 -19.21 32.26 -26.22
CA THR A 623 -20.48 32.38 -25.50
C THR A 623 -21.46 31.29 -25.94
N TYR A 624 -22.07 30.60 -24.98
CA TYR A 624 -22.97 29.46 -25.20
C TYR A 624 -24.33 29.70 -24.53
N HIS A 625 -25.40 29.67 -25.33
CA HIS A 625 -26.78 29.80 -24.86
C HIS A 625 -27.40 28.42 -24.63
N ILE A 626 -27.71 28.13 -23.37
CA ILE A 626 -28.18 26.82 -22.93
C ILE A 626 -29.65 26.94 -22.49
N PRO A 627 -30.57 26.19 -23.12
CA PRO A 627 -31.99 26.29 -22.79
C PRO A 627 -32.31 25.57 -21.47
N GLN A 628 -33.42 25.95 -20.84
CA GLN A 628 -34.03 25.14 -19.78
C GLN A 628 -34.76 23.93 -20.37
N GLY A 629 -34.61 22.78 -19.72
CA GLY A 629 -35.29 21.56 -20.15
C GLY A 629 -34.83 20.32 -19.39
N ILE A 630 -35.47 19.21 -19.71
CA ILE A 630 -35.13 17.88 -19.17
C ILE A 630 -34.58 17.06 -20.33
N TYR A 631 -33.45 16.37 -20.11
CA TYR A 631 -32.94 15.44 -21.10
C TYR A 631 -33.95 14.33 -21.41
N LYS A 632 -34.06 13.95 -22.68
CA LYS A 632 -34.83 12.81 -23.16
C LYS A 632 -33.87 11.65 -23.35
N ASN A 633 -33.96 10.65 -22.49
CA ASN A 633 -33.04 9.51 -22.59
C ASN A 633 -33.27 8.76 -23.90
N PRO A 634 -32.21 8.54 -24.71
CA PRO A 634 -32.30 7.63 -25.84
C PRO A 634 -32.49 6.20 -25.30
N GLN A 635 -33.14 5.34 -26.08
CA GLN A 635 -33.33 3.93 -25.69
C GLN A 635 -31.99 3.22 -25.48
N GLU A 636 -30.99 3.58 -26.29
CA GLU A 636 -29.64 3.04 -26.24
C GLU A 636 -28.61 4.13 -26.56
N TYR A 637 -27.49 4.11 -25.84
CA TYR A 637 -26.34 4.98 -26.08
C TYR A 637 -25.05 4.16 -26.02
N THR A 638 -24.34 4.07 -27.14
CA THR A 638 -23.06 3.34 -27.20
C THR A 638 -21.91 4.31 -26.97
N ILE A 639 -21.09 4.02 -25.97
CA ILE A 639 -19.88 4.78 -25.69
C ILE A 639 -18.82 4.43 -26.73
N GLU A 640 -18.28 5.44 -27.40
CA GLU A 640 -17.11 5.25 -28.27
C GLU A 640 -15.94 4.67 -27.47
N SER A 641 -15.17 3.79 -28.08
CA SER A 641 -13.90 3.37 -27.50
C SER A 641 -12.98 4.57 -27.30
N ASP A 642 -12.09 4.49 -26.32
CA ASP A 642 -11.10 5.52 -26.05
C ASP A 642 -10.20 5.73 -27.28
N ALA A 643 -10.28 6.92 -27.89
CA ALA A 643 -9.62 7.18 -29.16
C ALA A 643 -8.09 7.17 -29.05
N SER A 644 -7.53 7.59 -27.91
CA SER A 644 -6.10 7.41 -27.60
C SER A 644 -5.73 5.92 -27.64
N SER A 645 -6.49 5.07 -26.95
CA SER A 645 -6.25 3.62 -26.90
C SER A 645 -6.44 2.94 -28.24
N ALA A 646 -7.38 3.44 -29.05
CA ALA A 646 -7.61 2.96 -30.41
C ALA A 646 -6.41 3.18 -31.34
N THR A 647 -5.50 4.11 -31.02
CA THR A 647 -4.30 4.34 -31.84
C THR A 647 -3.37 3.14 -31.86
N TYR A 648 -3.23 2.39 -30.76
CA TYR A 648 -2.28 1.27 -30.68
C TYR A 648 -2.62 0.11 -31.64
N PRO A 649 -3.84 -0.48 -31.65
CA PRO A 649 -4.19 -1.54 -32.60
C PRO A 649 -4.20 -1.04 -34.05
N LEU A 650 -4.60 0.21 -34.31
CA LEU A 650 -4.50 0.81 -35.65
C LEU A 650 -3.04 0.97 -36.10
N ALA A 651 -2.14 1.32 -35.17
CA ALA A 651 -0.71 1.43 -35.43
C ALA A 651 -0.04 0.06 -35.64
N VAL A 652 -0.52 -1.00 -34.98
CA VAL A 652 -0.09 -2.38 -35.30
C VAL A 652 -0.42 -2.71 -36.75
N ALA A 653 -1.63 -2.40 -37.23
CA ALA A 653 -1.99 -2.58 -38.64
C ALA A 653 -1.11 -1.74 -39.58
N ALA A 654 -0.87 -0.47 -39.24
CA ALA A 654 -0.03 0.44 -40.00
C ALA A 654 1.42 -0.05 -40.14
N ILE A 655 2.05 -0.48 -39.05
CA ILE A 655 3.47 -0.86 -39.02
C ILE A 655 3.74 -2.25 -39.63
N THR A 656 2.73 -3.11 -39.66
CA THR A 656 2.84 -4.50 -40.14
C THR A 656 2.27 -4.72 -41.55
N GLY A 657 1.56 -3.73 -42.12
CA GLY A 657 0.90 -3.87 -43.40
C GLY A 657 -0.34 -4.76 -43.38
N THR A 658 -0.96 -4.91 -42.21
CA THR A 658 -2.19 -5.69 -42.01
C THR A 658 -3.42 -4.79 -41.91
N LYS A 659 -4.59 -5.35 -41.61
CA LYS A 659 -5.87 -4.62 -41.52
C LYS A 659 -6.47 -4.67 -40.12
N CYS A 660 -6.85 -3.50 -39.59
CA CYS A 660 -7.56 -3.39 -38.31
C CYS A 660 -8.77 -2.43 -38.44
N THR A 661 -9.89 -2.83 -37.86
CA THR A 661 -11.12 -2.04 -37.78
C THR A 661 -11.46 -1.73 -36.32
N ILE A 662 -11.73 -0.45 -36.03
CA ILE A 662 -12.33 0.00 -34.77
C ILE A 662 -13.81 0.30 -35.05
N PRO A 663 -14.75 -0.50 -34.52
CA PRO A 663 -16.14 -0.53 -35.02
C PRO A 663 -17.03 0.61 -34.50
N ASN A 664 -16.55 1.41 -33.54
CA ASN A 664 -17.32 2.41 -32.81
C ASN A 664 -16.60 3.78 -32.70
N ILE A 665 -15.60 4.02 -33.56
CA ILE A 665 -14.97 5.33 -33.75
C ILE A 665 -14.98 5.60 -35.25
N GLY A 666 -15.66 6.67 -35.69
CA GLY A 666 -15.74 7.05 -37.10
C GLY A 666 -15.47 8.54 -37.32
N SER A 667 -15.88 9.04 -38.49
CA SER A 667 -15.68 10.45 -38.87
C SER A 667 -16.46 11.45 -38.01
N LYS A 668 -17.50 11.00 -37.30
CA LYS A 668 -18.29 11.81 -36.35
C LYS A 668 -17.86 11.64 -34.89
N SER A 669 -16.69 11.04 -34.64
CA SER A 669 -16.21 10.83 -33.27
C SER A 669 -16.09 12.16 -32.52
N LEU A 670 -16.46 12.14 -31.24
CA LEU A 670 -16.38 13.29 -30.35
C LEU A 670 -14.96 13.56 -29.82
N GLN A 671 -14.00 12.70 -30.18
CA GLN A 671 -12.67 12.67 -29.55
C GLN A 671 -11.62 13.24 -30.50
N GLY A 672 -10.82 14.18 -30.00
CA GLY A 672 -9.72 14.79 -30.78
C GLY A 672 -8.72 13.75 -31.30
N ASP A 673 -8.35 12.78 -30.46
CA ASP A 673 -7.45 11.68 -30.81
C ASP A 673 -7.96 10.78 -31.94
N ALA A 674 -9.27 10.76 -32.24
CA ALA A 674 -9.81 9.96 -33.36
C ALA A 674 -9.30 10.46 -34.73
N ARG A 675 -8.81 11.70 -34.78
CA ARG A 675 -8.14 12.28 -35.95
C ARG A 675 -6.86 11.55 -36.34
N PHE A 676 -6.25 10.78 -35.43
CA PHE A 676 -5.00 10.05 -35.68
C PHE A 676 -5.03 9.21 -36.97
N ALA A 677 -6.15 8.55 -37.27
CA ALA A 677 -6.28 7.74 -38.47
C ALA A 677 -6.15 8.57 -39.76
N ILE A 678 -6.79 9.75 -39.83
CA ILE A 678 -6.80 10.60 -41.02
C ILE A 678 -5.58 11.53 -41.08
N ASP A 679 -5.21 12.12 -39.95
CA ASP A 679 -4.19 13.17 -39.89
C ASP A 679 -2.77 12.63 -39.70
N VAL A 680 -2.62 11.34 -39.31
CA VAL A 680 -1.31 10.68 -39.13
C VAL A 680 -1.18 9.47 -40.06
N LEU A 681 -2.01 8.44 -39.89
CA LEU A 681 -1.81 7.15 -40.57
C LEU A 681 -1.96 7.24 -42.09
N LYS A 682 -2.98 7.97 -42.57
CA LYS A 682 -3.20 8.17 -44.01
C LYS A 682 -2.03 8.93 -44.68
N PRO A 683 -1.53 10.06 -44.15
CA PRO A 683 -0.30 10.72 -44.61
C PRO A 683 0.95 9.82 -44.57
N MET A 684 1.04 8.91 -43.58
CA MET A 684 2.13 7.92 -43.52
C MET A 684 2.02 6.82 -44.59
N GLY A 685 0.96 6.79 -45.40
CA GLY A 685 0.78 5.85 -46.52
C GLY A 685 -0.22 4.73 -46.28
N CYS A 686 -0.97 4.75 -45.17
CA CYS A 686 -2.02 3.76 -44.91
C CYS A 686 -3.27 4.03 -45.76
N TYR A 687 -3.98 2.97 -46.15
CA TYR A 687 -5.34 3.08 -46.66
C TYR A 687 -6.32 3.18 -45.49
N VAL A 688 -7.04 4.29 -45.40
CA VAL A 688 -7.96 4.58 -44.29
C VAL A 688 -9.37 4.81 -44.83
N GLU A 689 -10.29 3.96 -44.39
CA GLU A 689 -11.72 4.02 -44.72
C GLU A 689 -12.51 4.31 -43.44
N GLN A 690 -13.34 5.35 -43.48
CA GLN A 690 -14.19 5.75 -42.36
C GLN A 690 -15.66 5.83 -42.79
N SER A 691 -16.52 5.30 -41.94
CA SER A 691 -17.93 5.66 -41.88
C SER A 691 -18.15 6.66 -40.74
N ASP A 692 -19.39 7.08 -40.52
CA ASP A 692 -19.77 7.93 -39.39
C ASP A 692 -19.32 7.37 -38.03
N HIS A 693 -19.29 6.04 -37.87
CA HIS A 693 -19.08 5.37 -36.59
C HIS A 693 -18.01 4.27 -36.59
N SER A 694 -17.29 4.05 -37.68
CA SER A 694 -16.25 3.01 -37.78
C SER A 694 -15.06 3.48 -38.60
N THR A 695 -13.86 3.05 -38.19
CA THR A 695 -12.58 3.39 -38.81
C THR A 695 -11.82 2.11 -39.12
N THR A 696 -11.46 1.93 -40.38
CA THR A 696 -10.68 0.78 -40.87
C THR A 696 -9.37 1.27 -41.47
N VAL A 697 -8.26 0.71 -41.00
CA VAL A 697 -6.91 1.03 -41.49
C VAL A 697 -6.26 -0.21 -42.04
N THR A 698 -5.72 -0.11 -43.25
CA THR A 698 -4.81 -1.10 -43.84
C THR A 698 -3.45 -0.45 -44.02
N GLY A 699 -2.41 -0.99 -43.37
CA GLY A 699 -1.07 -0.47 -43.46
C GLY A 699 -0.45 -0.66 -44.85
N PRO A 700 0.54 0.17 -45.24
CA PRO A 700 1.35 -0.10 -46.43
C PRO A 700 2.20 -1.36 -46.22
N ALA A 701 2.89 -1.82 -47.26
CA ALA A 701 3.80 -2.95 -47.09
C ALA A 701 4.84 -2.65 -45.98
N PRO A 702 5.23 -3.66 -45.17
CA PRO A 702 6.19 -3.50 -44.09
C PRO A 702 7.41 -2.64 -44.45
N GLY A 703 7.70 -1.63 -43.61
CA GLY A 703 8.84 -0.72 -43.81
C GLY A 703 8.62 0.41 -44.81
N GLN A 704 7.41 0.55 -45.39
CA GLN A 704 7.07 1.60 -46.36
C GLN A 704 6.23 2.75 -45.77
N LEU A 705 6.28 2.97 -44.45
CA LEU A 705 5.67 4.15 -43.84
C LEU A 705 6.46 5.40 -44.26
N ASN A 706 5.76 6.48 -44.61
CA ASN A 706 6.38 7.76 -44.96
C ASN A 706 6.58 8.63 -43.72
N GLY A 707 7.74 9.27 -43.59
CA GLY A 707 7.97 10.29 -42.57
C GLY A 707 7.11 11.53 -42.83
N LEU A 708 6.69 12.22 -41.77
CA LEU A 708 5.84 13.41 -41.88
C LEU A 708 6.66 14.69 -41.69
N PRO A 709 6.83 15.54 -42.72
CA PRO A 709 7.63 16.76 -42.60
C PRO A 709 7.21 17.66 -41.43
N HIS A 710 5.91 17.68 -41.12
CA HIS A 710 5.34 18.36 -39.96
C HIS A 710 3.95 17.80 -39.66
N VAL A 711 3.64 17.56 -38.39
CA VAL A 711 2.29 17.30 -37.89
C VAL A 711 2.06 18.04 -36.57
N ASP A 712 1.00 18.83 -36.53
CA ASP A 712 0.51 19.44 -35.29
C ASP A 712 -0.35 18.41 -34.55
N MET A 713 0.06 18.07 -33.33
CA MET A 713 -0.63 17.10 -32.48
C MET A 713 -1.27 17.74 -31.24
N GLU A 714 -1.43 19.07 -31.15
CA GLU A 714 -2.22 19.71 -30.07
C GLU A 714 -3.61 19.05 -29.91
N PRO A 715 -4.38 18.78 -30.98
CA PRO A 715 -5.71 18.18 -30.87
C PRO A 715 -5.72 16.70 -30.45
N MET A 716 -4.58 16.03 -30.57
CA MET A 716 -4.40 14.60 -30.31
C MET A 716 -3.13 14.36 -29.47
N THR A 717 -2.95 15.24 -28.48
CA THR A 717 -1.71 15.40 -27.70
C THR A 717 -1.22 14.10 -27.08
N ASP A 718 -2.15 13.22 -26.76
CA ASP A 718 -1.92 11.98 -26.02
C ASP A 718 -1.59 10.79 -26.96
N ALA A 719 -1.76 10.96 -28.28
CA ALA A 719 -1.43 9.98 -29.33
C ALA A 719 -0.01 10.16 -29.92
N PHE A 720 0.73 11.19 -29.49
CA PHE A 720 2.05 11.49 -30.06
C PHE A 720 3.08 10.37 -29.84
N LEU A 721 2.95 9.59 -28.76
CA LEU A 721 3.84 8.47 -28.46
C LEU A 721 3.68 7.37 -29.53
N THR A 722 2.42 7.07 -29.90
CA THR A 722 2.08 6.15 -30.99
C THR A 722 2.60 6.66 -32.34
N ALA A 723 2.47 7.97 -32.62
CA ALA A 723 3.06 8.56 -33.83
C ALA A 723 4.59 8.45 -33.84
N SER A 724 5.24 8.66 -32.70
CA SER A 724 6.71 8.65 -32.57
C SER A 724 7.30 7.27 -32.87
N VAL A 725 6.64 6.18 -32.44
CA VAL A 725 7.10 4.82 -32.76
C VAL A 725 6.87 4.43 -34.22
N LEU A 726 5.82 4.94 -34.87
CA LEU A 726 5.63 4.76 -36.32
C LEU A 726 6.68 5.54 -37.11
N ALA A 727 6.97 6.78 -36.67
CA ALA A 727 8.01 7.62 -37.26
C ALA A 727 9.41 7.00 -37.16
N ALA A 728 9.67 6.24 -36.09
CA ALA A 728 10.95 5.57 -35.88
C ALA A 728 11.31 4.57 -36.99
N VAL A 729 10.31 3.95 -37.63
CA VAL A 729 10.48 3.00 -38.75
C VAL A 729 10.05 3.58 -40.11
N ALA A 730 9.77 4.88 -40.17
CA ALA A 730 9.34 5.54 -41.38
C ALA A 730 10.53 5.98 -42.25
N SER A 731 10.28 6.12 -43.54
CA SER A 731 11.23 6.69 -44.51
C SER A 731 11.25 8.22 -44.38
N GLY A 732 12.32 8.77 -43.79
CA GLY A 732 12.54 10.20 -43.61
C GLY A 732 12.33 10.70 -42.18
N THR A 733 12.54 11.99 -41.97
CA THR A 733 12.40 12.65 -40.66
C THR A 733 10.94 13.04 -40.42
N THR A 734 10.45 12.79 -39.21
CA THR A 734 9.12 13.22 -38.76
C THR A 734 9.21 14.30 -37.69
N ARG A 735 8.47 15.40 -37.84
CA ARG A 735 8.41 16.48 -36.85
C ARG A 735 7.01 16.61 -36.25
N ILE A 736 6.90 16.45 -34.93
CA ILE A 736 5.66 16.56 -34.16
C ILE A 736 5.73 17.80 -33.26
N THR A 737 4.69 18.64 -33.28
CA THR A 737 4.59 19.91 -32.50
C THR A 737 3.28 19.99 -31.70
N GLY A 738 3.09 21.01 -30.87
CA GLY A 738 1.83 21.23 -30.12
C GLY A 738 1.67 20.38 -28.85
N ILE A 739 2.75 19.82 -28.32
CA ILE A 739 2.73 18.84 -27.21
C ILE A 739 3.55 19.26 -25.98
N ALA A 740 3.78 20.56 -25.77
CA ALA A 740 4.51 21.08 -24.60
C ALA A 740 3.95 20.57 -23.25
N ASN A 741 2.65 20.36 -23.16
CA ASN A 741 1.95 19.83 -21.99
C ASN A 741 2.41 18.41 -21.59
N GLN A 742 3.03 17.62 -22.48
CA GLN A 742 3.48 16.24 -22.24
C GLN A 742 4.73 16.14 -21.35
N ARG A 743 5.38 17.26 -21.05
CA ARG A 743 6.57 17.34 -20.16
C ARG A 743 6.25 17.14 -18.68
N VAL A 744 5.03 17.48 -18.27
CA VAL A 744 4.58 17.51 -16.87
C VAL A 744 3.35 16.63 -16.62
N LYS A 745 3.18 15.58 -17.42
CA LYS A 745 2.10 14.60 -17.27
C LYS A 745 2.47 13.58 -16.19
N GLU A 746 2.57 12.31 -16.55
CA GLU A 746 2.92 11.23 -15.62
C GLU A 746 4.43 11.20 -15.43
N CYS A 747 5.16 11.28 -16.55
CA CYS A 747 6.59 11.55 -16.63
C CYS A 747 6.83 12.67 -17.66
N ASN A 748 8.10 13.01 -17.90
CA ASN A 748 8.47 13.81 -19.07
C ASN A 748 8.44 12.89 -20.31
N ARG A 749 7.25 12.74 -20.91
CA ARG A 749 7.01 11.78 -22.00
C ARG A 749 7.82 12.06 -23.25
N ILE A 750 8.12 13.34 -23.54
CA ILE A 750 8.95 13.73 -24.68
C ILE A 750 10.37 13.20 -24.50
N ALA A 751 10.95 13.43 -23.31
CA ALA A 751 12.26 12.88 -22.97
C ALA A 751 12.24 11.33 -22.91
N ALA A 752 11.20 10.74 -22.34
CA ALA A 752 11.04 9.28 -22.30
C ALA A 752 11.04 8.66 -23.70
N MET A 753 10.28 9.23 -24.66
CA MET A 753 10.28 8.73 -26.04
C MET A 753 11.66 8.86 -26.69
N LYS A 754 12.36 9.98 -26.46
CA LYS A 754 13.73 10.19 -26.96
C LYS A 754 14.70 9.13 -26.44
N ASP A 755 14.72 8.92 -25.12
CA ASP A 755 15.69 8.04 -24.48
C ASP A 755 15.40 6.56 -24.76
N GLN A 756 14.12 6.16 -24.82
CA GLN A 756 13.74 4.78 -25.11
C GLN A 756 13.85 4.44 -26.60
N LEU A 757 13.55 5.37 -27.53
CA LEU A 757 13.80 5.15 -28.97
C LEU A 757 15.29 5.07 -29.31
N ALA A 758 16.15 5.76 -28.54
CA ALA A 758 17.60 5.65 -28.70
C ALA A 758 18.10 4.21 -28.52
N LYS A 759 17.45 3.39 -27.69
CA LYS A 759 17.77 1.95 -27.51
C LYS A 759 17.51 1.12 -28.77
N PHE A 760 16.60 1.57 -29.63
CA PHE A 760 16.37 1.01 -30.96
C PHE A 760 17.32 1.59 -32.03
N GLY A 761 18.29 2.40 -31.61
CA GLY A 761 19.22 3.10 -32.49
C GLY A 761 18.57 4.27 -33.23
N VAL A 762 17.39 4.74 -32.82
CA VAL A 762 16.67 5.84 -33.48
C VAL A 762 16.92 7.14 -32.72
N GLN A 763 17.50 8.12 -33.40
CA GLN A 763 17.80 9.41 -32.80
C GLN A 763 16.56 10.30 -32.79
N CYS A 764 16.29 10.94 -31.66
CA CYS A 764 15.26 11.96 -31.53
C CYS A 764 15.85 13.30 -31.03
N ASN A 765 15.34 14.41 -31.56
CA ASN A 765 15.62 15.75 -31.07
C ASN A 765 14.40 16.30 -30.33
N GLU A 766 14.63 16.81 -29.12
CA GLU A 766 13.59 17.44 -28.31
C GLU A 766 13.45 18.91 -28.72
N LEU A 767 12.25 19.31 -29.12
CA LEU A 767 11.92 20.68 -29.54
C LEU A 767 11.29 21.46 -28.37
N GLU A 768 11.05 22.76 -28.54
CA GLU A 768 10.41 23.59 -27.50
C GLU A 768 9.08 23.00 -27.02
N ASP A 769 8.19 22.67 -27.96
CA ASP A 769 6.85 22.13 -27.74
C ASP A 769 6.62 20.78 -28.46
N GLY A 770 7.69 20.05 -28.79
CA GLY A 770 7.60 18.93 -29.71
C GLY A 770 8.76 17.93 -29.68
N ILE A 771 8.74 17.00 -30.64
CA ILE A 771 9.78 16.01 -30.88
C ILE A 771 10.02 15.84 -32.37
N GLU A 772 11.28 15.69 -32.77
CA GLU A 772 11.69 15.32 -34.12
C GLU A 772 12.32 13.92 -34.08
N VAL A 773 11.80 13.01 -34.89
CA VAL A 773 12.22 11.59 -34.94
C VAL A 773 12.88 11.31 -36.28
N LEU A 774 14.14 10.88 -36.27
CA LEU A 774 14.90 10.56 -37.47
C LEU A 774 14.65 9.08 -37.82
N GLY A 775 13.64 8.85 -38.66
CA GLY A 775 13.20 7.52 -39.04
C GLY A 775 14.32 6.69 -39.70
N LYS A 776 14.31 5.39 -39.44
CA LYS A 776 15.27 4.44 -40.01
C LYS A 776 14.56 3.33 -40.77
N SER A 777 15.26 2.77 -41.75
CA SER A 777 14.81 1.53 -42.42
C SER A 777 14.57 0.45 -41.37
N ARG A 778 13.40 -0.18 -41.43
CA ARG A 778 13.11 -1.38 -40.64
C ARG A 778 14.13 -2.48 -40.92
N ASP A 779 14.47 -2.67 -42.20
CA ASP A 779 15.47 -3.66 -42.63
C ASP A 779 16.87 -3.03 -42.54
N GLY A 780 17.55 -3.26 -41.41
CA GLY A 780 18.96 -2.92 -41.21
C GLY A 780 19.26 -1.56 -40.56
N GLY A 781 18.26 -0.71 -40.30
CA GLY A 781 18.43 0.58 -39.64
C GLY A 781 18.04 0.59 -38.15
N VAL A 782 16.94 -0.07 -37.79
CA VAL A 782 16.49 -0.27 -36.41
C VAL A 782 17.21 -1.48 -35.81
N VAL A 783 17.66 -1.37 -34.55
CA VAL A 783 18.31 -2.47 -33.83
C VAL A 783 17.42 -3.04 -32.74
N THR A 784 17.62 -4.30 -32.39
CA THR A 784 17.00 -4.89 -31.19
C THR A 784 17.67 -4.29 -29.95
N PRO A 785 16.91 -3.73 -29.00
CA PRO A 785 17.47 -3.18 -27.79
C PRO A 785 18.06 -4.31 -26.92
N GLU A 786 19.32 -4.17 -26.50
CA GLU A 786 19.99 -5.13 -25.61
C GLU A 786 19.45 -5.07 -24.17
N VAL A 787 18.96 -3.90 -23.76
CA VAL A 787 18.35 -3.63 -22.44
C VAL A 787 16.85 -3.43 -22.61
N GLY A 788 16.07 -3.88 -21.62
CA GLY A 788 14.62 -3.69 -21.61
C GLY A 788 14.17 -2.23 -21.78
N ILE A 789 13.00 -2.05 -22.37
CA ILE A 789 12.34 -0.74 -22.51
C ILE A 789 11.69 -0.37 -21.18
N HIS A 790 12.15 0.74 -20.59
CA HIS A 790 11.62 1.27 -19.35
C HIS A 790 10.43 2.17 -19.63
N CYS A 791 9.33 1.94 -18.92
CA CYS A 791 8.05 2.59 -19.19
C CYS A 791 7.74 3.75 -18.23
N TYR A 792 8.51 3.92 -17.15
CA TYR A 792 8.35 5.00 -16.16
C TYR A 792 6.97 4.97 -15.49
N ASP A 793 6.41 3.77 -15.28
CA ASP A 793 5.01 3.53 -14.89
C ASP A 793 3.96 4.25 -15.78
N ASP A 794 4.33 4.60 -17.02
CA ASP A 794 3.45 5.25 -17.99
C ASP A 794 2.89 4.25 -19.01
N HIS A 795 1.60 3.96 -18.86
CA HIS A 795 0.83 3.10 -19.75
C HIS A 795 0.96 3.43 -21.24
N ARG A 796 1.12 4.70 -21.62
CA ARG A 796 1.22 5.11 -23.03
C ARG A 796 2.58 4.77 -23.61
N VAL A 797 3.63 4.87 -22.78
CA VAL A 797 5.00 4.48 -23.19
C VAL A 797 5.00 2.97 -23.45
N ALA A 798 4.52 2.16 -22.51
CA ALA A 798 4.46 0.70 -22.65
C ALA A 798 3.69 0.25 -23.90
N MET A 799 2.47 0.77 -24.11
CA MET A 799 1.65 0.40 -25.26
C MET A 799 2.26 0.88 -26.59
N SER A 800 2.85 2.08 -26.64
CA SER A 800 3.50 2.57 -27.86
C SER A 800 4.71 1.69 -28.23
N PHE A 801 5.58 1.38 -27.28
CA PHE A 801 6.72 0.52 -27.54
C PHE A 801 6.34 -0.94 -27.82
N SER A 802 5.18 -1.40 -27.35
CA SER A 802 4.65 -2.70 -27.76
C SER A 802 4.32 -2.74 -29.26
N VAL A 803 3.85 -1.63 -29.86
CA VAL A 803 3.65 -1.54 -31.31
C VAL A 803 4.98 -1.63 -32.06
N LEU A 804 6.02 -0.90 -31.59
CA LEU A 804 7.35 -0.96 -32.21
C LEU A 804 7.96 -2.37 -32.10
N ALA A 805 7.78 -3.03 -30.96
CA ALA A 805 8.30 -4.37 -30.72
C ALA A 805 7.77 -5.40 -31.72
N VAL A 806 6.53 -5.26 -32.21
CA VAL A 806 5.94 -6.15 -33.23
C VAL A 806 6.68 -6.05 -34.57
N ALA A 807 7.28 -4.91 -34.88
CA ALA A 807 8.03 -4.66 -36.11
C ALA A 807 9.56 -4.69 -35.94
N SER A 808 10.05 -4.89 -34.72
CA SER A 808 11.47 -5.00 -34.39
C SER A 808 12.14 -6.17 -35.14
N PRO A 809 13.46 -6.09 -35.47
CA PRO A 809 14.18 -7.22 -36.06
C PRO A 809 14.32 -8.44 -35.12
N GLY A 810 14.14 -8.25 -33.82
CA GLY A 810 14.27 -9.31 -32.81
C GLY A 810 13.42 -9.04 -31.56
N PRO A 811 13.31 -10.03 -30.65
CA PRO A 811 12.45 -9.94 -29.46
C PRO A 811 12.81 -8.76 -28.55
N VAL A 812 11.79 -8.05 -28.09
CA VAL A 812 11.94 -6.86 -27.24
C VAL A 812 11.36 -7.13 -25.87
N VAL A 813 12.09 -6.78 -24.81
CA VAL A 813 11.58 -6.81 -23.44
C VAL A 813 11.01 -5.44 -23.09
N ILE A 814 9.78 -5.40 -22.61
CA ILE A 814 9.10 -4.21 -22.10
C ILE A 814 8.90 -4.39 -20.60
N THR A 815 9.46 -3.49 -19.78
CA THR A 815 9.31 -3.54 -18.33
C THR A 815 7.96 -3.00 -17.90
N GLU A 816 7.56 -3.27 -16.65
CA GLU A 816 6.35 -2.71 -16.04
C GLU A 816 5.06 -3.07 -16.80
N ARG A 817 4.92 -4.35 -17.19
CA ARG A 817 3.78 -4.90 -17.95
C ARG A 817 2.42 -4.43 -17.44
N GLU A 818 2.27 -4.35 -16.12
CA GLU A 818 1.00 -4.02 -15.45
C GLU A 818 0.61 -2.53 -15.54
N CYS A 819 1.52 -1.61 -15.91
CA CYS A 819 1.21 -0.18 -15.97
C CYS A 819 0.10 0.15 -16.98
N VAL A 820 -0.08 -0.69 -18.01
CA VAL A 820 -1.18 -0.57 -19.00
C VAL A 820 -2.56 -0.63 -18.35
N GLY A 821 -2.68 -1.21 -17.15
CA GLY A 821 -3.91 -1.33 -16.37
C GLY A 821 -4.62 -0.01 -16.09
N LYS A 822 -3.91 1.13 -16.19
CA LYS A 822 -4.49 2.46 -16.01
C LYS A 822 -5.55 2.83 -17.06
N THR A 823 -5.41 2.32 -18.29
CA THR A 823 -6.33 2.63 -19.41
C THR A 823 -6.81 1.38 -20.12
N TRP A 824 -5.96 0.37 -20.28
CA TRP A 824 -6.32 -0.86 -20.98
C TRP A 824 -5.65 -2.10 -20.36
N PRO A 825 -6.19 -2.63 -19.24
CA PRO A 825 -5.67 -3.83 -18.58
C PRO A 825 -5.50 -5.04 -19.51
N GLY A 826 -6.39 -5.18 -20.51
CA GLY A 826 -6.39 -6.27 -21.48
C GLY A 826 -5.57 -6.01 -22.75
N TRP A 827 -4.70 -4.99 -22.80
CA TRP A 827 -3.92 -4.69 -24.01
C TRP A 827 -3.07 -5.88 -24.48
N TRP A 828 -2.32 -6.50 -23.56
CA TRP A 828 -1.52 -7.70 -23.86
C TRP A 828 -2.37 -8.88 -24.29
N ASP A 829 -3.60 -8.97 -23.79
CA ASP A 829 -4.55 -10.03 -24.17
C ASP A 829 -4.98 -9.85 -25.62
N ILE A 830 -5.27 -8.61 -26.04
CA ILE A 830 -5.64 -8.28 -27.43
C ILE A 830 -4.47 -8.51 -28.39
N LEU A 831 -3.24 -8.16 -28.01
CA LEU A 831 -2.05 -8.47 -28.82
C LEU A 831 -1.91 -9.99 -29.04
N SER A 832 -2.15 -10.80 -28.02
CA SER A 832 -2.10 -12.27 -28.11
C SER A 832 -3.29 -12.83 -28.91
N GLN A 833 -4.51 -12.45 -28.55
CA GLN A 833 -5.75 -13.06 -29.05
C GLN A 833 -6.13 -12.57 -30.44
N ALA A 834 -6.12 -11.26 -30.69
CA ALA A 834 -6.52 -10.68 -31.96
C ALA A 834 -5.35 -10.68 -32.94
N PHE A 835 -4.20 -10.15 -32.53
CA PHE A 835 -3.03 -9.99 -33.41
C PHE A 835 -2.14 -11.23 -33.52
N LYS A 836 -2.39 -12.27 -32.71
CA LYS A 836 -1.65 -13.55 -32.71
C LYS A 836 -0.15 -13.38 -32.43
N ILE A 837 0.19 -12.36 -31.63
CA ILE A 837 1.58 -12.07 -31.27
C ILE A 837 2.02 -12.99 -30.14
N GLU A 838 3.17 -13.63 -30.33
CA GLU A 838 3.76 -14.48 -29.32
C GLU A 838 4.46 -13.64 -28.24
N MET A 839 4.04 -13.85 -26.98
CA MET A 839 4.63 -13.19 -25.81
C MET A 839 4.96 -14.19 -24.71
N VAL A 840 5.98 -13.87 -23.92
CA VAL A 840 6.38 -14.63 -22.73
C VAL A 840 6.70 -13.64 -21.61
N GLY A 841 6.26 -13.94 -20.39
CA GLY A 841 6.67 -13.20 -19.19
C GLY A 841 8.16 -13.39 -18.90
N GLU A 842 8.83 -12.31 -18.49
CA GLU A 842 10.25 -12.32 -18.15
C GLU A 842 10.48 -11.48 -16.90
N GLU A 843 11.45 -11.88 -16.08
CA GLU A 843 11.98 -11.03 -15.02
C GLU A 843 13.20 -10.28 -15.56
N PRO A 844 13.31 -8.97 -15.31
CA PRO A 844 14.50 -8.23 -15.73
C PRO A 844 15.75 -8.79 -15.04
N ASP A 845 16.84 -8.94 -15.79
CA ASP A 845 18.18 -9.30 -15.26
C ASP A 845 18.78 -8.21 -14.35
N VAL A 846 18.11 -7.06 -14.26
CA VAL A 846 18.53 -5.95 -13.41
C VAL A 846 17.99 -6.24 -12.01
N ASP A 847 18.90 -6.46 -11.05
CA ASP A 847 18.56 -6.36 -9.64
C ASP A 847 17.78 -5.06 -9.46
N GLU A 848 16.46 -5.13 -9.21
CA GLU A 848 15.67 -3.95 -8.85
C GLU A 848 16.27 -3.23 -7.63
N ASP A 849 17.15 -3.92 -6.87
CA ASP A 849 17.96 -3.32 -5.82
C ASP A 849 18.88 -2.20 -6.36
N ASP A 850 19.36 -2.20 -7.62
CA ASP A 850 20.22 -1.11 -8.12
C ASP A 850 19.42 0.15 -8.52
N HIS A 851 18.12 0.02 -8.79
CA HIS A 851 17.24 1.17 -9.05
C HIS A 851 16.47 1.64 -7.82
N GLU A 852 16.14 0.75 -6.86
CA GLU A 852 15.57 1.14 -5.56
C GLU A 852 16.64 1.50 -4.50
N SER A 853 17.89 1.01 -4.60
CA SER A 853 18.98 1.38 -3.67
C SER A 853 19.79 2.60 -4.10
N GLN A 854 19.50 3.17 -5.27
CA GLN A 854 19.56 4.62 -5.40
C GLN A 854 18.28 5.20 -4.77
N GLU A 855 18.10 5.03 -3.46
CA GLU A 855 17.71 6.19 -2.68
C GLU A 855 18.77 7.23 -3.01
N THR A 856 18.53 8.02 -4.07
CA THR A 856 19.20 9.29 -4.24
C THR A 856 18.99 9.95 -2.89
N VAL A 857 20.02 9.94 -2.05
CA VAL A 857 20.03 10.65 -0.77
C VAL A 857 19.68 12.05 -1.20
N LEU A 858 18.40 12.41 -1.05
CA LEU A 858 17.92 13.69 -1.52
C LEU A 858 18.76 14.67 -0.74
N GLU A 859 19.66 15.38 -1.42
CA GLU A 859 20.62 16.29 -0.81
C GLU A 859 19.91 17.52 -0.28
N ARG A 860 18.82 17.36 0.48
CA ARG A 860 17.95 18.43 0.93
C ARG A 860 18.72 19.33 1.87
N SER A 861 18.53 20.63 1.71
CA SER A 861 19.26 21.62 2.48
C SER A 861 19.02 21.48 3.98
N VAL A 862 20.02 21.77 4.80
CA VAL A 862 19.93 21.70 6.27
C VAL A 862 19.67 23.09 6.84
N PHE A 863 18.71 23.22 7.75
CA PHE A 863 18.48 24.46 8.50
C PHE A 863 18.98 24.31 9.93
N ILE A 864 19.87 25.18 10.37
CA ILE A 864 20.47 25.18 11.70
C ILE A 864 19.79 26.25 12.56
N ILE A 865 19.14 25.82 13.63
CA ILE A 865 18.48 26.67 14.62
C ILE A 865 19.19 26.58 15.99
N GLY A 866 18.88 27.52 16.87
CA GLY A 866 19.45 27.59 18.22
C GLY A 866 19.81 29.02 18.63
N MET A 867 20.19 29.18 19.90
CA MET A 867 20.55 30.49 20.45
C MET A 867 21.80 31.09 19.79
N ARG A 868 21.92 32.41 19.86
CA ARG A 868 23.19 33.09 19.54
C ARG A 868 24.26 32.62 20.53
N GLY A 869 25.49 32.43 20.08
CA GLY A 869 26.57 31.86 20.90
C GLY A 869 26.57 30.33 21.04
N ALA A 870 25.52 29.63 20.58
CA ALA A 870 25.46 28.16 20.66
C ALA A 870 26.44 27.44 19.71
N GLY A 871 27.11 28.15 18.79
CA GLY A 871 28.04 27.56 17.81
C GLY A 871 27.43 27.21 16.46
N LYS A 872 26.26 27.76 16.10
CA LYS A 872 25.57 27.50 14.82
C LYS A 872 26.44 27.70 13.59
N THR A 873 27.12 28.86 13.50
CA THR A 873 27.99 29.19 12.36
C THR A 873 29.17 28.22 12.27
N THR A 874 29.74 27.81 13.41
CA THR A 874 30.83 26.81 13.44
C THR A 874 30.33 25.45 12.96
N ALA A 875 29.22 24.95 13.52
CA ALA A 875 28.61 23.68 13.12
C ALA A 875 28.21 23.68 11.63
N GLY A 876 27.67 24.78 11.13
CA GLY A 876 27.29 24.95 9.72
C GLY A 876 28.49 24.90 8.78
N ASN A 877 29.60 25.58 9.12
CA ASN A 877 30.83 25.51 8.33
C ASN A 877 31.47 24.10 8.35
N TRP A 878 31.49 23.45 9.51
CA TRP A 878 31.97 22.07 9.62
C TRP A 878 31.14 21.11 8.77
N MET A 879 29.81 21.21 8.86
CA MET A 879 28.91 20.36 8.09
C MET A 879 29.02 20.63 6.58
N ALA A 880 29.20 21.89 6.16
CA ALA A 880 29.40 22.25 4.76
C ALA A 880 30.67 21.61 4.20
N LYS A 881 31.76 21.65 4.97
CA LYS A 881 33.03 21.03 4.62
C LYS A 881 32.92 19.50 4.54
N LEU A 882 32.19 18.85 5.45
CA LEU A 882 31.99 17.40 5.45
C LEU A 882 31.12 16.93 4.27
N LEU A 883 30.07 17.69 3.94
CA LEU A 883 29.12 17.29 2.91
C LEU A 883 29.52 17.71 1.50
N GLY A 884 30.41 18.70 1.38
CA GLY A 884 30.75 19.35 0.10
C GLY A 884 29.68 20.36 -0.35
N TRP A 885 28.94 20.93 0.60
CA TRP A 885 27.76 21.77 0.36
C TRP A 885 28.05 23.26 0.64
N LYS A 886 27.17 24.15 0.17
CA LYS A 886 27.32 25.60 0.37
C LYS A 886 26.72 26.04 1.70
N PHE A 887 27.54 26.68 2.55
CA PHE A 887 27.08 27.32 3.79
C PHE A 887 26.60 28.75 3.52
N ILE A 888 25.45 29.12 4.08
CA ILE A 888 24.87 30.47 4.04
C ILE A 888 24.38 30.84 5.45
N ASP A 889 24.89 31.93 5.99
CA ASP A 889 24.35 32.51 7.23
C ASP A 889 23.21 33.48 6.87
N LEU A 890 21.98 33.19 7.32
CA LEU A 890 20.80 33.94 6.92
C LEU A 890 20.80 35.37 7.47
N ASP A 891 21.47 35.64 8.59
CA ASP A 891 21.62 37.01 9.08
C ASP A 891 22.50 37.82 8.12
N GLN A 892 23.61 37.24 7.65
CA GLN A 892 24.52 37.90 6.69
C GLN A 892 23.88 38.05 5.31
N GLU A 893 23.14 37.04 4.85
CA GLU A 893 22.43 37.09 3.58
C GLU A 893 21.31 38.15 3.61
N LEU A 894 20.63 38.30 4.75
CA LEU A 894 19.63 39.35 4.93
C LEU A 894 20.27 40.74 4.86
N GLU A 895 21.39 40.98 5.55
CA GLU A 895 22.13 42.25 5.47
C GLU A 895 22.61 42.54 4.04
N ARG A 896 23.11 41.51 3.34
CA ARG A 896 23.56 41.62 1.94
C ARG A 896 22.41 41.99 0.99
N ARG A 897 21.22 41.38 1.15
CA ARG A 897 20.04 41.66 0.32
C ARG A 897 19.40 43.01 0.64
N ALA A 898 19.38 43.40 1.92
CA ALA A 898 18.80 44.67 2.37
C ALA A 898 19.73 45.87 2.15
N GLY A 899 21.04 45.64 1.98
CA GLY A 899 22.06 46.69 1.84
C GLY A 899 22.27 47.51 3.11
N ARG A 900 21.80 47.02 4.27
CA ARG A 900 21.88 47.65 5.60
C ARG A 900 22.09 46.57 6.65
N THR A 901 22.70 46.93 7.78
CA THR A 901 22.96 46.00 8.89
C THR A 901 21.70 45.71 9.69
N ILE A 902 21.61 44.55 10.34
CA ILE A 902 20.45 44.18 11.19
C ILE A 902 20.16 45.24 12.28
N PRO A 903 21.17 45.80 12.99
CA PRO A 903 20.93 46.90 13.92
C PRO A 903 20.30 48.15 13.29
N GLU A 904 20.63 48.49 12.04
CA GLU A 904 20.00 49.60 11.31
C GLU A 904 18.56 49.27 10.91
N MET A 905 18.27 48.02 10.53
CA MET A 905 16.91 47.56 10.24
C MET A 905 16.01 47.67 11.47
N ILE A 906 16.51 47.27 12.65
CA ILE A 906 15.76 47.32 13.91
C ILE A 906 15.57 48.76 14.42
N ARG A 907 16.55 49.66 14.17
CA ARG A 907 16.46 51.08 14.57
C ARG A 907 15.60 51.92 13.62
N GLY A 908 15.29 51.41 12.43
CA GLY A 908 14.41 52.09 11.47
C GLY A 908 12.92 51.97 11.82
N ASP A 909 12.08 52.60 10.99
CA ASP A 909 10.65 52.80 11.25
C ASP A 909 9.83 51.51 11.41
N ARG A 910 10.30 50.38 10.84
CA ARG A 910 9.61 49.08 10.92
C ARG A 910 9.96 48.27 12.18
N GLY A 911 10.98 48.67 12.94
CA GLY A 911 11.37 48.04 14.20
C GLY A 911 11.61 46.53 14.14
N TRP A 912 11.31 45.83 15.23
CA TRP A 912 11.40 44.37 15.32
C TRP A 912 10.40 43.64 14.42
N ASP A 913 9.19 44.18 14.24
CA ASP A 913 8.14 43.55 13.45
C ASP A 913 8.52 43.48 11.96
N GLY A 914 9.09 44.56 11.42
CA GLY A 914 9.62 44.59 10.05
C GLY A 914 10.80 43.63 9.86
N PHE A 915 11.72 43.59 10.82
CA PHE A 915 12.85 42.66 10.79
C PHE A 915 12.37 41.20 10.77
N ARG A 916 11.36 40.83 11.58
CA ARG A 916 10.78 39.47 11.57
C ARG A 916 10.07 39.13 10.27
N ALA A 917 9.41 40.11 9.64
CA ALA A 917 8.80 39.91 8.32
C ALA A 917 9.86 39.68 7.23
N ASP A 918 10.95 40.44 7.27
CA ASP A 918 12.06 40.27 6.32
C ASP A 918 12.80 38.92 6.53
N GLU A 919 13.01 38.48 7.77
CA GLU A 919 13.53 37.14 8.10
C GLU A 919 12.63 36.02 7.54
N LEU A 920 11.30 36.16 7.68
CA LEU A 920 10.33 35.18 7.18
C LEU A 920 10.33 35.12 5.65
N ALA A 921 10.37 36.27 4.98
CA ALA A 921 10.43 36.34 3.52
C ALA A 921 11.71 35.69 2.98
N LEU A 922 12.85 35.92 3.63
CA LEU A 922 14.11 35.27 3.27
C LEU A 922 14.05 33.76 3.48
N LEU A 923 13.51 33.28 4.61
CA LEU A 923 13.32 31.86 4.87
C LEU A 923 12.48 31.19 3.78
N GLN A 924 11.40 31.85 3.36
CA GLN A 924 10.53 31.36 2.30
C GLN A 924 11.27 31.25 0.96
N ASP A 925 11.98 32.30 0.57
CA ASP A 925 12.75 32.31 -0.68
C ASP A 925 13.80 31.18 -0.72
N VAL A 926 14.60 31.01 0.34
CA VAL A 926 15.64 29.97 0.34
C VAL A 926 15.06 28.55 0.38
N MET A 927 13.92 28.34 1.05
CA MET A 927 13.22 27.05 1.05
C MET A 927 12.63 26.71 -0.32
N GLU A 928 12.25 27.70 -1.11
CA GLU A 928 11.71 27.52 -2.47
C GLU A 928 12.82 27.39 -3.53
N ASN A 929 13.88 28.20 -3.45
CA ASN A 929 14.88 28.31 -4.51
C ASN A 929 16.16 27.50 -4.25
N ASN A 930 16.45 27.15 -2.99
CA ASN A 930 17.68 26.42 -2.60
C ASN A 930 17.33 25.11 -1.88
N LYS A 931 16.50 24.29 -2.51
CA LYS A 931 15.97 23.04 -1.93
C LYS A 931 17.02 21.98 -1.61
N THR A 932 18.14 21.97 -2.33
CA THR A 932 19.20 20.95 -2.20
C THR A 932 20.60 21.55 -2.14
N GLY A 933 21.56 20.84 -1.51
CA GLY A 933 23.00 21.14 -1.52
C GLY A 933 23.42 22.35 -0.68
N HIS A 934 22.59 22.82 0.25
CA HIS A 934 22.87 24.01 1.06
C HIS A 934 22.73 23.76 2.57
N ILE A 935 23.40 24.59 3.36
CA ILE A 935 23.30 24.62 4.81
C ILE A 935 23.06 26.06 5.25
N PHE A 936 21.94 26.29 5.93
CA PHE A 936 21.49 27.59 6.36
C PHE A 936 21.61 27.75 7.87
N SER A 937 22.34 28.76 8.35
CA SER A 937 22.31 29.17 9.76
C SER A 937 21.23 30.22 9.97
N CYS A 938 20.17 29.87 10.70
CA CYS A 938 19.04 30.74 10.95
C CYS A 938 19.32 31.77 12.05
N GLY A 939 18.67 32.94 11.94
CA GLY A 939 18.66 33.94 13.00
C GLY A 939 18.14 33.37 14.33
N GLY A 940 18.80 33.70 15.43
CA GLY A 940 18.51 33.10 16.73
C GLY A 940 17.07 33.33 17.23
N GLY A 941 16.38 34.34 16.73
CA GLY A 941 14.98 34.63 17.10
C GLY A 941 13.93 34.19 16.09
N LEU A 942 14.31 33.59 14.97
CA LEU A 942 13.40 33.17 13.90
C LEU A 942 12.24 32.31 14.42
N VAL A 943 12.51 31.45 15.40
CA VAL A 943 11.52 30.55 16.02
C VAL A 943 10.42 31.28 16.80
N GLU A 944 10.56 32.57 17.10
CA GLU A 944 9.49 33.34 17.73
C GLU A 944 8.36 33.65 16.75
N THR A 945 8.65 33.68 15.44
CA THR A 945 7.67 33.91 14.38
C THR A 945 6.83 32.64 14.13
N PRO A 946 5.52 32.64 14.41
CA PRO A 946 4.69 31.43 14.29
C PRO A 946 4.73 30.80 12.89
N LYS A 947 4.72 31.62 11.84
CA LYS A 947 4.78 31.13 10.45
C LYS A 947 6.11 30.46 10.11
N ALA A 948 7.22 30.98 10.61
CA ALA A 948 8.53 30.34 10.43
C ALA A 948 8.58 28.98 11.13
N ARG A 949 7.97 28.84 12.32
CA ARG A 949 7.83 27.54 13.00
C ARG A 949 7.03 26.55 12.16
N GLU A 950 5.88 26.97 11.61
CA GLU A 950 5.09 26.10 10.71
C GLU A 950 5.90 25.63 9.51
N MET A 951 6.69 26.51 8.90
CA MET A 951 7.55 26.17 7.76
C MET A 951 8.64 25.17 8.14
N LEU A 952 9.36 25.39 9.24
CA LEU A 952 10.39 24.47 9.72
C LEU A 952 9.81 23.09 10.10
N LYS A 953 8.66 23.07 10.78
CA LYS A 953 7.95 21.82 11.11
C LYS A 953 7.48 21.07 9.87
N SER A 954 6.90 21.80 8.90
CA SER A 954 6.46 21.21 7.63
C SER A 954 7.64 20.65 6.84
N TYR A 955 8.75 21.40 6.81
CA TYR A 955 10.00 20.96 6.20
C TYR A 955 10.50 19.67 6.84
N GLY A 956 10.58 19.62 8.17
CA GLY A 956 10.95 18.43 8.94
C GLY A 956 10.05 17.23 8.67
N LYS A 957 8.73 17.40 8.76
CA LYS A 957 7.72 16.34 8.45
C LYS A 957 7.81 15.81 7.03
N SER A 958 8.28 16.62 6.09
CA SER A 958 8.49 16.19 4.71
C SER A 958 9.79 15.40 4.50
N GLY A 959 10.61 15.18 5.54
CA GLY A 959 11.93 14.55 5.48
C GLY A 959 13.09 15.54 5.34
N GLY A 960 12.89 16.81 5.71
CA GLY A 960 13.94 17.83 5.74
C GLY A 960 14.71 17.84 7.07
N ASN A 961 15.97 18.28 7.07
CA ASN A 961 16.79 18.32 8.27
C ASN A 961 16.78 19.71 8.92
N VAL A 962 16.27 19.80 10.15
CA VAL A 962 16.34 21.00 11.00
C VAL A 962 17.17 20.68 12.25
N LEU A 963 18.41 21.16 12.27
CA LEU A 963 19.39 20.89 13.33
C LEU A 963 19.32 21.96 14.42
N LEU A 964 18.95 21.57 15.64
CA LEU A 964 19.18 22.36 16.84
C LEU A 964 20.62 22.16 17.31
N VAL A 965 21.39 23.24 17.33
CA VAL A 965 22.70 23.26 17.98
C VAL A 965 22.55 23.84 19.38
N HIS A 966 22.96 23.05 20.37
CA HIS A 966 22.87 23.41 21.78
C HIS A 966 24.22 23.21 22.49
N ARG A 967 24.44 23.99 23.55
CA ARG A 967 25.59 23.99 24.45
C ARG A 967 25.09 24.28 25.86
N ASP A 968 25.93 24.03 26.85
CA ASP A 968 25.63 24.40 28.23
C ASP A 968 25.05 25.83 28.33
N THR A 969 23.91 25.94 29.01
CA THR A 969 23.12 27.18 29.01
C THR A 969 23.86 28.31 29.72
N ASP A 970 24.63 28.00 30.76
CA ASP A 970 25.35 29.01 31.52
C ASP A 970 26.56 29.52 30.70
N GLN A 971 27.21 28.67 29.91
CA GLN A 971 28.22 29.10 28.93
C GLN A 971 27.65 29.98 27.81
N VAL A 972 26.45 29.68 27.31
CA VAL A 972 25.76 30.52 26.30
C VAL A 972 25.42 31.88 26.90
N VAL A 973 24.94 31.93 28.15
CA VAL A 973 24.66 33.18 28.87
C VAL A 973 25.95 33.99 29.07
N GLU A 974 27.05 33.34 29.48
CA GLU A 974 28.34 33.99 29.66
C GLU A 974 28.88 34.61 28.35
N TYR A 975 28.81 33.86 27.24
CA TYR A 975 29.20 34.37 25.93
C TYR A 975 28.36 35.59 25.52
N LEU A 976 27.04 35.52 25.70
CA LEU A 976 26.12 36.60 25.33
C LEU A 976 26.29 37.85 26.20
N ASN A 977 26.74 37.69 27.45
CA ASN A 977 27.13 38.82 28.31
C ASN A 977 28.44 39.50 27.87
N ARG A 978 29.33 38.79 27.17
CA ARG A 978 30.62 39.33 26.68
C ARG A 978 30.53 40.02 25.31
N ASP A 979 29.57 39.64 24.45
CA ASP A 979 29.39 40.18 23.10
C ASP A 979 28.69 41.55 23.07
N LYS A 980 29.39 42.60 22.60
CA LYS A 980 28.89 43.99 22.52
C LYS A 980 28.42 44.43 21.12
N THR A 981 28.41 43.53 20.12
CA THR A 981 28.25 43.90 18.70
C THR A 981 26.80 44.11 18.25
N ARG A 982 25.80 43.78 19.07
CA ARG A 982 24.35 43.93 18.77
C ARG A 982 23.57 44.44 19.99
N PRO A 983 22.34 44.99 19.83
CA PRO A 983 21.57 45.56 20.93
C PRO A 983 21.38 44.57 22.09
N ALA A 984 21.50 45.07 23.33
CA ALA A 984 21.25 44.27 24.53
C ALA A 984 19.80 43.77 24.55
N TYR A 985 19.58 42.53 25.03
CA TYR A 985 18.25 42.00 25.25
C TYR A 985 17.49 42.90 26.24
N THR A 986 16.23 43.21 25.95
CA THR A 986 15.35 43.99 26.86
C THR A 986 14.92 43.20 28.10
N SER A 987 15.19 41.89 28.13
CA SER A 987 14.91 40.93 29.21
C SER A 987 16.16 40.08 29.49
N GLU A 988 16.24 39.44 30.66
CA GLU A 988 17.36 38.57 31.01
C GLU A 988 17.54 37.43 29.98
N ILE A 989 18.77 37.20 29.52
CA ILE A 989 19.12 36.21 28.48
C ILE A 989 18.57 34.81 28.82
N ARG A 990 18.59 34.46 30.11
CA ARG A 990 18.06 33.18 30.62
C ARG A 990 16.55 33.04 30.39
N GLN A 991 15.77 34.10 30.58
CA GLN A 991 14.32 34.09 30.32
C GLN A 991 14.02 33.95 28.82
N VAL A 992 14.81 34.60 27.95
CA VAL A 992 14.67 34.46 26.50
C VAL A 992 14.97 33.03 26.06
N TYR A 993 16.01 32.41 26.63
CA TYR A 993 16.33 31.01 26.34
C TYR A 993 15.20 30.07 26.78
N LEU A 994 14.74 30.18 28.03
CA LEU A 994 13.66 29.33 28.56
C LEU A 994 12.39 29.44 27.72
N ARG A 995 12.02 30.66 27.29
CA ARG A 995 10.87 30.89 26.40
C ARG A 995 11.05 30.23 25.02
N ARG A 996 12.28 30.19 24.48
CA ARG A 996 12.57 29.65 23.15
C ARG A 996 12.87 28.15 23.14
N LYS A 997 13.23 27.54 24.28
CA LYS A 997 13.60 26.10 24.39
C LYS A 997 12.53 25.23 23.75
N ASP A 998 11.27 25.43 24.12
CA ASP A 998 10.15 24.65 23.59
C ASP A 998 9.95 24.85 22.09
N PHE A 999 10.11 26.09 21.60
CA PHE A 999 10.01 26.37 20.16
C PHE A 999 11.14 25.74 19.34
N TYR A 1000 12.37 25.71 19.86
CA TYR A 1000 13.47 25.01 19.19
C TYR A 1000 13.21 23.50 19.14
N ASN A 1001 12.75 22.90 20.24
CA ASN A 1001 12.41 21.48 20.29
C ASN A 1001 11.26 21.15 19.33
N GLU A 1002 10.23 22.00 19.27
CA GLU A 1002 9.09 21.82 18.36
C GLU A 1002 9.50 21.89 16.87
N CYS A 1003 10.51 22.70 16.54
CA CYS A 1003 10.94 22.93 15.16
C CYS A 1003 12.06 22.01 14.68
N SER A 1004 12.79 21.36 15.59
CA SER A 1004 13.97 20.57 15.25
C SER A 1004 13.63 19.12 14.93
N THR A 1005 14.31 18.60 13.91
CA THR A 1005 14.34 17.15 13.63
C THR A 1005 15.56 16.49 14.26
N HIS A 1006 16.65 17.25 14.46
CA HIS A 1006 17.90 16.75 15.00
C HIS A 1006 18.45 17.68 16.09
N LEU A 1007 19.18 17.11 17.05
CA LEU A 1007 19.82 17.81 18.16
C LEU A 1007 21.30 17.42 18.21
N TYR A 1008 22.17 18.43 18.15
CA TYR A 1008 23.58 18.27 18.47
C TYR A 1008 23.92 19.07 19.73
N TYR A 1009 24.35 18.36 20.76
CA TYR A 1009 24.88 18.94 21.99
C TYR A 1009 26.40 18.79 21.98
N SER A 1010 27.12 19.92 22.04
CA SER A 1010 28.59 19.90 21.99
C SER A 1010 29.18 19.54 23.36
N PRO A 1011 29.99 18.47 23.47
CA PRO A 1011 30.64 18.10 24.75
C PRO A 1011 31.88 18.95 25.07
N HIS A 1012 32.34 19.78 24.13
CA HIS A 1012 33.58 20.55 24.24
C HIS A 1012 33.36 21.94 24.86
N SER A 1013 34.06 22.29 25.94
CA SER A 1013 34.18 23.65 26.50
C SER A 1013 35.32 24.43 25.81
N GLU A 1014 35.11 25.70 25.46
CA GLU A 1014 35.95 26.40 24.45
C GLU A 1014 37.45 26.58 24.79
N SER A 1015 38.33 26.18 23.87
CA SER A 1015 39.48 26.97 23.39
C SER A 1015 40.18 26.28 22.19
N SER A 1016 39.78 26.61 20.97
CA SER A 1016 40.67 26.45 19.81
C SER A 1016 40.24 27.40 18.70
N GLY A 1017 40.96 28.52 18.59
CA GLY A 1017 40.70 29.54 17.58
C GLY A 1017 40.82 28.98 16.17
N SER A 1018 39.87 29.37 15.31
CA SER A 1018 39.85 29.47 13.83
C SER A 1018 40.64 28.50 12.91
N LYS A 1019 41.30 27.46 13.43
CA LYS A 1019 42.07 26.42 12.72
C LYS A 1019 41.88 25.01 13.33
N ALA A 1020 40.85 24.79 14.14
CA ALA A 1020 40.58 23.49 14.75
C ALA A 1020 40.04 22.47 13.72
N GLU A 1021 40.60 21.25 13.73
CA GLU A 1021 40.04 20.09 13.02
C GLU A 1021 38.58 19.84 13.45
N ILE A 1022 37.76 19.30 12.54
CA ILE A 1022 36.36 19.00 12.85
C ILE A 1022 36.33 17.87 13.90
N PRO A 1023 35.65 18.04 15.05
CA PRO A 1023 35.58 17.01 16.08
C PRO A 1023 35.00 15.70 15.53
N SER A 1024 35.59 14.56 15.91
CA SER A 1024 35.15 13.26 15.42
C SER A 1024 33.71 12.93 15.81
N ASP A 1025 33.24 13.41 16.96
CA ASP A 1025 31.87 13.22 17.42
C ASP A 1025 30.86 13.98 16.54
N PHE A 1026 31.19 15.21 16.13
CA PHE A 1026 30.37 15.96 15.18
C PHE A 1026 30.40 15.30 13.80
N GLN A 1027 31.56 14.81 13.33
CA GLN A 1027 31.66 14.09 12.07
C GLN A 1027 30.77 12.84 12.05
N GLN A 1028 30.82 12.03 13.11
CA GLN A 1028 29.98 10.84 13.26
C GLN A 1028 28.49 11.20 13.24
N PHE A 1029 28.10 12.23 14.00
CA PHE A 1029 26.72 12.74 14.01
C PHE A 1029 26.25 13.17 12.60
N VAL A 1030 27.03 13.98 11.90
CA VAL A 1030 26.70 14.47 10.55
C VAL A 1030 26.56 13.31 9.56
N HIS A 1031 27.48 12.34 9.56
CA HIS A 1031 27.38 11.19 8.67
C HIS A 1031 26.14 10.33 8.96
N SER A 1032 25.75 10.20 10.23
CA SER A 1032 24.53 9.49 10.63
C SER A 1032 23.28 10.18 10.08
N ILE A 1033 23.08 11.48 10.37
CA ILE A 1033 21.87 12.20 9.95
C ILE A 1033 21.80 12.48 8.44
N ALA A 1034 22.94 12.39 7.73
CA ALA A 1034 23.03 12.54 6.28
C ALA A 1034 22.96 11.19 5.52
N GLY A 1035 22.83 10.05 6.22
CA GLY A 1035 22.80 8.73 5.58
C GLY A 1035 24.11 8.32 4.91
N ARG A 1036 25.24 8.92 5.31
CA ARG A 1036 26.59 8.65 4.76
C ARG A 1036 27.40 7.68 5.62
N ASN A 1037 26.80 7.04 6.62
CA ASN A 1037 27.50 6.07 7.46
C ASN A 1037 27.62 4.69 6.76
N SER A 1038 28.79 4.05 6.90
CA SER A 1038 29.02 2.68 6.41
C SER A 1038 28.88 1.62 7.50
N HIS A 1039 28.72 2.03 8.76
CA HIS A 1039 28.87 1.15 9.94
C HIS A 1039 28.04 -0.13 9.87
N PHE A 1040 26.79 -0.05 9.42
CA PHE A 1040 25.94 -1.23 9.31
C PHE A 1040 26.44 -2.20 8.23
N LYS A 1041 26.82 -1.69 7.05
CA LYS A 1041 27.43 -2.49 5.98
C LYS A 1041 28.77 -3.09 6.43
N ASP A 1042 29.59 -2.33 7.14
CA ASP A 1042 30.87 -2.79 7.68
C ASP A 1042 30.70 -3.93 8.69
N VAL A 1043 29.66 -3.85 9.54
CA VAL A 1043 29.32 -4.90 10.51
C VAL A 1043 28.78 -6.16 9.82
N LEU A 1044 27.96 -6.02 8.78
CA LEU A 1044 27.44 -7.14 7.99
C LEU A 1044 28.54 -7.91 7.25
N ASN A 1045 29.59 -7.21 6.82
CA ASN A 1045 30.73 -7.81 6.10
C ASN A 1045 31.75 -8.50 7.02
N LYS A 1046 31.57 -8.45 8.35
CA LYS A 1046 32.45 -9.12 9.32
C LYS A 1046 31.90 -10.50 9.69
N ASP A 1047 32.80 -11.47 9.77
CA ASP A 1047 32.47 -12.81 10.27
C ASP A 1047 31.96 -12.80 11.71
N HIS A 1048 32.53 -11.90 12.53
CA HIS A 1048 32.20 -11.76 13.95
C HIS A 1048 32.20 -10.29 14.35
N SER A 1049 31.09 -9.84 14.93
CA SER A 1049 30.90 -8.49 15.43
C SER A 1049 30.25 -8.46 16.81
N PHE A 1050 30.54 -7.41 17.57
CA PHE A 1050 30.16 -7.28 18.97
C PHE A 1050 29.72 -5.86 19.29
N PHE A 1051 28.88 -5.70 20.30
CA PHE A 1051 28.75 -4.41 20.98
C PHE A 1051 28.85 -4.61 22.49
N VAL A 1052 29.51 -3.68 23.17
CA VAL A 1052 29.69 -3.77 24.63
C VAL A 1052 28.55 -3.09 25.36
N SER A 1053 27.93 -3.79 26.32
CA SER A 1053 26.84 -3.28 27.14
C SER A 1053 27.37 -2.51 28.35
N LEU A 1054 27.21 -1.18 28.37
CA LEU A 1054 27.62 -0.37 29.52
C LEU A 1054 26.67 -0.60 30.71
N THR A 1055 27.25 -0.72 31.90
CA THR A 1055 26.54 -0.90 33.18
C THR A 1055 26.91 0.16 34.21
N VAL A 1056 27.55 1.24 33.76
CA VAL A 1056 27.88 2.40 34.58
C VAL A 1056 26.62 3.24 34.84
N PRO A 1057 26.44 3.78 36.05
CA PRO A 1057 25.29 4.62 36.39
C PRO A 1057 25.39 6.04 35.80
N ASP A 1058 26.61 6.48 35.49
CA ASP A 1058 26.95 7.77 34.90
C ASP A 1058 28.19 7.61 33.99
N VAL A 1059 28.08 7.99 32.72
CA VAL A 1059 29.14 7.95 31.71
C VAL A 1059 30.17 9.05 31.92
N ASP A 1060 29.77 10.22 32.44
CA ASP A 1060 30.69 11.33 32.69
C ASP A 1060 31.71 10.94 33.78
N GLU A 1061 31.27 10.23 34.82
CA GLU A 1061 32.15 9.69 35.88
C GLU A 1061 33.05 8.54 35.38
N ALA A 1062 32.64 7.85 34.31
CA ALA A 1062 33.35 6.69 33.76
C ALA A 1062 34.02 6.98 32.40
N VAL A 1063 34.16 8.25 32.01
CA VAL A 1063 34.59 8.64 30.65
C VAL A 1063 35.97 8.10 30.29
N ASP A 1064 36.89 8.05 31.26
CA ASP A 1064 38.26 7.55 31.08
C ASP A 1064 38.31 6.02 30.86
N LEU A 1065 37.26 5.31 31.29
CA LEU A 1065 37.14 3.86 31.13
C LEU A 1065 36.62 3.47 29.73
N VAL A 1066 35.86 4.36 29.08
CA VAL A 1066 35.17 4.06 27.82
C VAL A 1066 36.14 3.57 26.72
N PRO A 1067 37.29 4.21 26.46
CA PRO A 1067 38.21 3.76 25.40
C PRO A 1067 38.74 2.33 25.60
N GLU A 1068 38.91 1.90 26.86
CA GLU A 1068 39.33 0.53 27.19
C GLU A 1068 38.19 -0.47 26.95
N VAL A 1069 36.99 -0.15 27.44
CA VAL A 1069 35.82 -1.04 27.42
C VAL A 1069 35.34 -1.34 26.00
N VAL A 1070 35.47 -0.39 25.07
CA VAL A 1070 35.02 -0.57 23.68
C VAL A 1070 35.98 -1.40 22.82
N VAL A 1071 37.16 -1.76 23.33
CA VAL A 1071 38.14 -2.56 22.57
C VAL A 1071 37.55 -3.90 22.16
N GLY A 1072 37.72 -4.25 20.88
CA GLY A 1072 37.22 -5.50 20.30
C GLY A 1072 35.72 -5.50 19.97
N SER A 1073 35.01 -4.40 20.27
CA SER A 1073 33.62 -4.17 19.92
C SER A 1073 33.47 -3.20 18.73
N ASP A 1074 32.40 -3.39 17.99
CA ASP A 1074 32.03 -2.61 16.80
C ASP A 1074 31.07 -1.46 17.14
N ALA A 1075 30.34 -1.58 18.25
CA ALA A 1075 29.48 -0.54 18.81
C ALA A 1075 29.50 -0.57 20.35
N VAL A 1076 28.93 0.46 20.97
CA VAL A 1076 28.76 0.57 22.42
C VAL A 1076 27.28 0.77 22.76
N GLU A 1077 26.74 -0.04 23.66
CA GLU A 1077 25.34 0.05 24.09
C GLU A 1077 25.23 0.92 25.35
N LEU A 1078 24.48 2.01 25.23
CA LEU A 1078 24.04 2.83 26.36
C LEU A 1078 22.72 2.26 26.89
N ARG A 1079 22.80 1.63 28.06
CA ARG A 1079 21.64 1.13 28.81
C ARG A 1079 21.02 2.26 29.62
N VAL A 1080 20.10 3.00 29.01
CA VAL A 1080 19.46 4.17 29.63
C VAL A 1080 18.69 3.80 30.90
N ASP A 1081 18.12 2.59 30.95
CA ASP A 1081 17.45 2.09 32.14
C ASP A 1081 18.39 1.90 33.34
N LEU A 1082 19.70 1.78 33.12
CA LEU A 1082 20.71 1.63 34.19
C LEU A 1082 21.30 2.97 34.65
N LEU A 1083 21.01 4.08 33.97
CA LEU A 1083 21.46 5.41 34.39
C LEU A 1083 20.77 5.86 35.68
N GLN A 1084 21.51 6.58 36.51
CA GLN A 1084 20.96 7.14 37.76
C GLN A 1084 19.96 8.26 37.48
N ASP A 1085 20.25 9.15 36.52
CA ASP A 1085 19.37 10.24 36.07
C ASP A 1085 18.98 10.03 34.60
N ARG A 1086 17.68 9.81 34.38
CA ARG A 1086 17.06 9.55 33.07
C ARG A 1086 16.36 10.77 32.48
N SER A 1087 16.53 11.95 33.07
CA SER A 1087 16.00 13.19 32.50
C SER A 1087 16.58 13.45 31.11
N ILE A 1088 15.79 14.08 30.23
CA ILE A 1088 16.19 14.38 28.84
C ILE A 1088 17.51 15.16 28.80
N ASP A 1089 17.68 16.15 29.66
CA ASP A 1089 18.90 16.96 29.71
C ASP A 1089 20.11 16.11 30.19
N SER A 1090 19.94 15.19 31.14
CA SER A 1090 20.99 14.25 31.56
C SER A 1090 21.38 13.29 30.44
N VAL A 1091 20.41 12.58 29.87
CA VAL A 1091 20.65 11.59 28.80
C VAL A 1091 21.27 12.25 27.55
N THR A 1092 20.91 13.49 27.24
CA THR A 1092 21.55 14.28 26.17
C THR A 1092 23.05 14.44 26.40
N ARG A 1093 23.47 14.76 27.63
CA ARG A 1093 24.89 14.88 27.98
C ARG A 1093 25.60 13.54 27.90
N GLN A 1094 25.01 12.51 28.50
CA GLN A 1094 25.54 11.14 28.53
C GLN A 1094 25.81 10.60 27.12
N ILE A 1095 24.87 10.78 26.18
CA ILE A 1095 25.04 10.42 24.77
C ILE A 1095 26.20 11.18 24.13
N SER A 1096 26.29 12.49 24.39
CA SER A 1096 27.30 13.36 23.79
C SER A 1096 28.71 13.00 24.29
N THR A 1097 28.86 12.79 25.60
CA THR A 1097 30.10 12.32 26.22
C THR A 1097 30.49 10.95 25.68
N LEU A 1098 29.54 10.01 25.59
CA LEU A 1098 29.79 8.68 25.06
C LEU A 1098 30.26 8.70 23.61
N ARG A 1099 29.63 9.52 22.75
CA ARG A 1099 30.04 9.65 21.35
C ARG A 1099 31.46 10.19 21.22
N ALA A 1100 31.80 11.20 22.01
CA ALA A 1100 33.14 11.81 22.02
C ALA A 1100 34.23 10.86 22.52
N SER A 1101 33.96 10.07 23.56
CA SER A 1101 34.94 9.17 24.17
C SER A 1101 35.06 7.83 23.45
N ALA A 1102 33.94 7.20 23.07
CA ALA A 1102 33.92 5.88 22.45
C ALA A 1102 34.43 5.90 21.00
N LYS A 1103 34.09 6.92 20.22
CA LYS A 1103 34.38 7.00 18.76
C LYS A 1103 33.91 5.73 18.02
N LYS A 1104 32.76 5.20 18.43
CA LYS A 1104 32.09 4.02 17.88
C LYS A 1104 30.60 4.31 17.72
N PRO A 1105 29.90 3.58 16.83
CA PRO A 1105 28.44 3.57 16.79
C PRO A 1105 27.84 3.30 18.18
N ILE A 1106 26.73 3.97 18.47
CA ILE A 1106 26.01 3.82 19.75
C ILE A 1106 24.74 3.00 19.53
N VAL A 1107 24.50 2.04 20.42
CA VAL A 1107 23.23 1.32 20.56
C VAL A 1107 22.47 1.92 21.73
N PHE A 1108 21.40 2.66 21.44
CA PHE A 1108 20.51 3.18 22.47
C PHE A 1108 19.55 2.09 22.92
N THR A 1109 19.52 1.75 24.21
CA THR A 1109 18.63 0.71 24.72
C THR A 1109 17.88 1.16 25.96
N LEU A 1110 16.56 1.01 25.90
CA LEU A 1110 15.65 1.19 27.04
C LEU A 1110 15.02 -0.16 27.37
N ARG A 1111 15.62 -0.90 28.31
CA ARG A 1111 15.18 -2.26 28.68
C ARG A 1111 14.18 -2.20 29.83
N THR A 1112 12.98 -2.76 29.64
CA THR A 1112 11.95 -2.75 30.68
C THR A 1112 12.17 -3.84 31.75
N GLU A 1113 11.54 -3.68 32.92
CA GLU A 1113 11.60 -4.63 34.03
C GLU A 1113 11.13 -6.03 33.62
N SER A 1114 10.01 -6.15 32.90
CA SER A 1114 9.52 -7.46 32.42
C SER A 1114 10.47 -8.17 31.45
N GLN A 1115 11.36 -7.41 30.79
CA GLN A 1115 12.40 -7.92 29.89
C GLN A 1115 13.79 -7.98 30.53
N GLY A 1116 13.91 -7.76 31.84
CA GLY A 1116 15.16 -7.91 32.60
C GLY A 1116 16.02 -6.65 32.74
N GLY A 1117 15.43 -5.47 32.54
CA GLY A 1117 16.05 -4.15 32.80
C GLY A 1117 15.50 -3.48 34.06
N LYS A 1118 15.54 -2.15 34.08
CA LYS A 1118 15.05 -1.32 35.19
C LYS A 1118 14.04 -0.23 34.76
N PHE A 1119 13.65 -0.19 33.49
CA PHE A 1119 12.66 0.79 33.02
C PHE A 1119 11.23 0.28 33.28
N PRO A 1120 10.31 1.09 33.83
CA PRO A 1120 8.95 0.63 34.10
C PRO A 1120 8.21 0.24 32.82
N ASP A 1121 7.51 -0.90 32.80
CA ASP A 1121 6.80 -1.41 31.62
C ASP A 1121 5.69 -0.46 31.12
N SER A 1122 5.06 0.29 32.02
CA SER A 1122 3.92 1.18 31.73
C SER A 1122 4.32 2.63 31.44
N ALA A 1123 5.60 3.00 31.55
CA ALA A 1123 6.08 4.37 31.38
C ALA A 1123 6.24 4.77 29.89
N TYR A 1124 5.18 4.57 29.11
CA TYR A 1124 5.17 4.71 27.65
C TYR A 1124 5.49 6.14 27.16
N GLU A 1125 4.95 7.18 27.80
CA GLU A 1125 5.22 8.57 27.42
C GLU A 1125 6.68 8.97 27.65
N GLU A 1126 7.23 8.64 28.82
CA GLU A 1126 8.64 8.87 29.15
C GLU A 1126 9.54 8.10 28.18
N GLY A 1127 9.23 6.82 27.92
CA GLY A 1127 9.98 6.01 26.97
C GLY A 1127 9.96 6.58 25.55
N LEU A 1128 8.81 7.05 25.07
CA LEU A 1128 8.68 7.68 23.76
C LEU A 1128 9.49 8.97 23.64
N GLN A 1129 9.55 9.78 24.71
CA GLN A 1129 10.40 10.98 24.74
C GLN A 1129 11.89 10.63 24.65
N LEU A 1130 12.31 9.58 25.36
CA LEU A 1130 13.69 9.07 25.32
C LEU A 1130 14.06 8.48 23.95
N TYR A 1131 13.15 7.73 23.32
CA TYR A 1131 13.35 7.24 21.94
C TYR A 1131 13.45 8.39 20.93
N ARG A 1132 12.59 9.41 21.06
CA ARG A 1132 12.67 10.61 20.20
C ARG A 1132 14.01 11.33 20.37
N LEU A 1133 14.50 11.46 21.60
CA LEU A 1133 15.82 12.04 21.86
C LEU A 1133 16.94 11.26 21.16
N ALA A 1134 16.92 9.92 21.25
CA ALA A 1134 17.90 9.06 20.58
C ALA A 1134 17.94 9.29 19.05
N LEU A 1135 16.76 9.38 18.44
CA LEU A 1135 16.61 9.62 17.01
C LEU A 1135 17.04 11.05 16.61
N GLN A 1136 16.64 12.06 17.38
CA GLN A 1136 17.07 13.44 17.17
C GLN A 1136 18.58 13.60 17.29
N MET A 1137 19.21 12.87 18.21
CA MET A 1137 20.65 12.86 18.37
C MET A 1137 21.37 12.00 17.31
N GLY A 1138 20.66 11.40 16.35
CA GLY A 1138 21.24 10.68 15.22
C GLY A 1138 22.01 9.43 15.62
N LEU A 1139 21.54 8.66 16.60
CA LEU A 1139 22.21 7.42 17.00
C LEU A 1139 22.09 6.33 15.94
N GLU A 1140 23.16 5.55 15.75
CA GLU A 1140 23.24 4.56 14.67
C GLU A 1140 22.29 3.38 14.88
N TYR A 1141 22.10 2.97 16.13
CA TYR A 1141 21.20 1.87 16.50
C TYR A 1141 20.28 2.27 17.65
N VAL A 1142 19.00 1.90 17.53
CA VAL A 1142 17.99 2.08 18.59
C VAL A 1142 17.28 0.75 18.83
N ASP A 1143 17.40 0.22 20.05
CA ASP A 1143 16.76 -1.02 20.48
C ASP A 1143 15.33 -0.73 20.95
N VAL A 1144 14.35 -1.24 20.21
CA VAL A 1144 12.91 -1.04 20.45
C VAL A 1144 12.27 -2.37 20.78
N GLU A 1145 11.62 -2.45 21.93
CA GLU A 1145 10.98 -3.68 22.39
C GLU A 1145 9.68 -3.99 21.65
N MET A 1146 9.53 -5.25 21.21
CA MET A 1146 8.32 -5.76 20.55
C MET A 1146 7.19 -6.09 21.54
N THR A 1147 7.31 -5.70 22.81
CA THR A 1147 6.23 -5.71 23.80
C THR A 1147 5.50 -4.36 23.86
N LEU A 1148 6.08 -3.30 23.31
CA LEU A 1148 5.45 -1.98 23.27
C LEU A 1148 4.14 -2.00 22.45
N PRO A 1149 3.20 -1.10 22.71
CA PRO A 1149 2.03 -0.85 21.85
C PRO A 1149 2.42 -0.53 20.39
N ASP A 1150 1.61 -0.98 19.42
CA ASP A 1150 1.88 -0.83 17.98
C ASP A 1150 1.99 0.62 17.52
N ASP A 1151 1.18 1.51 18.09
CA ASP A 1151 1.17 2.94 17.79
C ASP A 1151 2.47 3.63 18.22
N ILE A 1152 3.06 3.17 19.33
CA ILE A 1152 4.35 3.66 19.82
C ILE A 1152 5.49 3.17 18.92
N ILE A 1153 5.53 1.87 18.60
CA ILE A 1153 6.54 1.32 17.69
C ILE A 1153 6.45 2.00 16.32
N GLN A 1154 5.24 2.22 15.81
CA GLN A 1154 5.02 2.92 14.55
C GLN A 1154 5.52 4.37 14.61
N THR A 1155 5.23 5.11 15.68
CA THR A 1155 5.72 6.48 15.87
C THR A 1155 7.25 6.54 15.86
N ILE A 1156 7.92 5.59 16.51
CA ILE A 1156 9.39 5.51 16.56
C ILE A 1156 9.96 5.18 15.17
N THR A 1157 9.43 4.15 14.52
CA THR A 1157 9.92 3.67 13.21
C THR A 1157 9.69 4.68 12.08
N GLU A 1158 8.58 5.43 12.11
CA GLU A 1158 8.32 6.51 11.14
C GLU A 1158 9.26 7.71 11.34
N SER A 1159 9.77 7.91 12.56
CA SER A 1159 10.69 9.01 12.90
C SER A 1159 12.17 8.61 12.81
N ARG A 1160 12.50 7.38 12.40
CA ARG A 1160 13.84 6.80 12.56
C ARG A 1160 14.94 7.50 11.75
N GLY A 1161 14.59 8.21 10.68
CA GLY A 1161 15.57 8.76 9.74
C GLY A 1161 16.50 7.65 9.22
N TYR A 1162 17.81 7.80 9.44
CA TYR A 1162 18.82 6.81 9.07
C TYR A 1162 19.27 5.88 10.22
N SER A 1163 18.66 6.01 11.41
CA SER A 1163 18.92 5.11 12.54
C SER A 1163 18.40 3.70 12.24
N ARG A 1164 19.19 2.68 12.58
CA ARG A 1164 18.81 1.27 12.44
C ARG A 1164 18.06 0.81 13.68
N ILE A 1165 16.88 0.22 13.48
CA ILE A 1165 16.05 -0.27 14.56
C ILE A 1165 16.44 -1.72 14.88
N ILE A 1166 16.84 -1.97 16.13
CA ILE A 1166 16.98 -3.31 16.69
C ILE A 1166 15.65 -3.67 17.35
N ALA A 1167 14.83 -4.47 16.67
CA ALA A 1167 13.55 -4.91 17.21
C ALA A 1167 13.77 -6.09 18.17
N SER A 1168 13.57 -5.87 19.46
CA SER A 1168 13.98 -6.81 20.51
C SER A 1168 12.83 -7.47 21.29
N HIS A 1169 13.04 -8.71 21.70
CA HIS A 1169 12.21 -9.39 22.69
C HIS A 1169 13.05 -10.33 23.57
N HIS A 1170 12.82 -10.28 24.87
CA HIS A 1170 13.47 -11.11 25.88
C HIS A 1170 12.41 -11.93 26.62
N ASP A 1171 12.71 -13.21 26.83
CA ASP A 1171 11.91 -14.13 27.65
C ASP A 1171 12.71 -14.53 28.90
N PRO A 1172 12.79 -13.66 29.93
CA PRO A 1172 13.48 -13.98 31.17
C PRO A 1172 12.74 -15.00 32.05
N LYS A 1173 11.49 -15.32 31.74
CA LYS A 1173 10.73 -16.36 32.45
C LYS A 1173 10.96 -17.75 31.84
N GLY A 1174 11.43 -17.82 30.60
CA GLY A 1174 11.67 -19.07 29.89
C GLY A 1174 10.37 -19.82 29.64
N THR A 1175 9.31 -19.09 29.25
CA THR A 1175 8.01 -19.65 28.87
C THR A 1175 7.95 -20.04 27.40
N MET A 1176 8.91 -19.60 26.59
CA MET A 1176 8.99 -19.85 25.15
C MET A 1176 10.02 -20.93 24.81
N SER A 1177 9.83 -21.59 23.67
CA SER A 1177 10.72 -22.64 23.17
C SER A 1177 11.16 -22.38 21.74
N TRP A 1178 12.47 -22.54 21.48
CA TRP A 1178 13.04 -22.46 20.12
C TRP A 1178 12.60 -23.60 19.21
N LYS A 1179 12.18 -24.73 19.81
CA LYS A 1179 11.79 -25.95 19.08
C LYS A 1179 10.39 -25.83 18.47
N ASN A 1180 9.48 -25.12 19.14
CA ASN A 1180 8.12 -24.93 18.66
C ASN A 1180 7.92 -23.51 18.09
N ALA A 1181 6.68 -23.17 17.74
CA ALA A 1181 6.36 -21.91 17.07
C ALA A 1181 6.25 -20.70 18.01
N SER A 1182 6.52 -20.80 19.31
CA SER A 1182 6.25 -19.71 20.26
C SER A 1182 6.99 -18.40 19.94
N TRP A 1183 8.20 -18.47 19.37
CA TRP A 1183 8.98 -17.29 18.98
C TRP A 1183 8.51 -16.61 17.69
N ILE A 1184 7.68 -17.28 16.88
CA ILE A 1184 7.33 -16.80 15.53
C ILE A 1184 6.54 -15.50 15.58
N GLN A 1185 5.65 -15.30 16.56
CA GLN A 1185 4.90 -14.05 16.70
C GLN A 1185 5.82 -12.83 16.90
N TYR A 1186 6.85 -12.97 17.73
CA TYR A 1186 7.80 -11.89 18.00
C TYR A 1186 8.81 -11.74 16.87
N TYR A 1187 9.20 -12.84 16.23
CA TYR A 1187 10.01 -12.79 15.01
C TYR A 1187 9.29 -12.01 13.90
N ASN A 1188 8.01 -12.31 13.64
CA ASN A 1188 7.22 -11.62 12.62
C ASN A 1188 7.06 -10.13 12.94
N ARG A 1189 6.75 -9.80 14.20
CA ARG A 1189 6.67 -8.41 14.64
C ARG A 1189 8.01 -7.69 14.49
N ALA A 1190 9.11 -8.33 14.89
CA ALA A 1190 10.44 -7.77 14.75
C ALA A 1190 10.87 -7.58 13.29
N LEU A 1191 10.51 -8.51 12.41
CA LEU A 1191 10.78 -8.43 10.97
C LEU A 1191 10.06 -7.24 10.31
N GLN A 1192 8.85 -6.92 10.78
CA GLN A 1192 8.06 -5.80 10.26
C GLN A 1192 8.68 -4.42 10.60
N TYR A 1193 9.28 -4.29 11.77
CA TYR A 1193 9.69 -2.98 12.32
C TYR A 1193 11.20 -2.78 12.41
N GLY A 1194 11.99 -3.86 12.47
CA GLY A 1194 13.42 -3.83 12.72
C GLY A 1194 14.26 -3.98 11.46
N ASP A 1195 15.36 -3.22 11.41
CA ASP A 1195 16.49 -3.49 10.51
C ASP A 1195 17.32 -4.70 11.01
N ILE A 1196 17.26 -4.96 12.32
CA ILE A 1196 17.93 -6.07 13.01
C ILE A 1196 16.92 -6.70 13.98
N ILE A 1197 16.85 -8.03 14.01
CA ILE A 1197 16.00 -8.77 14.95
C ILE A 1197 16.83 -9.22 16.16
N LYS A 1198 16.35 -8.99 17.38
CA LYS A 1198 17.03 -9.42 18.63
C LYS A 1198 16.11 -10.26 19.52
N LEU A 1199 16.28 -11.59 19.52
CA LEU A 1199 15.46 -12.51 20.33
C LEU A 1199 16.32 -13.20 21.39
N VAL A 1200 15.92 -13.11 22.66
CA VAL A 1200 16.74 -13.56 23.79
C VAL A 1200 15.94 -14.47 24.71
N GLY A 1201 16.29 -15.75 24.72
CA GLY A 1201 15.64 -16.78 25.55
C GLY A 1201 16.48 -17.18 26.76
N ILE A 1202 16.12 -18.31 27.37
CA ILE A 1202 16.88 -18.96 28.45
C ILE A 1202 17.22 -20.38 28.03
N ALA A 1203 18.48 -20.78 28.25
CA ALA A 1203 18.87 -22.18 28.16
C ALA A 1203 18.82 -22.81 29.55
N ARG A 1204 18.04 -23.87 29.70
CA ARG A 1204 18.02 -24.77 30.86
C ARG A 1204 18.99 -25.93 30.65
N THR A 1205 19.16 -26.34 29.40
CA THR A 1205 20.03 -27.44 28.96
C THR A 1205 20.97 -26.98 27.83
N PRO A 1206 22.10 -27.67 27.59
CA PRO A 1206 22.92 -27.41 26.41
C PRO A 1206 22.15 -27.52 25.09
N GLU A 1207 21.17 -28.42 25.03
CA GLU A 1207 20.33 -28.71 23.86
C GLU A 1207 19.54 -27.49 23.37
N ASP A 1208 19.10 -26.62 24.28
CA ASP A 1208 18.37 -25.39 23.96
C ASP A 1208 19.18 -24.45 23.05
N ASN A 1209 20.52 -24.52 23.06
CA ASN A 1209 21.37 -23.75 22.17
C ASN A 1209 21.37 -24.31 20.73
N PHE A 1210 21.25 -25.64 20.58
CA PHE A 1210 21.16 -26.25 19.26
C PHE A 1210 19.80 -25.97 18.62
N ASP A 1211 18.73 -25.99 19.41
CA ASP A 1211 17.40 -25.62 18.93
C ASP A 1211 17.36 -24.13 18.53
N LEU A 1212 17.99 -23.24 19.30
CA LEU A 1212 18.20 -21.84 18.92
C LEU A 1212 18.99 -21.72 17.61
N ALA A 1213 20.08 -22.46 17.45
CA ALA A 1213 20.90 -22.43 16.23
C ALA A 1213 20.11 -22.90 14.99
N LYS A 1214 19.32 -23.98 15.12
CA LYS A 1214 18.41 -24.45 14.07
C LYS A 1214 17.35 -23.41 13.73
N PHE A 1215 16.74 -22.80 14.74
CA PHE A 1215 15.79 -21.70 14.56
C PHE A 1215 16.43 -20.56 13.76
N LYS A 1216 17.64 -20.13 14.15
CA LYS A 1216 18.39 -19.06 13.46
C LYS A 1216 18.63 -19.39 11.99
N SER A 1217 19.18 -20.57 11.69
CA SER A 1217 19.46 -21.02 10.32
C SER A 1217 18.20 -20.97 9.45
N ARG A 1218 17.10 -21.55 9.94
CA ARG A 1218 15.81 -21.56 9.25
C ARG A 1218 15.30 -20.16 8.95
N MET A 1219 15.41 -19.23 9.90
CA MET A 1219 14.96 -17.85 9.70
C MET A 1219 15.86 -17.07 8.73
N GLN A 1220 17.18 -17.30 8.76
CA GLN A 1220 18.15 -16.65 7.86
C GLN A 1220 18.09 -17.18 6.42
N GLU A 1221 17.74 -18.46 6.24
CA GLU A 1221 17.43 -19.03 4.92
C GLU A 1221 16.16 -18.41 4.34
N ALA A 1222 15.18 -18.10 5.19
CA ALA A 1222 13.90 -17.54 4.77
C ALA A 1222 13.92 -16.02 4.55
N GLN A 1223 14.76 -15.28 5.28
CA GLN A 1223 14.83 -13.82 5.28
C GLN A 1223 16.28 -13.34 5.45
N LYS A 1224 16.65 -12.29 4.71
CA LYS A 1224 18.01 -11.72 4.76
C LYS A 1224 18.25 -10.79 5.95
N THR A 1225 17.22 -10.47 6.73
CA THR A 1225 17.33 -9.57 7.89
C THR A 1225 18.26 -10.16 8.95
N PRO A 1226 19.32 -9.44 9.36
CA PRO A 1226 20.29 -9.97 10.31
C PRO A 1226 19.68 -10.15 11.71
N MET A 1227 20.19 -11.13 12.45
CA MET A 1227 19.63 -11.55 13.73
C MET A 1227 20.68 -11.67 14.83
N ILE A 1228 20.36 -11.09 15.99
CA ILE A 1228 21.01 -11.30 17.28
C ILE A 1228 20.14 -12.28 18.07
N VAL A 1229 20.56 -13.54 18.18
CA VAL A 1229 19.81 -14.56 18.93
C VAL A 1229 20.71 -15.24 19.94
N MET A 1230 20.24 -15.32 21.18
CA MET A 1230 21.02 -15.90 22.27
C MET A 1230 20.15 -16.39 23.41
N ASN A 1231 20.73 -17.27 24.21
CA ASN A 1231 20.19 -17.75 25.47
C ASN A 1231 20.95 -17.10 26.65
N MET A 1232 20.19 -16.71 27.67
CA MET A 1232 20.71 -16.28 28.97
C MET A 1232 21.10 -17.49 29.83
N GLY A 1233 21.86 -17.21 30.90
CA GLY A 1233 22.28 -18.21 31.87
C GLY A 1233 23.57 -18.93 31.50
N LYS A 1234 24.08 -19.78 32.42
CA LYS A 1234 25.35 -20.48 32.24
C LYS A 1234 25.30 -21.48 31.08
N ALA A 1235 24.21 -22.23 30.95
CA ALA A 1235 23.98 -23.16 29.83
C ALA A 1235 23.89 -22.41 28.49
N GLY A 1236 23.48 -21.14 28.48
CA GLY A 1236 23.31 -20.33 27.29
C GLY A 1236 24.60 -19.78 26.68
N LYS A 1237 25.75 -19.91 27.35
CA LYS A 1237 27.02 -19.32 26.89
C LYS A 1237 27.41 -19.73 25.46
N LEU A 1238 27.13 -20.98 25.07
CA LEU A 1238 27.42 -21.47 23.73
C LEU A 1238 26.68 -20.65 22.65
N SER A 1239 25.41 -20.29 22.87
CA SER A 1239 24.66 -19.47 21.91
C SER A 1239 25.31 -18.10 21.66
N ARG A 1240 25.94 -17.49 22.68
CA ARG A 1240 26.66 -16.21 22.53
C ARG A 1240 27.90 -16.37 21.67
N VAL A 1241 28.60 -17.49 21.79
CA VAL A 1241 29.74 -17.82 20.93
C VAL A 1241 29.30 -17.99 19.48
N LEU A 1242 28.20 -18.72 19.25
CA LEU A 1242 27.69 -19.05 17.92
C LEU A 1242 26.87 -17.95 17.25
N ASN A 1243 26.49 -16.88 17.95
CA ASN A 1243 25.63 -15.83 17.40
C ASN A 1243 26.30 -15.04 16.25
N ARG A 1244 27.62 -14.78 16.34
CA ARG A 1244 28.47 -14.08 15.36
C ARG A 1244 28.14 -12.60 15.06
N PHE A 1245 26.88 -12.24 14.84
CA PHE A 1245 26.47 -10.89 14.44
C PHE A 1245 26.04 -10.05 15.65
N LEU A 1246 26.70 -8.90 15.88
CA LEU A 1246 26.41 -7.94 16.95
C LEU A 1246 26.11 -8.60 18.29
N THR A 1247 26.96 -9.55 18.71
CA THR A 1247 26.77 -10.21 20.00
C THR A 1247 27.00 -9.22 21.15
N PRO A 1248 26.05 -9.01 22.08
CA PRO A 1248 26.27 -8.16 23.25
C PRO A 1248 27.29 -8.79 24.19
N VAL A 1249 28.31 -8.02 24.56
CA VAL A 1249 29.42 -8.47 25.41
C VAL A 1249 29.56 -7.63 26.68
N SER A 1250 30.18 -8.24 27.69
CA SER A 1250 30.63 -7.55 28.92
C SER A 1250 32.09 -7.12 28.80
N HIS A 1251 32.59 -6.33 29.75
CA HIS A 1251 34.03 -6.08 29.91
C HIS A 1251 34.42 -6.22 31.38
N PRO A 1252 35.60 -6.78 31.72
CA PRO A 1252 36.02 -6.94 33.12
C PRO A 1252 36.10 -5.63 33.92
N ALA A 1253 36.38 -4.51 33.24
CA ALA A 1253 36.47 -3.20 33.87
C ALA A 1253 35.10 -2.56 34.18
N LEU A 1254 33.99 -3.13 33.70
CA LEU A 1254 32.65 -2.64 34.01
C LEU A 1254 32.16 -3.14 35.38
N PRO A 1255 31.31 -2.35 36.10
CA PRO A 1255 30.88 -2.68 37.46
C PRO A 1255 30.22 -4.06 37.60
N PHE A 1256 29.40 -4.44 36.61
CA PHE A 1256 28.76 -5.75 36.52
C PHE A 1256 28.40 -6.08 35.06
N LYS A 1257 28.00 -7.32 34.80
CA LYS A 1257 27.56 -7.76 33.46
C LYS A 1257 26.09 -7.40 33.24
N ALA A 1258 25.75 -6.89 32.06
CA ALA A 1258 24.39 -6.45 31.74
C ALA A 1258 23.36 -7.59 31.72
N ALA A 1259 23.79 -8.84 31.51
CA ALA A 1259 22.94 -10.01 31.55
C ALA A 1259 23.64 -11.25 32.15
N PRO A 1260 22.89 -12.19 32.77
CA PRO A 1260 23.42 -13.46 33.24
C PRO A 1260 24.05 -14.29 32.12
N GLY A 1261 25.26 -14.81 32.36
CA GLY A 1261 25.99 -15.63 31.40
C GLY A 1261 26.66 -14.86 30.26
N GLN A 1262 26.62 -13.52 30.26
CA GLN A 1262 27.32 -12.70 29.28
C GLN A 1262 28.85 -12.92 29.34
N MET A 1263 29.50 -12.88 28.18
CA MET A 1263 30.95 -13.07 28.01
C MET A 1263 31.56 -11.80 27.43
N SER A 1264 32.86 -11.57 27.63
CA SER A 1264 33.57 -10.49 26.93
C SER A 1264 33.86 -10.84 25.47
N ALA A 1265 34.13 -9.83 24.64
CA ALA A 1265 34.56 -10.04 23.25
C ALA A 1265 35.82 -10.92 23.18
N SER A 1266 36.76 -10.75 24.11
CA SER A 1266 37.98 -11.57 24.20
C SER A 1266 37.69 -13.02 24.59
N GLU A 1267 36.78 -13.26 25.54
CA GLU A 1267 36.34 -14.60 25.92
C GLU A 1267 35.64 -15.32 24.75
N ILE A 1268 34.76 -14.63 24.03
CA ILE A 1268 34.06 -15.21 22.87
C ILE A 1268 35.04 -15.52 21.74
N ARG A 1269 35.95 -14.59 21.40
CA ARG A 1269 36.98 -14.83 20.36
C ARG A 1269 37.88 -16.01 20.72
N ARG A 1270 38.27 -16.15 21.99
CA ARG A 1270 39.03 -17.31 22.46
C ARG A 1270 38.22 -18.60 22.33
N ALA A 1271 36.94 -18.58 22.70
CA ALA A 1271 36.06 -19.74 22.55
C ALA A 1271 35.90 -20.14 21.08
N LEU A 1272 35.73 -19.17 20.16
CA LEU A 1272 35.69 -19.41 18.72
C LEU A 1272 36.98 -20.00 18.18
N ALA A 1273 38.14 -19.59 18.70
CA ALA A 1273 39.43 -20.16 18.30
C ALA A 1273 39.66 -21.60 18.83
N LEU A 1274 38.88 -22.04 19.81
CA LEU A 1274 38.93 -23.40 20.36
C LEU A 1274 37.96 -24.37 19.67
N LEU A 1275 36.97 -23.84 18.94
CA LEU A 1275 36.03 -24.59 18.10
C LEU A 1275 36.64 -24.80 16.70
#